data_AF-A0A4W5RGT3-F1
#
_entry.id   AF-A0A4W5RGT3-F1
#
_cell.length_a   1.000
_cell.length_b   1.000
_cell.length_c   1.000
_cell.angle_alpha   90.00
_cell.angle_beta   90.00
_cell.angle_gamma   90.00
#
_symmetry.space_group_name_H-M   'P 1'
#
loop_
_entity.id
_entity.type
_entity.pdbx_description
1 polymer ?
#
loop_
_entity_poly.entity_id
_entity_poly.type
_entity_poly.pdbx_seq_one_letter_code
_entity_poly.pdbx_strand_id
1 'polypeptide(L)'
;MSPIYELIWRYFVLFSFLFPILNPPSALSVVGQQLPSSPHGCMEGSCYPATGNLLIGRAVNLSATSTCGLHGPEQYCIVSHLQELDKCFVCNSQQPYDPYYHKNSHRVENVIQLKDSNEDLTWWQSVNGVCEGVSIRLNLEAEFHFTHLIMKFKTFRPAAMLIERSADFGRSWRPYRYFAYNCTKTFPRVPTHALHYINDVVCEERYSDIEPSTEGEVIYKVLDPAIHVKDPYSLEIQELLRITNLRINFTKLHTLGDNLLDRRSDVLQKYYYSLYELVVRGSCFCYGHASECAPVPGVDARDSGMIHGRCVCKHNTEGLNCERCRDFHNDLTWSPAEANNPHTCKECNCNGHSNQCHFDMAVYLATGNASGGVCDHCLHNTMGRNCEMCKPFYFKDPSRDIRDPAACTACDCDPVGSMEGGVCDSHTDLDMGMIAGQCRCKLNVKATRCDYCKEGYYGLTHNDQQGCQPCNCDSRGTIMLGAPCDQISGDCSCKRYVTGRYCNQCLPEYWGLSNDLAGCRACDCDFGGAYSNRCMVENGQCDCRRHLVGRQCSDVQPGYFCAPLDYYKYEAEDAPDVRSVHRERSQGHMVTWTGPGFSRVKDGAGLVFTIDNIPHAMEYDIMIRYEPEVHFTLRVPPCLPHNEPYTVYSESIQTPFIFSHFLVLIPKYTELPGFQGNDPAAEERRDEMVRYMCLDSFMAMPMPMLAEMCTKLICSISAILHDGALQCQCDPQGSLSAECDRVGGQCRCKPNVIGQRCDQCAPGTYGFGPYGCTACDCHSQGSLGHQCDPVTGQCPCRQGASGRQCSDCQPGQWGFPSCRPCQCNGHTEDCNPQTGECQTCRDYTDGQYCERCVNGFFGNPVLGSGDHCRPCPCPGNPGSGHSNGDSCHTDISSNQILCNCKQGYTGPRCERCAPGYYGNIEHPGGQCRPCQCSGNIDTQDPESCDPRTGQCLRCLYNTDGASCSDCKRSYYGNALAQDCRRCTCVTAGTQQSYCTVGHCHCDRQTGACPCRENVVGHNCDQCAPDYWNYGTDRGCERCGCHPLHAMGSHCNMFSGQCHCQQGFGGRQCTECEQFHWGDPRVQCEECNCHPLGSEMAQCDRVTGVCECREGAVGRRCDECARGFTGVFPKCVRCHPCFELWDDAVCMIRRDLDHIHHEIQKILESGATPGVGDKRIRELENKLAQVQDLIRDGDWDRLHQLIGQSIDDLRAEIALTDGRLMGVARELNGTAVEDEVLRRNLTQMERELRDLNTTLIQRRQEQENYLSSGFQGNTFL
;
A
#
# COMPACT_ATOMS: atom_id res chain seq x y z
N MET A 1 20.61 32.11 10.84
CA MET A 1 21.87 32.87 11.03
C MET A 1 23.01 31.90 10.83
N SER A 2 23.91 32.21 9.90
CA SER A 2 25.22 31.55 9.62
C SER A 2 26.31 32.64 9.76
N PRO A 3 27.65 32.40 9.87
CA PRO A 3 28.49 31.36 9.23
C PRO A 3 29.43 30.56 10.20
N ILE A 4 30.04 29.40 9.88
CA ILE A 4 31.18 28.97 8.99
C ILE A 4 32.59 29.52 9.37
N TYR A 5 33.58 28.64 9.70
CA TYR A 5 34.95 28.46 9.09
C TYR A 5 36.05 27.81 10.01
N GLU A 6 36.85 26.84 9.45
CA GLU A 6 38.25 26.34 9.77
C GLU A 6 38.73 26.08 11.24
N LEU A 7 39.83 25.38 11.59
CA LEU A 7 40.62 24.18 11.19
C LEU A 7 41.89 24.15 12.12
N ILE A 8 42.48 22.96 12.37
CA ILE A 8 43.93 22.72 12.69
C ILE A 8 44.54 22.94 14.13
N TRP A 9 44.98 21.81 14.72
CA TRP A 9 46.20 21.50 15.55
C TRP A 9 46.42 21.85 17.06
N ARG A 10 46.34 20.76 17.87
CA ARG A 10 47.31 20.18 18.84
C ARG A 10 48.04 21.02 19.94
N TYR A 11 47.92 20.55 21.20
CA TYR A 11 49.01 20.15 22.16
C TYR A 11 48.40 19.10 23.14
N PHE A 12 48.90 17.87 23.41
CA PHE A 12 50.16 17.36 24.01
C PHE A 12 50.29 17.68 25.53
N VAL A 13 50.74 16.81 26.47
CA VAL A 13 51.44 15.48 26.48
C VAL A 13 51.00 14.67 27.74
N LEU A 14 50.99 13.32 27.71
CA LEU A 14 51.82 12.33 28.49
C LEU A 14 51.03 10.99 28.54
N PHE A 15 51.53 9.75 28.70
CA PHE A 15 52.79 9.00 28.43
C PHE A 15 52.33 7.49 28.37
N SER A 16 52.83 6.52 27.59
CA SER A 16 54.18 5.99 27.26
C SER A 16 54.84 5.24 28.43
N PHE A 17 55.39 4.01 28.36
CA PHE A 17 55.93 3.12 27.29
C PHE A 17 55.68 1.61 27.64
N LEU A 18 55.84 0.57 26.80
CA LEU A 18 57.05 0.08 26.10
C LEU A 18 56.78 -0.88 24.89
N PHE A 19 57.58 -0.68 23.83
CA PHE A 19 57.91 -1.57 22.68
C PHE A 19 59.32 -2.21 22.91
N PRO A 20 59.86 -3.22 22.17
CA PRO A 20 60.52 -3.09 20.83
C PRO A 20 60.55 -4.40 19.95
N ILE A 21 61.37 -4.59 18.89
CA ILE A 21 61.36 -4.00 17.52
C ILE A 21 62.12 -4.89 16.45
N LEU A 22 61.52 -5.07 15.26
CA LEU A 22 62.08 -5.30 13.88
C LEU A 22 63.03 -6.48 13.42
N ASN A 23 62.64 -7.05 12.26
CA ASN A 23 63.38 -7.33 10.98
C ASN A 23 64.13 -8.66 10.61
N PRO A 24 64.21 -9.02 9.29
CA PRO A 24 64.67 -10.32 8.73
C PRO A 24 66.11 -10.28 8.11
N PRO A 25 66.74 -11.40 7.63
CA PRO A 25 66.54 -11.93 6.26
C PRO A 25 66.80 -13.47 6.07
N SER A 26 67.08 -13.90 4.83
CA SER A 26 66.94 -15.27 4.28
C SER A 26 68.15 -16.25 4.39
N ALA A 27 67.82 -17.55 4.40
CA ALA A 27 68.51 -18.71 3.78
C ALA A 27 69.97 -19.09 4.12
N LEU A 28 70.17 -20.34 4.60
CA LEU A 28 70.85 -21.43 3.86
C LEU A 28 70.82 -22.79 4.62
N SER A 29 70.98 -23.89 3.87
CA SER A 29 70.79 -25.29 4.28
C SER A 29 72.01 -25.94 4.97
N VAL A 30 71.83 -27.09 5.65
CA VAL A 30 72.65 -28.33 5.46
C VAL A 30 72.20 -29.52 6.34
N VAL A 31 71.97 -30.67 5.66
CA VAL A 31 72.10 -32.10 6.07
C VAL A 31 71.41 -32.61 7.35
N GLY A 32 70.47 -33.55 7.15
CA GLY A 32 70.04 -34.53 8.15
C GLY A 32 70.51 -35.96 7.79
N GLN A 33 70.89 -36.75 8.81
CA GLN A 33 71.05 -38.21 8.71
C GLN A 33 69.81 -38.91 9.28
N GLN A 34 69.43 -40.06 8.71
CA GLN A 34 68.19 -40.77 9.02
C GLN A 34 68.23 -41.59 10.31
N LEU A 35 67.13 -41.56 11.08
CA LEU A 35 66.53 -42.63 11.92
C LEU A 35 65.41 -42.04 12.81
N PRO A 36 64.45 -42.85 13.29
CA PRO A 36 63.43 -43.61 12.57
C PRO A 36 62.07 -42.86 12.53
N SER A 37 61.10 -43.34 11.76
CA SER A 37 59.74 -42.76 11.70
C SER A 37 58.98 -42.92 13.02
N SER A 38 58.64 -41.82 13.68
CA SER A 38 57.68 -41.80 14.80
C SER A 38 56.23 -41.71 14.27
N PRO A 39 55.21 -42.09 15.06
CA PRO A 39 53.83 -42.17 14.57
C PRO A 39 53.22 -40.77 14.44
N HIS A 40 52.97 -40.33 13.20
CA HIS A 40 52.18 -39.13 12.94
C HIS A 40 50.73 -39.36 13.40
N GLY A 41 50.25 -38.48 14.29
CA GLY A 41 48.91 -38.57 14.87
C GLY A 41 47.79 -38.15 13.91
N CYS A 42 46.56 -38.45 14.32
CA CYS A 42 45.30 -38.13 13.63
C CYS A 42 45.00 -36.62 13.60
N MET A 43 45.81 -35.82 12.88
CA MET A 43 45.65 -34.36 12.80
C MET A 43 45.28 -33.86 11.40
N GLU A 44 45.71 -34.53 10.34
CA GLU A 44 45.58 -34.04 8.95
C GLU A 44 44.72 -34.96 8.04
N GLY A 45 44.22 -36.08 8.56
CA GLY A 45 43.42 -37.04 7.79
C GLY A 45 43.17 -38.36 8.54
N SER A 46 42.74 -39.40 7.83
CA SER A 46 42.49 -40.72 8.40
C SER A 46 43.73 -41.35 9.07
N CYS A 47 43.52 -41.99 10.21
CA CYS A 47 44.54 -42.73 10.95
C CYS A 47 44.04 -44.12 11.36
N TYR A 48 44.93 -45.12 11.33
CA TYR A 48 44.56 -46.52 11.57
C TYR A 48 45.49 -47.16 12.60
N PRO A 49 44.99 -48.10 13.44
CA PRO A 49 45.83 -48.87 14.35
C PRO A 49 46.78 -49.81 13.61
N ALA A 50 47.90 -50.18 14.25
CA ALA A 50 48.84 -51.15 13.70
C ALA A 50 48.20 -52.53 13.46
N THR A 51 48.66 -53.22 12.39
CA THR A 51 48.28 -54.60 12.09
C THR A 51 49.21 -55.59 12.78
N GLY A 52 48.67 -56.71 13.27
CA GLY A 52 49.44 -57.76 13.95
C GLY A 52 48.75 -59.13 13.90
N ASN A 53 49.30 -60.13 14.60
CA ASN A 53 48.67 -61.45 14.75
C ASN A 53 47.67 -61.41 15.91
N LEU A 54 46.37 -61.59 15.62
CA LEU A 54 45.30 -61.53 16.61
C LEU A 54 45.37 -62.66 17.66
N LEU A 55 46.15 -63.72 17.41
CA LEU A 55 46.36 -64.82 18.36
C LEU A 55 47.29 -64.47 19.53
N ILE A 56 48.16 -63.46 19.39
CA ILE A 56 49.04 -63.01 20.46
C ILE A 56 48.18 -62.44 21.59
N GLY A 57 48.42 -62.89 22.83
CA GLY A 57 47.59 -62.56 24.00
C GLY A 57 46.22 -63.25 24.05
N ARG A 58 45.91 -64.19 23.13
CA ARG A 58 44.58 -64.85 23.03
C ARG A 58 44.63 -66.38 23.08
N ALA A 59 45.67 -66.96 23.67
CA ALA A 59 45.79 -68.42 23.82
C ALA A 59 44.58 -69.06 24.50
N VAL A 60 44.05 -68.44 25.55
CA VAL A 60 42.85 -68.91 26.28
C VAL A 60 41.54 -68.83 25.48
N ASN A 61 41.52 -68.07 24.38
CA ASN A 61 40.37 -67.95 23.48
C ASN A 61 40.47 -68.85 22.25
N LEU A 62 41.58 -69.59 22.11
CA LEU A 62 41.79 -70.58 21.05
C LEU A 62 41.37 -71.96 21.55
N SER A 63 40.63 -72.70 20.72
CA SER A 63 40.09 -74.02 21.06
C SER A 63 40.16 -74.96 19.87
N ALA A 64 40.39 -76.26 20.12
CA ALA A 64 40.30 -77.32 19.13
C ALA A 64 39.33 -78.40 19.60
N THR A 65 38.54 -78.99 18.69
CA THR A 65 37.60 -80.07 19.03
C THR A 65 38.26 -81.45 19.18
N SER A 66 39.50 -81.61 18.73
CA SER A 66 40.27 -82.85 18.83
C SER A 66 41.75 -82.52 19.06
N THR A 67 42.36 -83.16 20.05
CA THR A 67 43.78 -83.02 20.38
C THR A 67 44.27 -84.36 20.93
N CYS A 68 45.35 -84.91 20.38
CA CYS A 68 45.91 -86.18 20.87
C CYS A 68 46.40 -86.06 22.32
N GLY A 69 46.35 -87.15 23.07
CA GLY A 69 47.03 -87.28 24.34
C GLY A 69 46.35 -86.58 25.52
N LEU A 70 45.12 -86.07 25.38
CA LEU A 70 44.41 -85.35 26.46
C LEU A 70 43.93 -86.28 27.59
N HIS A 71 43.50 -87.50 27.26
CA HIS A 71 42.95 -88.46 28.23
C HIS A 71 43.96 -89.54 28.67
N GLY A 72 45.12 -89.61 28.02
CA GLY A 72 46.21 -90.55 28.28
C GLY A 72 47.19 -90.55 27.10
N PRO A 73 48.42 -91.08 27.24
CA PRO A 73 49.40 -91.06 26.16
C PRO A 73 48.95 -91.87 24.92
N GLU A 74 49.06 -91.29 23.73
CA GLU A 74 48.68 -91.90 22.44
C GLU A 74 49.91 -92.07 21.54
N GLN A 75 50.03 -93.20 20.85
CA GLN A 75 51.07 -93.40 19.82
C GLN A 75 50.64 -92.85 18.45
N TYR A 76 51.54 -92.24 17.70
CA TYR A 76 51.32 -91.77 16.32
C TYR A 76 52.58 -91.98 15.46
N CYS A 77 52.44 -92.06 14.14
CA CYS A 77 53.54 -92.37 13.22
C CYS A 77 53.59 -91.36 12.06
N ILE A 78 54.79 -90.90 11.68
CA ILE A 78 54.95 -89.85 10.65
C ILE A 78 55.20 -90.50 9.28
N VAL A 79 54.28 -90.29 8.33
CA VAL A 79 54.30 -90.94 7.00
C VAL A 79 55.51 -90.55 6.13
N SER A 80 56.10 -89.37 6.31
CA SER A 80 57.29 -88.94 5.55
C SER A 80 58.58 -89.70 5.90
N HIS A 81 58.59 -90.54 6.94
CA HIS A 81 59.75 -91.36 7.34
C HIS A 81 59.78 -92.77 6.72
N LEU A 82 58.95 -93.07 5.72
CA LEU A 82 58.76 -94.42 5.13
C LEU A 82 60.00 -95.09 4.46
N GLN A 83 61.20 -94.54 4.56
CA GLN A 83 62.45 -95.26 4.26
C GLN A 83 63.05 -95.98 5.49
N GLU A 84 62.59 -95.65 6.71
CA GLU A 84 62.92 -96.34 7.94
C GLU A 84 61.64 -96.96 8.52
N LEU A 85 61.56 -98.29 8.50
CA LEU A 85 60.49 -99.01 9.19
C LEU A 85 60.58 -98.72 10.71
N ASP A 86 59.44 -98.38 11.32
CA ASP A 86 59.21 -98.22 12.76
C ASP A 86 59.80 -96.98 13.47
N LYS A 87 59.47 -95.76 13.01
CA LYS A 87 59.53 -94.53 13.82
C LYS A 87 58.14 -93.97 14.14
N CYS A 88 57.55 -94.48 15.23
CA CYS A 88 56.36 -93.93 15.87
C CYS A 88 56.72 -93.24 17.20
N PHE A 89 55.97 -92.20 17.55
CA PHE A 89 56.20 -91.32 18.70
C PHE A 89 55.00 -91.35 19.65
N VAL A 90 55.13 -90.76 20.83
CA VAL A 90 54.05 -90.68 21.83
C VAL A 90 53.63 -89.23 22.03
N CYS A 91 52.35 -88.94 21.85
CA CYS A 91 51.69 -87.69 22.21
C CYS A 91 51.13 -87.78 23.63
N ASN A 92 51.48 -86.84 24.51
CA ASN A 92 50.90 -86.72 25.85
C ASN A 92 50.63 -85.25 26.15
N SER A 93 49.37 -84.85 25.96
CA SER A 93 48.91 -83.46 26.09
C SER A 93 48.15 -83.21 27.39
N GLN A 94 48.30 -84.07 28.41
CA GLN A 94 47.65 -83.89 29.71
C GLN A 94 48.06 -82.58 30.41
N GLN A 95 49.29 -82.13 30.20
CA GLN A 95 49.82 -80.82 30.62
C GLN A 95 50.09 -79.93 29.39
N PRO A 96 50.20 -78.60 29.54
CA PRO A 96 50.70 -77.71 28.48
C PRO A 96 52.12 -78.08 28.03
N TYR A 97 52.51 -77.62 26.84
CA TYR A 97 53.88 -77.80 26.34
C TYR A 97 54.88 -77.06 27.24
N ASP A 98 55.98 -77.74 27.55
CA ASP A 98 57.15 -77.18 28.23
C ASP A 98 58.40 -77.80 27.58
N PRO A 99 59.40 -76.99 27.16
CA PRO A 99 60.58 -77.48 26.44
C PRO A 99 61.42 -78.51 27.20
N TYR A 100 61.37 -78.49 28.54
CA TYR A 100 62.20 -79.32 29.42
C TYR A 100 61.42 -80.48 30.04
N TYR A 101 60.15 -80.27 30.39
CA TYR A 101 59.34 -81.25 31.13
C TYR A 101 58.27 -81.96 30.28
N HIS A 102 57.68 -81.29 29.28
CA HIS A 102 56.48 -81.76 28.58
C HIS A 102 56.58 -81.61 27.05
N LYS A 103 57.76 -81.90 26.48
CA LYS A 103 58.08 -81.74 25.05
C LYS A 103 57.16 -82.52 24.07
N ASN A 104 56.38 -83.49 24.58
CA ASN A 104 55.45 -84.32 23.80
C ASN A 104 53.98 -83.87 23.88
N SER A 105 53.70 -82.67 24.40
CA SER A 105 52.35 -82.09 24.46
C SER A 105 52.05 -81.26 23.22
N HIS A 106 50.95 -81.57 22.53
CA HIS A 106 50.61 -81.04 21.20
C HIS A 106 49.26 -80.31 21.20
N ARG A 107 49.05 -79.43 22.19
CA ARG A 107 47.82 -78.66 22.37
C ARG A 107 47.65 -77.52 21.37
N VAL A 108 46.47 -76.90 21.32
CA VAL A 108 46.11 -75.92 20.29
C VAL A 108 46.88 -74.61 20.45
N GLU A 109 47.20 -74.21 21.68
CA GLU A 109 47.99 -73.01 22.00
C GLU A 109 49.41 -73.03 21.39
N ASN A 110 49.95 -74.22 21.07
CA ASN A 110 51.27 -74.39 20.46
C ASN A 110 51.41 -73.79 19.05
N VAL A 111 50.31 -73.40 18.39
CA VAL A 111 50.33 -72.86 17.01
C VAL A 111 50.55 -71.34 16.95
N ILE A 112 50.58 -70.66 18.10
CA ILE A 112 50.65 -69.18 18.19
C ILE A 112 52.05 -68.68 17.84
N GLN A 113 53.08 -69.50 18.07
CA GLN A 113 54.47 -69.27 17.72
C GLN A 113 55.02 -70.52 17.02
N LEU A 114 55.74 -70.34 15.91
CA LEU A 114 56.34 -71.44 15.14
C LEU A 114 57.44 -72.20 15.91
N LYS A 115 58.14 -71.51 16.80
CA LYS A 115 59.28 -72.00 17.57
C LYS A 115 59.16 -71.61 19.04
N ASP A 116 59.67 -72.44 19.93
CA ASP A 116 59.85 -72.12 21.34
C ASP A 116 61.12 -71.27 21.60
N SER A 117 61.42 -71.01 22.89
CA SER A 117 62.60 -70.27 23.31
C SER A 117 63.95 -70.95 23.03
N ASN A 118 63.95 -72.24 22.69
CA ASN A 118 65.12 -73.04 22.33
C ASN A 118 65.24 -73.24 20.81
N GLU A 119 64.40 -72.56 20.02
CA GLU A 119 64.23 -72.72 18.57
C GLU A 119 63.67 -74.06 18.10
N ASP A 120 63.14 -74.90 18.99
CA ASP A 120 62.45 -76.15 18.63
C ASP A 120 61.05 -75.83 18.06
N LEU A 121 60.63 -76.58 17.03
CA LEU A 121 59.31 -76.41 16.41
C LEU A 121 58.20 -76.98 17.30
N THR A 122 57.21 -76.15 17.64
CA THR A 122 55.99 -76.53 18.36
C THR A 122 54.82 -76.77 17.38
N TRP A 123 53.87 -77.62 17.75
CA TRP A 123 52.68 -77.88 16.92
C TRP A 123 51.46 -78.32 17.73
N TRP A 124 50.28 -78.16 17.12
CA TRP A 124 49.05 -78.84 17.52
C TRP A 124 48.85 -80.14 16.72
N GLN A 125 48.23 -81.15 17.32
CA GLN A 125 47.91 -82.42 16.66
C GLN A 125 46.57 -82.99 17.12
N SER A 126 45.71 -83.37 16.16
CA SER A 126 44.42 -84.03 16.43
C SER A 126 44.59 -85.48 16.90
N VAL A 127 43.51 -86.08 17.42
CA VAL A 127 43.46 -87.54 17.66
C VAL A 127 43.60 -88.30 16.34
N ASN A 128 44.26 -89.45 16.39
CA ASN A 128 44.50 -90.34 15.25
C ASN A 128 43.21 -90.93 14.67
N GLY A 129 43.14 -91.06 13.35
CA GLY A 129 42.01 -91.63 12.61
C GLY A 129 40.76 -90.74 12.53
N VAL A 130 40.73 -89.59 13.21
CA VAL A 130 39.57 -88.67 13.22
C VAL A 130 39.66 -87.73 12.02
N CYS A 131 39.02 -88.10 10.91
CA CYS A 131 39.02 -87.33 9.67
C CYS A 131 37.91 -86.26 9.56
N GLU A 132 36.80 -86.40 10.30
CA GLU A 132 35.66 -85.49 10.30
C GLU A 132 35.41 -84.92 11.71
N GLY A 133 34.76 -83.75 11.80
CA GLY A 133 34.43 -83.11 13.09
C GLY A 133 35.59 -82.42 13.81
N VAL A 134 36.78 -82.36 13.19
CA VAL A 134 37.93 -81.63 13.72
C VAL A 134 37.87 -80.17 13.31
N SER A 135 37.90 -79.26 14.27
CA SER A 135 37.93 -77.82 14.00
C SER A 135 38.78 -77.06 15.02
N ILE A 136 39.28 -75.90 14.57
CA ILE A 136 39.93 -74.90 15.42
C ILE A 136 39.05 -73.66 15.42
N ARG A 137 38.78 -73.11 16.61
CA ARG A 137 37.96 -71.91 16.81
C ARG A 137 38.70 -70.88 17.66
N LEU A 138 38.75 -69.65 17.15
CA LEU A 138 39.22 -68.45 17.85
C LEU A 138 38.02 -67.54 18.18
N ASN A 139 37.94 -67.07 19.41
CA ASN A 139 36.98 -66.05 19.86
C ASN A 139 37.70 -64.73 20.16
N LEU A 140 37.18 -63.61 19.67
CA LEU A 140 37.72 -62.28 19.93
C LEU A 140 36.78 -61.56 20.92
N GLU A 141 37.36 -60.70 21.78
CA GLU A 141 36.64 -59.93 22.79
C GLU A 141 35.89 -58.71 22.22
N ALA A 142 36.20 -58.33 20.98
CA ALA A 142 35.69 -57.17 20.27
C ALA A 142 35.62 -57.46 18.76
N GLU A 143 35.19 -56.47 17.99
CA GLU A 143 35.25 -56.52 16.53
C GLU A 143 36.66 -56.17 16.03
N PHE A 144 37.20 -56.98 15.12
CA PHE A 144 38.50 -56.74 14.48
C PHE A 144 38.37 -56.80 12.96
N HIS A 145 39.32 -56.14 12.29
CA HIS A 145 39.54 -56.31 10.86
C HIS A 145 40.51 -57.46 10.61
N PHE A 146 40.02 -58.54 10.01
CA PHE A 146 40.81 -59.67 9.57
C PHE A 146 41.22 -59.50 8.10
N THR A 147 42.51 -59.69 7.83
CA THR A 147 43.10 -59.43 6.50
C THR A 147 43.49 -60.72 5.79
N HIS A 148 44.17 -61.63 6.50
CA HIS A 148 44.59 -62.93 5.97
C HIS A 148 44.92 -63.95 7.06
N LEU A 149 44.70 -65.21 6.72
CA LEU A 149 45.09 -66.40 7.48
C LEU A 149 46.27 -67.09 6.78
N ILE A 150 47.24 -67.54 7.56
CA ILE A 150 48.27 -68.48 7.13
C ILE A 150 48.24 -69.68 8.07
N MET A 151 48.21 -70.88 7.50
CA MET A 151 48.26 -72.16 8.21
C MET A 151 49.43 -72.97 7.66
N LYS A 152 50.42 -73.30 8.50
CA LYS A 152 51.57 -74.13 8.14
C LYS A 152 51.45 -75.52 8.75
N PHE A 153 51.24 -76.55 7.92
CA PHE A 153 50.98 -77.92 8.39
C PHE A 153 52.27 -78.71 8.66
N LYS A 154 52.21 -79.60 9.66
CA LYS A 154 53.27 -80.58 9.97
C LYS A 154 53.10 -81.89 9.19
N THR A 155 51.86 -82.21 8.86
CA THR A 155 51.47 -83.34 8.02
C THR A 155 51.05 -82.85 6.63
N PHE A 156 50.56 -83.75 5.79
CA PHE A 156 49.80 -83.37 4.60
C PHE A 156 48.70 -82.35 4.94
N ARG A 157 48.50 -81.40 4.02
CA ARG A 157 47.37 -80.46 4.08
C ARG A 157 46.04 -81.23 4.00
N PRO A 158 44.94 -80.70 4.55
CA PRO A 158 43.63 -81.35 4.48
C PRO A 158 43.20 -81.61 3.02
N ALA A 159 42.75 -82.84 2.74
CA ALA A 159 42.15 -83.20 1.47
C ALA A 159 40.84 -82.46 1.22
N ALA A 160 40.16 -82.02 2.30
CA ALA A 160 39.14 -80.98 2.26
C ALA A 160 39.02 -80.27 3.62
N MET A 161 38.74 -78.96 3.55
CA MET A 161 38.49 -78.09 4.69
C MET A 161 37.70 -76.84 4.27
N LEU A 162 37.20 -76.09 5.24
CA LEU A 162 36.53 -74.81 5.01
C LEU A 162 36.82 -73.83 6.16
N ILE A 163 36.82 -72.53 5.83
CA ILE A 163 36.99 -71.44 6.79
C ILE A 163 35.65 -70.71 6.92
N GLU A 164 35.23 -70.42 8.15
CA GLU A 164 34.04 -69.67 8.48
C GLU A 164 34.34 -68.53 9.45
N ARG A 165 33.46 -67.54 9.45
CA ARG A 165 33.51 -66.37 10.34
C ARG A 165 32.17 -66.12 11.02
N SER A 166 32.24 -65.43 12.14
CA SER A 166 31.12 -64.71 12.73
C SER A 166 31.49 -63.23 12.88
N ALA A 167 30.51 -62.34 12.67
CA ALA A 167 30.58 -60.91 12.97
C ALA A 167 29.60 -60.52 14.11
N ASP A 168 29.07 -61.51 14.84
CA ASP A 168 28.01 -61.35 15.84
C ASP A 168 28.26 -62.16 17.14
N PHE A 169 29.54 -62.35 17.47
CA PHE A 169 30.03 -63.09 18.65
C PHE A 169 29.64 -64.59 18.67
N GLY A 170 29.42 -65.16 17.49
CA GLY A 170 29.29 -66.60 17.24
C GLY A 170 27.87 -67.10 17.07
N ARG A 171 26.89 -66.19 16.89
CA ARG A 171 25.46 -66.51 16.72
C ARG A 171 25.16 -66.99 15.31
N SER A 172 25.73 -66.34 14.29
CA SER A 172 25.68 -66.75 12.89
C SER A 172 27.08 -67.03 12.36
N TRP A 173 27.16 -67.96 11.40
CA TRP A 173 28.40 -68.36 10.75
C TRP A 173 28.24 -68.25 9.25
N ARG A 174 29.15 -67.56 8.58
CA ARG A 174 29.24 -67.46 7.12
C ARG A 174 30.56 -68.05 6.63
N PRO A 175 30.57 -68.86 5.55
CA PRO A 175 31.81 -69.35 4.96
C PRO A 175 32.61 -68.20 4.32
N TYR A 176 33.93 -68.24 4.47
CA TYR A 176 34.89 -67.40 3.75
C TYR A 176 35.38 -68.09 2.46
N ARG A 177 35.81 -69.35 2.55
CA ARG A 177 36.30 -70.15 1.41
C ARG A 177 36.28 -71.65 1.74
N TYR A 178 36.09 -72.46 0.71
CA TYR A 178 36.24 -73.92 0.74
C TYR A 178 37.55 -74.33 0.06
N PHE A 179 38.21 -75.37 0.56
CA PHE A 179 39.40 -75.96 -0.05
C PHE A 179 39.21 -77.48 -0.15
N ALA A 180 39.48 -78.06 -1.31
CA ALA A 180 39.41 -79.51 -1.49
C ALA A 180 40.32 -79.97 -2.63
N TYR A 181 40.88 -81.18 -2.51
CA TYR A 181 41.67 -81.81 -3.58
C TYR A 181 40.82 -82.14 -4.82
N ASN A 182 39.49 -82.21 -4.65
CA ASN A 182 38.54 -82.21 -5.74
C ASN A 182 37.24 -81.57 -5.26
N CYS A 183 37.00 -80.33 -5.68
CA CYS A 183 35.89 -79.51 -5.26
C CYS A 183 34.55 -80.04 -5.77
N THR A 184 34.46 -80.43 -7.05
CA THR A 184 33.20 -80.94 -7.63
C THR A 184 32.72 -82.24 -6.97
N LYS A 185 33.64 -83.10 -6.52
CA LYS A 185 33.32 -84.34 -5.79
C LYS A 185 33.01 -84.13 -4.31
N THR A 186 33.69 -83.18 -3.65
CA THR A 186 33.62 -83.02 -2.18
C THR A 186 32.62 -81.96 -1.73
N PHE A 187 32.50 -80.87 -2.50
CA PHE A 187 31.57 -79.78 -2.27
C PHE A 187 30.74 -79.50 -3.54
N PRO A 188 29.91 -80.45 -4.03
CA PRO A 188 29.23 -80.39 -5.34
C PRO A 188 28.23 -79.23 -5.50
N ARG A 189 27.92 -78.49 -4.43
CA ARG A 189 27.04 -77.31 -4.43
C ARG A 189 27.80 -75.97 -4.37
N VAL A 190 29.13 -76.00 -4.27
CA VAL A 190 29.98 -74.81 -4.17
C VAL A 190 30.62 -74.55 -5.55
N PRO A 191 30.57 -73.32 -6.09
CA PRO A 191 31.18 -73.03 -7.38
C PRO A 191 32.71 -73.14 -7.38
N THR A 192 33.27 -73.49 -8.54
CA THR A 192 34.72 -73.66 -8.79
C THR A 192 35.26 -72.69 -9.84
N HIS A 193 34.57 -71.57 -10.10
CA HIS A 193 35.03 -70.54 -11.02
C HIS A 193 36.03 -69.57 -10.35
N ALA A 194 36.78 -68.82 -11.16
CA ALA A 194 37.62 -67.75 -10.65
C ALA A 194 36.74 -66.58 -10.15
N LEU A 195 37.11 -65.97 -9.02
CA LEU A 195 36.34 -64.91 -8.36
C LEU A 195 35.99 -63.78 -9.34
N HIS A 196 34.70 -63.47 -9.49
CA HIS A 196 34.22 -62.33 -10.26
C HIS A 196 33.90 -61.15 -9.34
N TYR A 197 33.37 -61.43 -8.15
CA TYR A 197 33.03 -60.48 -7.12
C TYR A 197 33.76 -60.80 -5.81
N ILE A 198 33.98 -59.77 -4.98
CA ILE A 198 34.77 -59.89 -3.74
C ILE A 198 34.08 -60.73 -2.66
N ASN A 199 32.77 -60.91 -2.77
CA ASN A 199 31.91 -61.69 -1.87
C ASN A 199 31.62 -63.13 -2.37
N ASP A 200 32.19 -63.54 -3.50
CA ASP A 200 32.01 -64.89 -4.06
C ASP A 200 32.57 -65.97 -3.13
N VAL A 201 31.71 -66.91 -2.71
CA VAL A 201 32.10 -68.07 -1.90
C VAL A 201 32.40 -69.26 -2.81
N VAL A 202 33.67 -69.45 -3.14
CA VAL A 202 34.16 -70.50 -4.05
C VAL A 202 34.91 -71.62 -3.34
N CYS A 203 35.16 -72.71 -4.06
CA CYS A 203 36.05 -73.80 -3.66
C CYS A 203 37.37 -73.77 -4.47
N GLU A 204 38.51 -73.84 -3.78
CA GLU A 204 39.85 -73.64 -4.35
C GLU A 204 40.75 -74.89 -4.12
N GLU A 205 41.31 -75.46 -5.19
CA GLU A 205 41.98 -76.78 -5.13
C GLU A 205 43.49 -76.70 -4.79
N ARG A 206 44.17 -75.61 -5.18
CA ARG A 206 45.65 -75.39 -5.10
C ARG A 206 46.31 -75.58 -3.72
N TYR A 207 45.52 -75.52 -2.66
CA TYR A 207 45.98 -75.59 -1.27
C TYR A 207 45.65 -76.94 -0.61
N SER A 208 45.09 -77.89 -1.37
CA SER A 208 44.74 -79.24 -0.92
C SER A 208 45.53 -80.36 -1.61
N ASP A 209 46.54 -80.04 -2.41
CA ASP A 209 47.47 -81.04 -2.98
C ASP A 209 48.30 -81.75 -1.90
N ILE A 210 48.63 -83.01 -2.19
CA ILE A 210 49.40 -83.92 -1.33
C ILE A 210 50.85 -83.45 -1.15
N GLU A 211 51.43 -82.74 -2.13
CA GLU A 211 52.77 -82.18 -2.01
C GLU A 211 52.71 -80.74 -1.48
N PRO A 212 53.59 -80.32 -0.55
CA PRO A 212 54.61 -81.12 0.15
C PRO A 212 54.04 -81.91 1.35
N SER A 213 54.78 -82.94 1.80
CA SER A 213 54.36 -83.84 2.89
C SER A 213 54.46 -83.28 4.31
N THR A 214 55.18 -82.16 4.47
CA THR A 214 55.33 -81.35 5.69
C THR A 214 55.59 -79.91 5.25
N GLU A 215 55.37 -78.94 6.14
CA GLU A 215 55.50 -77.50 5.88
C GLU A 215 54.58 -76.97 4.77
N GLY A 216 53.58 -77.75 4.35
CA GLY A 216 52.59 -77.32 3.38
C GLY A 216 51.73 -76.18 3.94
N GLU A 217 51.67 -75.07 3.20
CA GLU A 217 50.88 -73.91 3.60
C GLU A 217 49.49 -73.89 2.96
N VAL A 218 48.52 -73.35 3.71
CA VAL A 218 47.21 -72.93 3.24
C VAL A 218 47.07 -71.45 3.58
N ILE A 219 46.86 -70.60 2.58
CA ILE A 219 46.78 -69.15 2.72
C ILE A 219 45.40 -68.69 2.26
N TYR A 220 44.72 -67.90 3.08
CA TYR A 220 43.48 -67.23 2.71
C TYR A 220 43.64 -65.72 2.92
N LYS A 221 43.35 -64.92 1.89
CA LYS A 221 43.27 -63.46 1.97
C LYS A 221 41.81 -63.05 1.80
N VAL A 222 41.32 -62.17 2.67
CA VAL A 222 39.93 -61.67 2.58
C VAL A 222 39.74 -60.82 1.33
N LEU A 223 40.71 -59.95 1.06
CA LEU A 223 40.78 -59.18 -0.18
C LEU A 223 41.76 -59.86 -1.14
N ASP A 224 41.24 -60.41 -2.24
CA ASP A 224 42.07 -61.01 -3.27
C ASP A 224 42.74 -59.92 -4.10
N PRO A 225 44.09 -59.89 -4.22
CA PRO A 225 44.80 -58.84 -4.96
C PRO A 225 44.49 -58.82 -6.47
N ALA A 226 43.81 -59.84 -7.02
CA ALA A 226 43.32 -59.84 -8.39
C ALA A 226 42.10 -58.91 -8.61
N ILE A 227 41.38 -58.51 -7.55
CA ILE A 227 40.18 -57.68 -7.63
C ILE A 227 40.49 -56.26 -7.16
N HIS A 228 40.25 -55.26 -8.01
CA HIS A 228 40.47 -53.86 -7.67
C HIS A 228 39.31 -53.29 -6.84
N VAL A 229 39.56 -53.05 -5.55
CA VAL A 229 38.61 -52.43 -4.62
C VAL A 229 38.56 -50.91 -4.87
N LYS A 230 37.43 -50.40 -5.34
CA LYS A 230 37.21 -48.96 -5.57
C LYS A 230 36.98 -48.16 -4.29
N ASP A 231 36.20 -48.71 -3.37
CA ASP A 231 35.86 -48.11 -2.08
C ASP A 231 36.09 -49.13 -0.94
N PRO A 232 37.14 -48.95 -0.13
CA PRO A 232 37.41 -49.80 1.03
C PRO A 232 36.33 -49.73 2.11
N TYR A 233 35.54 -48.65 2.19
CA TYR A 233 34.52 -48.42 3.22
C TYR A 233 33.12 -48.87 2.83
N SER A 234 32.93 -49.36 1.61
CA SER A 234 31.70 -49.99 1.16
C SER A 234 31.24 -51.09 2.11
N LEU A 235 29.93 -51.17 2.34
CA LEU A 235 29.32 -52.06 3.35
C LEU A 235 29.72 -53.52 3.15
N GLU A 236 29.87 -53.96 1.90
CA GLU A 236 30.29 -55.32 1.53
C GLU A 236 31.73 -55.64 1.96
N ILE A 237 32.67 -54.70 1.75
CA ILE A 237 34.09 -54.86 2.14
C ILE A 237 34.22 -54.82 3.67
N GLN A 238 33.54 -53.89 4.32
CA GLN A 238 33.51 -53.79 5.78
C GLN A 238 32.87 -55.03 6.42
N GLU A 239 31.77 -55.55 5.86
CA GLU A 239 31.21 -56.83 6.28
C GLU A 239 32.19 -57.99 6.11
N LEU A 240 33.02 -58.03 5.06
CA LEU A 240 34.00 -59.10 4.82
C LEU A 240 35.20 -59.03 5.76
N LEU A 241 35.73 -57.84 6.03
CA LEU A 241 36.88 -57.63 6.94
C LEU A 241 36.49 -57.83 8.41
N ARG A 242 35.26 -57.45 8.81
CA ARG A 242 34.80 -57.53 10.19
C ARG A 242 34.66 -58.98 10.68
N ILE A 243 35.32 -59.27 11.81
CA ILE A 243 35.26 -60.56 12.49
C ILE A 243 35.17 -60.41 14.01
N THR A 244 34.49 -61.36 14.65
CA THR A 244 34.44 -61.57 16.11
C THR A 244 34.81 -63.02 16.47
N ASN A 245 34.61 -63.98 15.56
CA ASN A 245 35.09 -65.35 15.71
C ASN A 245 35.54 -65.93 14.37
N LEU A 246 36.61 -66.72 14.39
CA LEU A 246 37.10 -67.48 13.24
C LEU A 246 36.95 -68.98 13.56
N ARG A 247 36.46 -69.77 12.60
CA ARG A 247 36.39 -71.24 12.70
C ARG A 247 36.97 -71.87 11.44
N ILE A 248 37.84 -72.86 11.65
CA ILE A 248 38.47 -73.64 10.59
C ILE A 248 38.00 -75.08 10.79
N ASN A 249 37.24 -75.63 9.86
CA ASN A 249 36.75 -77.00 9.92
C ASN A 249 37.54 -77.88 8.94
N PHE A 250 38.14 -78.95 9.45
CA PHE A 250 38.78 -79.96 8.64
C PHE A 250 37.80 -81.11 8.40
N THR A 251 37.59 -81.46 7.13
CA THR A 251 36.52 -82.40 6.74
C THR A 251 37.05 -83.66 6.08
N LYS A 252 38.31 -83.69 5.62
CA LYS A 252 38.90 -84.89 5.02
C LYS A 252 40.43 -84.92 5.08
N LEU A 253 40.97 -86.10 5.38
CA LEU A 253 42.40 -86.43 5.30
C LEU A 253 42.76 -87.10 3.96
N HIS A 254 44.02 -86.97 3.55
CA HIS A 254 44.60 -87.78 2.48
C HIS A 254 44.99 -89.16 3.03
N THR A 255 44.54 -90.24 2.37
CA THR A 255 44.72 -91.62 2.87
C THR A 255 45.68 -92.47 2.04
N LEU A 256 46.27 -91.92 0.98
CA LEU A 256 47.31 -92.56 0.14
C LEU A 256 46.98 -93.97 -0.42
N GLY A 257 45.69 -94.36 -0.43
CA GLY A 257 45.23 -95.69 -0.84
C GLY A 257 44.77 -96.59 0.31
N ASP A 258 45.13 -96.28 1.56
CA ASP A 258 44.62 -96.97 2.75
C ASP A 258 43.13 -96.65 2.97
N ASN A 259 42.41 -97.62 3.53
CA ASN A 259 41.00 -97.49 3.89
C ASN A 259 40.86 -97.21 5.40
N LEU A 260 40.40 -96.02 5.79
CA LEU A 260 40.19 -95.62 7.19
C LEU A 260 39.09 -96.43 7.92
N LEU A 261 38.33 -97.28 7.21
CA LEU A 261 37.44 -98.26 7.84
C LEU A 261 38.21 -99.45 8.44
N ASP A 262 39.49 -99.63 8.09
CA ASP A 262 40.37 -100.62 8.73
C ASP A 262 40.75 -100.15 10.14
N ARG A 263 40.26 -100.88 11.16
CA ARG A 263 40.43 -100.53 12.57
C ARG A 263 41.78 -100.94 13.17
N ARG A 264 42.70 -101.50 12.39
CA ARG A 264 44.02 -101.87 12.91
C ARG A 264 44.84 -100.61 13.25
N SER A 265 45.54 -100.65 14.38
CA SER A 265 46.26 -99.49 14.92
C SER A 265 47.38 -98.99 14.01
N ASP A 266 48.03 -99.89 13.27
CA ASP A 266 49.09 -99.58 12.29
C ASP A 266 48.60 -98.77 11.08
N VAL A 267 47.29 -98.71 10.82
CA VAL A 267 46.69 -97.84 9.82
C VAL A 267 46.30 -96.50 10.44
N LEU A 268 45.52 -96.53 11.53
CA LEU A 268 44.96 -95.31 12.13
C LEU A 268 46.02 -94.35 12.70
N GLN A 269 47.14 -94.86 13.24
CA GLN A 269 48.22 -94.05 13.83
C GLN A 269 48.95 -93.12 12.83
N LYS A 270 48.74 -93.30 11.52
CA LYS A 270 49.37 -92.52 10.43
C LYS A 270 48.57 -91.30 9.99
N TYR A 271 47.28 -91.24 10.34
CA TYR A 271 46.33 -90.28 9.76
C TYR A 271 45.75 -89.36 10.84
N TYR A 272 46.24 -88.13 10.89
CA TYR A 272 45.82 -87.08 11.82
C TYR A 272 46.09 -85.70 11.20
N TYR A 273 45.40 -84.67 11.69
CA TYR A 273 45.72 -83.28 11.34
C TYR A 273 46.80 -82.75 12.28
N SER A 274 47.79 -82.04 11.76
CA SER A 274 48.77 -81.35 12.60
C SER A 274 49.28 -80.06 11.98
N LEU A 275 49.36 -79.02 12.80
CA LEU A 275 49.66 -77.64 12.40
C LEU A 275 50.82 -77.08 13.24
N TYR A 276 51.88 -76.62 12.58
CA TYR A 276 53.00 -75.92 13.22
C TYR A 276 52.60 -74.50 13.64
N GLU A 277 51.99 -73.73 12.73
CA GLU A 277 51.70 -72.31 12.97
C GLU A 277 50.34 -71.92 12.39
N LEU A 278 49.63 -71.07 13.13
CA LEU A 278 48.43 -70.35 12.72
C LEU A 278 48.69 -68.85 12.86
N VAL A 279 48.60 -68.09 11.78
CA VAL A 279 48.73 -66.63 11.80
C VAL A 279 47.42 -66.00 11.35
N VAL A 280 46.74 -65.30 12.26
CA VAL A 280 45.50 -64.56 11.99
C VAL A 280 45.85 -63.08 11.95
N ARG A 281 46.20 -62.55 10.76
CA ARG A 281 46.61 -61.14 10.64
C ARG A 281 45.41 -60.22 10.60
N GLY A 282 45.41 -59.21 11.48
CA GLY A 282 44.36 -58.20 11.55
C GLY A 282 44.74 -56.94 12.31
N SER A 283 43.80 -56.01 12.41
CA SER A 283 43.91 -54.77 13.20
C SER A 283 42.62 -54.52 13.98
N CYS A 284 42.73 -53.65 14.97
CA CYS A 284 41.57 -52.98 15.57
C CYS A 284 40.85 -52.10 14.52
N PHE A 285 39.54 -51.92 14.66
CA PHE A 285 38.71 -51.25 13.65
C PHE A 285 38.11 -49.94 14.17
N CYS A 286 38.54 -48.80 13.61
CA CYS A 286 38.25 -47.46 14.15
C CYS A 286 37.72 -46.45 13.12
N TYR A 287 37.23 -46.89 11.96
CA TYR A 287 36.77 -46.03 10.84
C TYR A 287 37.70 -44.86 10.45
N GLY A 288 39.02 -45.01 10.67
CA GLY A 288 40.01 -43.96 10.39
C GLY A 288 40.12 -42.86 11.47
N HIS A 289 39.42 -42.97 12.60
CA HIS A 289 39.41 -41.96 13.68
C HIS A 289 40.30 -42.32 14.90
N ALA A 290 41.11 -43.37 14.84
CA ALA A 290 42.08 -43.67 15.91
C ALA A 290 43.36 -44.35 15.38
N SER A 291 44.52 -43.84 15.82
CA SER A 291 45.84 -44.38 15.51
C SER A 291 46.26 -45.53 16.44
N GLU A 292 45.53 -45.75 17.53
CA GLU A 292 45.86 -46.72 18.58
C GLU A 292 44.59 -47.29 19.22
N CYS A 293 44.71 -48.48 19.79
CA CYS A 293 43.65 -49.12 20.55
C CYS A 293 44.13 -49.52 21.94
N ALA A 294 43.25 -49.31 22.92
CA ALA A 294 43.46 -49.66 24.32
C ALA A 294 42.77 -51.00 24.64
N PRO A 295 43.14 -51.67 25.74
CA PRO A 295 42.43 -52.86 26.22
C PRO A 295 40.93 -52.58 26.42
N VAL A 296 40.10 -53.58 26.09
CA VAL A 296 38.67 -53.62 26.44
C VAL A 296 38.56 -53.83 27.96
N PRO A 297 37.65 -53.15 28.67
CA PRO A 297 37.47 -53.35 30.11
C PRO A 297 37.25 -54.83 30.45
N GLY A 298 38.14 -55.40 31.28
CA GLY A 298 38.10 -56.80 31.71
C GLY A 298 39.16 -57.73 31.08
N VAL A 299 40.00 -57.24 30.15
CA VAL A 299 41.10 -58.03 29.55
C VAL A 299 42.46 -57.62 30.12
N ASP A 300 43.25 -58.62 30.56
CA ASP A 300 44.56 -58.42 31.21
C ASP A 300 45.66 -58.19 30.16
N ALA A 301 46.24 -56.98 30.10
CA ALA A 301 47.09 -56.51 29.01
C ALA A 301 48.59 -56.76 29.26
N ARG A 302 48.98 -58.03 29.46
CA ARG A 302 50.34 -58.40 29.89
C ARG A 302 51.32 -58.74 28.77
N ASP A 303 50.81 -59.14 27.60
CA ASP A 303 51.65 -59.68 26.52
C ASP A 303 52.04 -58.60 25.49
N SER A 304 53.34 -58.45 25.26
CA SER A 304 53.87 -57.51 24.27
C SER A 304 53.54 -57.96 22.84
N GLY A 305 53.00 -57.04 22.05
CA GLY A 305 52.58 -57.31 20.67
C GLY A 305 51.12 -57.77 20.51
N MET A 306 50.33 -57.84 21.59
CA MET A 306 48.88 -58.02 21.51
C MET A 306 48.21 -56.80 20.86
N ILE A 307 47.42 -57.03 19.80
CA ILE A 307 46.54 -55.98 19.23
C ILE A 307 45.27 -55.89 20.08
N HIS A 308 44.99 -54.72 20.68
CA HIS A 308 43.79 -54.51 21.50
C HIS A 308 42.56 -54.10 20.68
N GLY A 309 41.35 -54.28 21.24
CA GLY A 309 40.07 -54.15 20.52
C GLY A 309 39.18 -52.94 20.83
N ARG A 310 39.64 -51.91 21.56
CA ARG A 310 38.86 -50.67 21.79
C ARG A 310 39.62 -49.46 21.28
N CYS A 311 39.02 -48.68 20.39
CA CYS A 311 39.64 -47.51 19.79
C CYS A 311 39.83 -46.34 20.76
N VAL A 312 40.92 -45.59 20.59
CA VAL A 312 41.16 -44.32 21.29
C VAL A 312 40.73 -43.16 20.39
N CYS A 313 39.42 -42.93 20.33
CA CYS A 313 38.78 -42.04 19.35
C CYS A 313 39.28 -40.59 19.36
N LYS A 314 39.51 -40.05 18.17
CA LYS A 314 39.85 -38.66 17.85
C LYS A 314 38.72 -38.03 17.02
N HIS A 315 38.96 -36.93 16.31
CA HIS A 315 38.01 -36.33 15.35
C HIS A 315 36.60 -36.06 15.94
N ASN A 316 36.52 -35.81 17.25
CA ASN A 316 35.28 -35.67 18.03
C ASN A 316 34.29 -36.85 17.89
N THR A 317 34.78 -38.06 17.60
CA THR A 317 33.99 -39.29 17.64
C THR A 317 34.11 -39.99 18.99
N GLU A 318 33.21 -40.95 19.21
CA GLU A 318 33.17 -41.85 20.35
C GLU A 318 32.52 -43.19 19.95
N GLY A 319 32.42 -44.11 20.90
CA GLY A 319 32.02 -45.50 20.66
C GLY A 319 33.16 -46.48 20.92
N LEU A 320 32.94 -47.77 20.64
CA LEU A 320 34.02 -48.78 20.76
C LEU A 320 34.95 -48.76 19.54
N ASN A 321 34.38 -48.45 18.38
CA ASN A 321 35.01 -48.41 17.07
C ASN A 321 35.02 -46.98 16.49
N CYS A 322 34.68 -45.96 17.29
CA CYS A 322 34.55 -44.56 16.86
C CYS A 322 33.38 -44.33 15.86
N GLU A 323 32.33 -45.13 15.99
CA GLU A 323 31.18 -45.26 15.09
C GLU A 323 30.11 -44.16 15.20
N ARG A 324 30.28 -43.18 16.10
CA ARG A 324 29.35 -42.05 16.27
C ARG A 324 30.06 -40.76 16.66
N CYS A 325 29.40 -39.63 16.45
CA CYS A 325 29.85 -38.34 16.99
C CYS A 325 29.68 -38.28 18.51
N ARG A 326 30.55 -37.52 19.17
CA ARG A 326 30.44 -37.18 20.59
C ARG A 326 29.17 -36.36 20.83
N ASP A 327 28.61 -36.48 22.04
CA ASP A 327 27.57 -35.58 22.52
C ASP A 327 27.91 -34.11 22.22
N PHE A 328 26.90 -33.33 21.82
CA PHE A 328 27.00 -31.94 21.37
C PHE A 328 27.76 -31.69 20.05
N HIS A 329 28.30 -32.73 19.39
CA HIS A 329 29.04 -32.63 18.12
C HIS A 329 28.24 -33.13 16.90
N ASN A 330 26.93 -32.86 16.91
CA ASN A 330 25.96 -33.35 15.93
C ASN A 330 25.57 -32.29 14.87
N ASP A 331 26.44 -31.34 14.54
CA ASP A 331 26.14 -30.33 13.51
C ASP A 331 26.31 -30.86 12.07
N LEU A 332 27.01 -31.98 11.91
CA LEU A 332 27.19 -32.73 10.65
C LEU A 332 26.93 -34.21 10.89
N THR A 333 26.60 -34.96 9.84
CA THR A 333 26.55 -36.43 9.90
C THR A 333 27.93 -37.00 10.21
N TRP A 334 27.98 -38.02 11.06
CA TRP A 334 29.17 -38.88 11.18
C TRP A 334 29.50 -39.53 9.83
N SER A 335 30.79 -39.58 9.50
CA SER A 335 31.35 -40.26 8.33
C SER A 335 32.75 -40.80 8.66
N PRO A 336 33.18 -41.94 8.07
CA PRO A 336 34.54 -42.44 8.26
C PRO A 336 35.58 -41.46 7.75
N ALA A 337 36.78 -41.45 8.36
CA ALA A 337 37.85 -40.58 7.93
C ALA A 337 38.50 -41.07 6.62
N GLU A 338 38.70 -40.13 5.69
CA GLU A 338 39.41 -40.31 4.43
C GLU A 338 40.85 -39.81 4.51
N ALA A 339 41.70 -40.19 3.55
CA ALA A 339 43.11 -39.83 3.53
C ALA A 339 43.37 -38.30 3.59
N ASN A 340 42.49 -37.51 2.96
CA ASN A 340 42.60 -36.05 2.87
C ASN A 340 41.56 -35.30 3.73
N ASN A 341 40.64 -36.01 4.40
CA ASN A 341 39.57 -35.40 5.19
C ASN A 341 39.30 -36.24 6.45
N PRO A 342 39.57 -35.73 7.66
CA PRO A 342 39.35 -36.47 8.90
C PRO A 342 37.86 -36.70 9.24
N HIS A 343 36.93 -36.04 8.54
CA HIS A 343 35.48 -36.06 8.82
C HIS A 343 35.15 -35.81 10.30
N THR A 344 35.82 -34.81 10.88
CA THR A 344 35.67 -34.41 12.28
C THR A 344 34.25 -33.97 12.60
N CYS A 345 33.62 -34.61 13.60
CA CYS A 345 32.32 -34.23 14.11
C CYS A 345 32.33 -32.80 14.65
N LYS A 346 31.32 -32.02 14.25
CA LYS A 346 31.29 -30.56 14.41
C LYS A 346 30.33 -30.17 15.53
N GLU A 347 30.81 -29.31 16.43
CA GLU A 347 30.05 -28.81 17.59
C GLU A 347 28.82 -28.00 17.16
N CYS A 348 27.70 -28.23 17.83
CA CYS A 348 26.45 -27.49 17.60
C CYS A 348 26.52 -26.07 18.18
N ASN A 349 26.05 -25.07 17.42
CA ASN A 349 25.91 -23.73 17.94
C ASN A 349 24.54 -23.53 18.62
N CYS A 350 24.51 -23.61 19.96
CA CYS A 350 23.31 -23.33 20.76
C CYS A 350 23.37 -22.00 21.53
N ASN A 351 24.26 -21.10 21.12
CA ASN A 351 24.50 -19.78 21.72
C ASN A 351 24.75 -19.80 23.26
N GLY A 352 25.04 -20.96 23.87
CA GLY A 352 25.20 -21.09 25.32
C GLY A 352 23.90 -21.34 26.11
N HIS A 353 22.75 -21.51 25.43
CA HIS A 353 21.46 -21.83 26.08
C HIS A 353 21.09 -23.31 26.00
N SER A 354 21.93 -24.15 25.40
CA SER A 354 21.88 -25.60 25.53
C SER A 354 23.27 -26.21 25.40
N ASN A 355 23.43 -27.40 25.99
CA ASN A 355 24.59 -28.30 25.86
C ASN A 355 24.20 -29.65 25.22
N GLN A 356 23.01 -29.73 24.61
CA GLN A 356 22.49 -30.91 23.92
C GLN A 356 21.98 -30.52 22.54
N CYS A 357 22.25 -31.37 21.56
CA CYS A 357 21.74 -31.22 20.20
C CYS A 357 21.68 -32.57 19.50
N HIS A 358 20.78 -32.67 18.53
CA HIS A 358 20.72 -33.75 17.56
C HIS A 358 20.97 -33.22 16.14
N PHE A 359 21.28 -34.14 15.22
CA PHE A 359 21.40 -33.82 13.80
C PHE A 359 20.04 -33.99 13.11
N ASP A 360 19.61 -32.99 12.35
CA ASP A 360 18.45 -33.05 11.47
C ASP A 360 18.89 -32.91 10.00
N MET A 361 18.58 -33.94 9.19
CA MET A 361 18.94 -33.98 7.77
C MET A 361 18.20 -32.93 6.94
N ALA A 362 16.96 -32.59 7.27
CA ALA A 362 16.21 -31.56 6.57
C ALA A 362 16.80 -30.17 6.85
N VAL A 363 17.25 -29.91 8.08
CA VAL A 363 17.98 -28.67 8.43
C VAL A 363 19.33 -28.60 7.70
N TYR A 364 20.06 -29.71 7.62
CA TYR A 364 21.33 -29.79 6.89
C TYR A 364 21.18 -29.47 5.39
N LEU A 365 20.19 -30.07 4.72
CA LEU A 365 19.89 -29.78 3.33
C LEU A 365 19.40 -28.34 3.13
N ALA A 366 18.55 -27.83 4.03
CA ALA A 366 18.03 -26.45 3.97
C ALA A 366 19.10 -25.37 4.19
N THR A 367 20.23 -25.68 4.84
CA THR A 367 21.38 -24.78 4.96
C THR A 367 22.39 -24.90 3.80
N GLY A 368 22.09 -25.70 2.77
CA GLY A 368 23.01 -25.94 1.66
C GLY A 368 24.19 -26.83 2.05
N ASN A 369 23.93 -27.89 2.82
CA ASN A 369 24.91 -28.85 3.34
C ASN A 369 25.95 -28.22 4.29
N ALA A 370 25.55 -27.23 5.10
CA ALA A 370 26.47 -26.46 5.96
C ALA A 370 26.35 -26.75 7.47
N SER A 371 25.12 -27.01 7.96
CA SER A 371 24.81 -27.18 9.38
C SER A 371 23.43 -27.86 9.54
N GLY A 372 23.41 -29.01 10.22
CA GLY A 372 22.20 -29.76 10.57
C GLY A 372 21.92 -29.83 12.07
N GLY A 373 22.74 -29.19 12.91
CA GLY A 373 22.60 -29.23 14.36
C GLY A 373 21.36 -28.48 14.84
N VAL A 374 20.50 -29.17 15.59
CA VAL A 374 19.31 -28.61 16.25
C VAL A 374 19.46 -28.77 17.76
N CYS A 375 19.35 -27.67 18.47
CA CYS A 375 19.55 -27.58 19.91
C CYS A 375 18.33 -28.05 20.70
N ASP A 376 18.56 -28.96 21.63
CA ASP A 376 17.51 -29.52 22.49
C ASP A 376 17.37 -28.69 23.78
N HIS A 377 16.15 -28.55 24.28
CA HIS A 377 15.87 -27.94 25.60
C HIS A 377 16.45 -26.53 25.85
N CYS A 378 16.28 -25.59 24.90
CA CYS A 378 16.73 -24.19 25.06
C CYS A 378 16.30 -23.55 26.40
N LEU A 379 17.31 -23.18 27.19
CA LEU A 379 17.23 -22.53 28.49
C LEU A 379 17.06 -21.00 28.36
N HIS A 380 17.11 -20.26 29.47
CA HIS A 380 17.16 -18.78 29.46
C HIS A 380 16.00 -18.09 28.72
N ASN A 381 14.82 -18.75 28.66
CA ASN A 381 13.66 -18.34 27.87
C ASN A 381 13.91 -18.16 26.36
N THR A 382 14.96 -18.81 25.83
CA THR A 382 15.26 -18.86 24.39
C THR A 382 14.55 -20.02 23.68
N MET A 383 14.38 -19.89 22.36
CA MET A 383 13.88 -20.91 21.45
C MET A 383 14.49 -20.72 20.05
N GLY A 384 14.07 -21.54 19.08
CA GLY A 384 14.73 -21.63 17.77
C GLY A 384 15.76 -22.75 17.73
N ARG A 385 16.23 -23.09 16.54
CA ARG A 385 17.07 -24.30 16.31
C ARG A 385 18.47 -24.17 16.92
N ASN A 386 18.93 -22.94 17.12
CA ASN A 386 20.21 -22.54 17.71
C ASN A 386 20.01 -21.80 19.05
N CYS A 387 18.81 -21.87 19.64
CA CYS A 387 18.38 -21.06 20.79
C CYS A 387 18.59 -19.54 20.57
N GLU A 388 18.30 -19.07 19.37
CA GLU A 388 18.62 -17.74 18.82
C GLU A 388 17.49 -16.71 18.93
N MET A 389 16.28 -17.14 19.32
CA MET A 389 15.08 -16.32 19.52
C MET A 389 14.61 -16.37 20.96
N CYS A 390 13.75 -15.46 21.39
CA CYS A 390 13.06 -15.53 22.68
C CYS A 390 11.69 -16.21 22.55
N LYS A 391 11.27 -16.95 23.59
CA LYS A 391 9.96 -17.61 23.66
C LYS A 391 8.82 -16.57 23.61
N PRO A 392 7.59 -16.95 23.22
CA PRO A 392 6.43 -16.05 23.34
C PRO A 392 6.31 -15.50 24.76
N PHE A 393 5.84 -14.26 24.89
CA PHE A 393 5.87 -13.46 26.12
C PHE A 393 7.29 -13.03 26.58
N TYR A 394 8.32 -13.22 25.75
CA TYR A 394 9.66 -12.67 25.94
C TYR A 394 10.20 -12.02 24.66
N PHE A 395 11.04 -10.99 24.81
CA PHE A 395 11.72 -10.30 23.73
C PHE A 395 13.22 -10.19 23.98
N LYS A 396 14.00 -10.10 22.90
CA LYS A 396 15.45 -9.90 22.97
C LYS A 396 15.76 -8.46 23.40
N ASP A 397 16.43 -8.30 24.53
CA ASP A 397 16.97 -7.03 24.99
C ASP A 397 18.00 -6.49 23.97
N PRO A 398 17.75 -5.32 23.32
CA PRO A 398 18.67 -4.79 22.31
C PRO A 398 20.05 -4.41 22.85
N SER A 399 20.21 -4.29 24.18
CA SER A 399 21.47 -3.97 24.83
C SER A 399 22.36 -5.20 25.11
N ARG A 400 21.84 -6.42 24.89
CA ARG A 400 22.52 -7.68 25.22
C ARG A 400 22.87 -8.51 23.99
N ASP A 401 24.00 -9.21 24.07
CA ASP A 401 24.30 -10.28 23.13
C ASP A 401 23.31 -11.43 23.31
N ILE A 402 23.00 -12.17 22.24
CA ILE A 402 22.06 -13.30 22.34
C ILE A 402 22.53 -14.34 23.36
N ARG A 403 23.85 -14.53 23.52
CA ARG A 403 24.47 -15.51 24.42
C ARG A 403 24.37 -15.18 25.92
N ASP A 404 23.84 -14.02 26.29
CA ASP A 404 23.61 -13.63 27.69
C ASP A 404 22.47 -14.50 28.29
N PRO A 405 22.65 -15.14 29.46
CA PRO A 405 21.57 -15.83 30.18
C PRO A 405 20.30 -14.99 30.46
N ALA A 406 20.39 -13.66 30.36
CA ALA A 406 19.29 -12.71 30.47
C ALA A 406 19.00 -11.95 29.16
N ALA A 407 19.40 -12.47 27.99
CA ALA A 407 19.09 -11.89 26.69
C ALA A 407 17.57 -11.74 26.43
N CYS A 408 16.75 -12.63 27.00
CA CYS A 408 15.30 -12.63 26.84
C CYS A 408 14.58 -12.02 28.05
N THR A 409 14.05 -10.80 27.87
CA THR A 409 13.28 -10.05 28.87
C THR A 409 11.78 -10.33 28.69
N ALA A 410 11.00 -10.39 29.78
CA ALA A 410 9.56 -10.64 29.71
C ALA A 410 8.80 -9.44 29.12
N CYS A 411 7.78 -9.70 28.30
CA CYS A 411 6.84 -8.69 27.81
C CYS A 411 6.05 -8.05 28.96
N ASP A 412 5.80 -6.74 28.89
CA ASP A 412 4.95 -6.02 29.86
C ASP A 412 3.65 -5.55 29.20
N CYS A 413 2.87 -6.51 28.70
CA CYS A 413 1.64 -6.26 27.95
C CYS A 413 0.40 -6.64 28.77
N ASP A 414 -0.62 -5.80 28.75
CA ASP A 414 -1.93 -6.11 29.31
C ASP A 414 -2.65 -7.15 28.43
N PRO A 415 -3.04 -8.32 28.97
CA PRO A 415 -3.62 -9.41 28.20
C PRO A 415 -5.06 -9.14 27.73
N VAL A 416 -5.74 -8.16 28.32
CA VAL A 416 -7.12 -7.77 27.96
C VAL A 416 -7.13 -6.85 26.75
N GLY A 417 -6.22 -5.88 26.70
CA GLY A 417 -6.13 -4.88 25.63
C GLY A 417 -5.12 -5.21 24.52
N SER A 418 -4.22 -6.17 24.72
CA SER A 418 -3.35 -6.69 23.67
C SER A 418 -4.06 -7.74 22.80
N MET A 419 -3.57 -7.89 21.56
CA MET A 419 -3.85 -9.05 20.73
C MET A 419 -3.12 -10.28 21.28
N GLU A 420 -3.60 -11.47 20.91
CA GLU A 420 -2.98 -12.78 21.24
C GLU A 420 -2.66 -13.00 22.74
N GLY A 421 -3.37 -12.29 23.64
CA GLY A 421 -3.22 -12.43 25.08
C GLY A 421 -1.98 -11.76 25.69
N GLY A 422 -1.33 -10.83 24.98
CA GLY A 422 -0.18 -10.07 25.52
C GLY A 422 1.19 -10.50 25.00
N VAL A 423 1.26 -11.17 23.85
CA VAL A 423 2.52 -11.41 23.16
C VAL A 423 3.06 -10.08 22.61
N CYS A 424 4.31 -9.75 22.95
CA CYS A 424 5.03 -8.62 22.37
C CYS A 424 5.95 -9.06 21.22
N ASP A 425 6.37 -8.10 20.41
CA ASP A 425 7.38 -8.31 19.37
C ASP A 425 8.69 -8.86 19.97
N SER A 426 9.13 -10.01 19.46
CA SER A 426 10.26 -10.76 20.02
C SER A 426 11.63 -10.11 19.79
N HIS A 427 11.76 -9.23 18.80
CA HIS A 427 12.99 -8.52 18.44
C HIS A 427 12.66 -7.25 17.63
N THR A 428 13.66 -6.42 17.37
CA THR A 428 13.53 -5.23 16.52
C THR A 428 13.91 -5.56 15.08
N ASP A 429 12.96 -5.39 14.17
CA ASP A 429 13.12 -5.43 12.72
C ASP A 429 12.39 -4.21 12.14
N LEU A 430 13.15 -3.26 11.60
CA LEU A 430 12.60 -1.98 11.12
C LEU A 430 11.84 -2.13 9.79
N ASP A 431 12.17 -3.13 8.98
CA ASP A 431 11.54 -3.37 7.67
C ASP A 431 10.18 -4.06 7.84
N MET A 432 10.05 -4.94 8.84
CA MET A 432 8.78 -5.53 9.25
C MET A 432 7.99 -4.68 10.27
N GLY A 433 8.54 -3.55 10.71
CA GLY A 433 7.91 -2.66 11.69
C GLY A 433 7.73 -3.31 13.06
N MET A 434 8.67 -4.16 13.47
CA MET A 434 8.75 -4.80 14.79
C MET A 434 9.75 -4.08 15.70
N ILE A 435 9.42 -3.90 16.97
CA ILE A 435 10.31 -3.28 17.97
C ILE A 435 10.33 -4.16 19.21
N ALA A 436 11.50 -4.66 19.61
CA ALA A 436 11.61 -5.61 20.72
C ALA A 436 10.91 -5.10 21.99
N GLY A 437 9.93 -5.88 22.48
CA GLY A 437 9.13 -5.52 23.66
C GLY A 437 7.85 -4.73 23.36
N GLN A 438 7.58 -4.33 22.11
CA GLN A 438 6.37 -3.62 21.75
C GLN A 438 5.14 -4.52 21.79
N CYS A 439 4.12 -4.12 22.57
CA CYS A 439 2.83 -4.78 22.62
C CYS A 439 1.97 -4.41 21.40
N ARG A 440 1.24 -5.39 20.85
CA ARG A 440 0.30 -5.17 19.75
C ARG A 440 -1.11 -5.00 20.30
N CYS A 441 -1.61 -3.77 20.34
CA CYS A 441 -2.91 -3.45 20.95
C CYS A 441 -4.09 -3.81 20.04
N LYS A 442 -5.22 -4.20 20.64
CA LYS A 442 -6.52 -4.32 19.95
C LYS A 442 -6.92 -2.99 19.32
N LEU A 443 -7.82 -3.04 18.33
CA LEU A 443 -8.14 -1.92 17.44
C LEU A 443 -8.43 -0.59 18.17
N ASN A 444 -9.16 -0.62 19.29
CA ASN A 444 -9.61 0.56 20.02
C ASN A 444 -8.78 0.83 21.29
N VAL A 445 -7.56 0.28 21.39
CA VAL A 445 -6.68 0.30 22.57
C VAL A 445 -5.32 0.95 22.23
N LYS A 446 -4.72 1.68 23.18
CA LYS A 446 -3.45 2.41 23.06
C LYS A 446 -2.57 2.25 24.32
N ALA A 447 -1.50 3.04 24.38
CA ALA A 447 -0.36 2.95 25.31
C ALA A 447 0.57 1.77 25.02
N THR A 448 1.80 1.83 25.55
CA THR A 448 2.87 0.86 25.29
C THR A 448 2.54 -0.55 25.79
N ARG A 449 1.74 -0.65 26.85
CA ARG A 449 1.28 -1.90 27.47
C ARG A 449 -0.11 -2.32 26.99
N CYS A 450 -0.77 -1.54 26.15
CA CYS A 450 -2.15 -1.76 25.70
C CYS A 450 -3.19 -1.77 26.84
N ASP A 451 -3.00 -0.96 27.88
CA ASP A 451 -3.85 -0.85 29.08
C ASP A 451 -4.87 0.30 29.05
N TYR A 452 -4.92 1.11 27.97
CA TYR A 452 -5.81 2.28 27.86
C TYR A 452 -6.64 2.27 26.57
N CYS A 453 -7.89 2.73 26.63
CA CYS A 453 -8.70 2.94 25.42
C CYS A 453 -8.17 4.11 24.57
N LYS A 454 -8.32 4.01 23.24
CA LYS A 454 -8.09 5.14 22.32
C LYS A 454 -9.08 6.26 22.61
N GLU A 455 -8.70 7.49 22.24
CA GLU A 455 -9.61 8.63 22.32
C GLU A 455 -10.86 8.39 21.47
N GLY A 456 -12.04 8.64 22.04
CA GLY A 456 -13.32 8.27 21.43
C GLY A 456 -13.81 6.86 21.81
N TYR A 457 -13.11 6.13 22.68
CA TYR A 457 -13.50 4.79 23.12
C TYR A 457 -13.37 4.64 24.64
N TYR A 458 -14.16 3.75 25.23
CA TYR A 458 -14.20 3.50 26.67
C TYR A 458 -14.47 2.02 27.00
N GLY A 459 -14.26 1.66 28.27
CA GLY A 459 -14.67 0.36 28.82
C GLY A 459 -13.88 -0.81 28.24
N LEU A 460 -12.57 -0.86 28.53
CA LEU A 460 -11.71 -1.98 28.14
C LEU A 460 -12.20 -3.30 28.75
N THR A 461 -12.58 -4.28 27.92
CA THR A 461 -13.05 -5.59 28.39
C THR A 461 -12.47 -6.77 27.61
N HIS A 462 -12.37 -7.92 28.28
CA HIS A 462 -11.83 -9.15 27.69
C HIS A 462 -12.73 -9.72 26.58
N ASN A 463 -14.06 -9.54 26.72
CA ASN A 463 -15.04 -10.07 25.78
C ASN A 463 -15.16 -9.24 24.49
N ASP A 464 -14.65 -8.00 24.48
CA ASP A 464 -14.61 -7.19 23.27
C ASP A 464 -13.37 -7.55 22.43
N GLN A 465 -13.62 -7.98 21.19
CA GLN A 465 -12.57 -8.28 20.20
C GLN A 465 -11.79 -7.02 19.78
N GLN A 466 -12.42 -5.84 19.83
CA GLN A 466 -11.80 -4.54 19.54
C GLN A 466 -11.24 -3.87 20.81
N GLY A 467 -11.52 -4.44 21.99
CA GLY A 467 -11.02 -4.04 23.30
C GLY A 467 -11.89 -3.01 24.00
N CYS A 468 -12.16 -1.88 23.35
CA CYS A 468 -12.97 -0.78 23.89
C CYS A 468 -14.13 -0.39 22.95
N GLN A 469 -15.24 0.05 23.54
CA GLN A 469 -16.46 0.44 22.84
C GLN A 469 -16.43 1.93 22.45
N PRO A 470 -17.00 2.32 21.29
CA PRO A 470 -17.04 3.71 20.87
C PRO A 470 -17.93 4.57 21.77
N CYS A 471 -17.47 5.78 22.09
CA CYS A 471 -18.21 6.76 22.86
C CYS A 471 -19.31 7.41 22.01
N ASN A 472 -20.55 7.31 22.48
CA ASN A 472 -21.73 7.81 21.77
C ASN A 472 -22.01 9.29 22.07
N CYS A 473 -21.01 10.16 21.84
CA CYS A 473 -21.09 11.60 22.16
C CYS A 473 -21.62 12.43 20.99
N ASP A 474 -22.53 13.38 21.25
CA ASP A 474 -22.99 14.33 20.25
C ASP A 474 -21.89 15.37 19.95
N SER A 475 -21.34 15.33 18.75
CA SER A 475 -20.21 16.16 18.32
C SER A 475 -20.47 17.67 18.40
N ARG A 476 -21.74 18.10 18.42
CA ARG A 476 -22.11 19.50 18.64
C ARG A 476 -21.84 19.92 20.09
N GLY A 477 -22.11 19.03 21.03
CA GLY A 477 -22.07 19.30 22.46
C GLY A 477 -20.77 18.95 23.17
N THR A 478 -19.88 18.18 22.55
CA THR A 478 -18.62 17.72 23.15
C THR A 478 -17.45 18.66 22.88
N ILE A 479 -16.54 18.78 23.85
CA ILE A 479 -15.31 19.57 23.72
C ILE A 479 -14.35 18.86 22.75
N MET A 480 -14.02 19.51 21.63
CA MET A 480 -13.18 18.94 20.57
C MET A 480 -11.66 19.01 20.86
N LEU A 481 -11.25 19.65 21.97
CA LEU A 481 -9.87 19.61 22.46
C LEU A 481 -9.76 18.61 23.62
N GLY A 482 -9.31 17.39 23.29
CA GLY A 482 -9.07 16.31 24.26
C GLY A 482 -9.91 15.06 23.96
N ALA A 483 -9.94 14.13 24.91
CA ALA A 483 -10.78 12.94 24.80
C ALA A 483 -12.27 13.35 24.87
N PRO A 484 -13.11 12.94 23.90
CA PRO A 484 -14.53 13.32 23.87
C PRO A 484 -15.35 12.72 25.01
N CYS A 485 -14.79 11.73 25.71
CA CYS A 485 -15.40 10.96 26.79
C CYS A 485 -14.32 10.48 27.77
N ASP A 486 -14.75 10.14 28.98
CA ASP A 486 -13.95 9.37 29.92
C ASP A 486 -13.74 7.92 29.41
N GLN A 487 -12.49 7.44 29.48
CA GLN A 487 -12.10 6.13 28.94
C GLN A 487 -12.57 4.94 29.79
N ILE A 488 -13.12 5.18 30.98
CA ILE A 488 -13.60 4.16 31.92
C ILE A 488 -15.14 4.16 31.97
N SER A 489 -15.76 5.31 32.23
CA SER A 489 -17.22 5.43 32.37
C SER A 489 -17.97 5.68 31.06
N GLY A 490 -17.28 6.19 30.03
CA GLY A 490 -17.87 6.59 28.75
C GLY A 490 -18.68 7.89 28.80
N ASP A 491 -18.61 8.64 29.91
CA ASP A 491 -19.34 9.90 30.04
C ASP A 491 -18.66 11.00 29.23
N CYS A 492 -19.45 11.71 28.42
CA CYS A 492 -18.93 12.66 27.44
C CYS A 492 -18.50 14.00 28.06
N SER A 493 -17.40 14.56 27.57
CA SER A 493 -16.84 15.85 28.02
C SER A 493 -17.62 17.03 27.41
N CYS A 494 -18.69 17.47 28.06
CA CYS A 494 -19.61 18.47 27.50
C CYS A 494 -19.05 19.90 27.53
N LYS A 495 -19.36 20.67 26.48
CA LYS A 495 -19.12 22.12 26.41
C LYS A 495 -19.89 22.84 27.52
N ARG A 496 -19.42 24.03 27.90
CA ARG A 496 -19.84 24.77 29.11
C ARG A 496 -21.36 24.92 29.31
N TYR A 497 -22.15 25.04 28.24
CA TYR A 497 -23.61 25.24 28.31
C TYR A 497 -24.42 24.01 27.86
N VAL A 498 -23.78 22.84 27.86
CA VAL A 498 -24.31 21.55 27.40
C VAL A 498 -24.28 20.55 28.55
N THR A 499 -25.25 19.64 28.57
CA THR A 499 -25.43 18.62 29.62
C THR A 499 -25.94 17.30 29.04
N GLY A 500 -26.15 16.33 29.93
CA GLY A 500 -26.52 14.95 29.61
C GLY A 500 -25.30 14.07 29.33
N ARG A 501 -25.42 12.76 29.60
CA ARG A 501 -24.32 11.78 29.46
C ARG A 501 -23.64 11.77 28.09
N TYR A 502 -24.41 12.10 27.05
CA TYR A 502 -24.00 12.12 25.65
C TYR A 502 -23.81 13.54 25.08
N CYS A 503 -23.84 14.58 25.94
CA CYS A 503 -23.75 16.00 25.57
C CYS A 503 -24.78 16.45 24.52
N ASN A 504 -25.98 15.88 24.55
CA ASN A 504 -27.03 16.11 23.55
C ASN A 504 -28.14 17.08 24.01
N GLN A 505 -27.95 17.76 25.14
CA GLN A 505 -28.96 18.66 25.74
C GLN A 505 -28.33 20.00 26.16
N CYS A 506 -29.07 21.10 26.05
CA CYS A 506 -28.63 22.38 26.62
C CYS A 506 -28.89 22.43 28.13
N LEU A 507 -28.07 23.19 28.87
CA LEU A 507 -28.41 23.58 30.23
C LEU A 507 -29.66 24.50 30.25
N PRO A 508 -30.42 24.56 31.37
CA PRO A 508 -31.50 25.52 31.52
C PRO A 508 -31.03 26.95 31.25
N GLU A 509 -31.87 27.76 30.60
CA GLU A 509 -31.55 29.13 30.13
C GLU A 509 -30.56 29.20 28.94
N TYR A 510 -30.32 28.05 28.28
CA TYR A 510 -29.59 27.96 27.02
C TYR A 510 -30.36 27.13 25.98
N TRP A 511 -30.13 27.38 24.70
CA TRP A 511 -30.84 26.78 23.57
C TRP A 511 -29.93 26.54 22.35
N GLY A 512 -30.44 25.81 21.36
CA GLY A 512 -29.84 25.72 20.03
C GLY A 512 -28.48 25.01 20.00
N LEU A 513 -28.46 23.72 20.41
CA LEU A 513 -27.25 22.89 20.41
C LEU A 513 -26.58 22.87 19.03
N SER A 514 -25.37 23.43 18.97
CA SER A 514 -24.62 23.72 17.74
C SER A 514 -23.12 23.48 17.91
N ASN A 515 -22.37 23.57 16.81
CA ASN A 515 -20.92 23.39 16.85
C ASN A 515 -20.16 24.56 17.51
N ASP A 516 -20.86 25.63 17.94
CA ASP A 516 -20.29 26.81 18.59
C ASP A 516 -19.41 26.47 19.80
N LEU A 517 -18.51 27.39 20.17
CA LEU A 517 -17.49 27.17 21.20
C LEU A 517 -18.06 26.73 22.57
N ALA A 518 -19.25 27.22 22.92
CA ALA A 518 -19.97 26.89 24.15
C ALA A 518 -21.10 25.85 23.98
N GLY A 519 -21.35 25.40 22.75
CA GLY A 519 -22.35 24.39 22.38
C GLY A 519 -23.77 24.93 22.27
N CYS A 520 -24.31 25.45 23.37
CA CYS A 520 -25.61 26.14 23.37
C CYS A 520 -25.44 27.64 23.59
N ARG A 521 -26.40 28.42 23.07
CA ARG A 521 -26.45 29.88 23.19
C ARG A 521 -27.35 30.27 24.36
N ALA A 522 -27.06 31.37 25.03
CA ALA A 522 -27.91 31.87 26.10
C ALA A 522 -29.29 32.28 25.56
N CYS A 523 -30.31 32.20 26.41
CA CYS A 523 -31.64 32.68 26.06
C CYS A 523 -31.65 34.19 25.85
N ASP A 524 -30.91 34.97 26.64
CA ASP A 524 -30.81 36.43 26.55
C ASP A 524 -32.19 37.11 26.44
N CYS A 525 -33.14 36.71 27.29
CA CYS A 525 -34.47 37.31 27.28
C CYS A 525 -34.42 38.70 27.93
N ASP A 526 -35.10 39.69 27.34
CA ASP A 526 -35.19 41.03 27.90
C ASP A 526 -35.85 40.99 29.28
N PHE A 527 -35.15 41.56 30.28
CA PHE A 527 -35.55 41.46 31.68
C PHE A 527 -36.87 42.17 32.00
N GLY A 528 -37.25 43.20 31.21
CA GLY A 528 -38.55 43.85 31.31
C GLY A 528 -39.56 43.29 30.32
N GLY A 529 -39.10 42.96 29.11
CA GLY A 529 -39.95 42.54 27.99
C GLY A 529 -40.42 41.08 28.01
N ALA A 530 -39.71 40.19 28.72
CA ALA A 530 -40.08 38.78 28.92
C ALA A 530 -40.59 38.51 30.35
N TYR A 531 -41.30 37.39 30.53
CA TYR A 531 -41.71 36.92 31.86
C TYR A 531 -40.59 36.18 32.62
N SER A 532 -39.61 35.60 31.92
CA SER A 532 -38.42 34.98 32.53
C SER A 532 -37.28 34.81 31.49
N ASN A 533 -36.06 34.49 31.96
CA ASN A 533 -34.93 34.12 31.10
C ASN A 533 -35.00 32.68 30.54
N ARG A 534 -36.12 31.97 30.73
CA ARG A 534 -36.31 30.62 30.16
C ARG A 534 -36.91 30.73 28.77
N CYS A 535 -36.20 30.19 27.80
CA CYS A 535 -36.63 30.11 26.40
C CYS A 535 -36.80 28.66 25.94
N MET A 536 -37.48 28.47 24.81
CA MET A 536 -37.62 27.15 24.18
C MET A 536 -36.27 26.62 23.67
N VAL A 537 -35.96 25.35 24.00
CA VAL A 537 -34.63 24.73 23.73
C VAL A 537 -34.28 24.66 22.23
N GLU A 538 -35.28 24.60 21.35
CA GLU A 538 -35.09 24.44 19.90
C GLU A 538 -34.79 25.76 19.16
N ASN A 539 -35.56 26.82 19.44
CA ASN A 539 -35.55 28.08 18.67
C ASN A 539 -35.19 29.32 19.51
N GLY A 540 -34.99 29.14 20.83
CA GLY A 540 -34.59 30.20 21.74
C GLY A 540 -35.66 31.25 21.99
N GLN A 541 -36.92 30.99 21.65
CA GLN A 541 -38.01 31.95 21.84
C GLN A 541 -38.30 32.12 23.33
N CYS A 542 -38.17 33.37 23.81
CA CYS A 542 -38.56 33.80 25.14
C CYS A 542 -40.09 34.04 25.21
N ASP A 543 -40.64 33.94 26.42
CA ASP A 543 -42.07 34.20 26.69
C ASP A 543 -42.30 35.70 26.91
N CYS A 544 -42.86 36.38 25.90
CA CYS A 544 -42.94 37.84 25.82
C CYS A 544 -44.18 38.42 26.49
N ARG A 545 -44.03 39.60 27.11
CA ARG A 545 -45.15 40.44 27.54
C ARG A 545 -45.92 41.00 26.35
N ARG A 546 -47.10 41.54 26.63
CA ARG A 546 -48.06 41.98 25.59
C ARG A 546 -47.45 43.03 24.67
N HIS A 547 -47.64 42.85 23.36
CA HIS A 547 -47.18 43.76 22.31
C HIS A 547 -45.65 43.94 22.22
N LEU A 548 -44.88 43.07 22.88
CA LEU A 548 -43.44 42.90 22.65
C LEU A 548 -43.18 41.61 21.88
N VAL A 549 -42.19 41.66 20.99
CA VAL A 549 -41.96 40.66 19.95
C VAL A 549 -40.48 40.41 19.74
N GLY A 550 -40.17 39.44 18.88
CA GLY A 550 -38.81 38.96 18.63
C GLY A 550 -38.38 37.87 19.59
N ARG A 551 -37.23 37.23 19.29
CA ARG A 551 -36.71 36.08 20.06
C ARG A 551 -36.50 36.42 21.54
N GLN A 552 -35.99 37.62 21.79
CA GLN A 552 -35.59 38.14 23.11
C GLN A 552 -36.67 39.01 23.77
N CYS A 553 -37.81 39.27 23.11
CA CYS A 553 -38.86 40.19 23.60
C CYS A 553 -38.41 41.65 23.77
N SER A 554 -37.37 42.07 23.05
CA SER A 554 -36.79 43.43 23.10
C SER A 554 -37.36 44.41 22.06
N ASP A 555 -38.11 43.92 21.07
CA ASP A 555 -38.71 44.74 20.02
C ASP A 555 -40.20 45.01 20.28
N VAL A 556 -40.66 46.19 19.87
CA VAL A 556 -42.08 46.58 19.99
C VAL A 556 -42.85 46.16 18.75
N GLN A 557 -44.07 45.64 18.91
CA GLN A 557 -44.97 45.33 17.81
C GLN A 557 -45.34 46.61 17.01
N PRO A 558 -45.35 46.58 15.66
CA PRO A 558 -45.80 47.72 14.86
C PRO A 558 -47.19 48.22 15.26
N GLY A 559 -47.33 49.55 15.38
CA GLY A 559 -48.54 50.20 15.92
C GLY A 559 -48.55 50.36 17.45
N TYR A 560 -47.47 49.99 18.13
CA TYR A 560 -47.25 50.18 19.57
C TYR A 560 -45.90 50.88 19.84
N PHE A 561 -45.75 51.46 21.04
CA PHE A 561 -44.56 52.19 21.49
C PHE A 561 -44.30 52.00 22.99
N CYS A 562 -43.08 52.33 23.42
CA CYS A 562 -42.68 52.40 24.82
C CYS A 562 -42.86 53.82 25.37
N ALA A 563 -43.49 53.94 26.53
CA ALA A 563 -43.60 55.20 27.25
C ALA A 563 -42.20 55.72 27.62
N PRO A 564 -41.82 56.96 27.24
CA PRO A 564 -40.59 57.58 27.70
C PRO A 564 -40.67 57.90 29.21
N LEU A 565 -39.52 58.21 29.83
CA LEU A 565 -39.49 58.52 31.26
C LEU A 565 -40.22 59.84 31.61
N ASP A 566 -40.44 60.71 30.63
CA ASP A 566 -41.19 61.96 30.77
C ASP A 566 -42.66 61.86 30.30
N TYR A 567 -43.21 60.65 30.11
CA TYR A 567 -44.53 60.43 29.48
C TYR A 567 -45.70 61.16 30.18
N TYR A 568 -45.68 61.29 31.50
CA TYR A 568 -46.73 61.96 32.27
C TYR A 568 -46.50 63.47 32.31
N LYS A 569 -47.06 64.18 31.31
CA LYS A 569 -46.98 65.64 31.16
C LYS A 569 -48.35 66.28 31.36
N TYR A 570 -48.38 67.42 32.04
CA TYR A 570 -49.58 68.21 32.29
C TYR A 570 -49.33 69.67 31.88
N GLU A 571 -50.14 70.18 30.95
CA GLU A 571 -50.07 71.55 30.44
C GLU A 571 -50.63 72.56 31.47
N ALA A 572 -50.08 73.78 31.47
CA ALA A 572 -50.41 74.79 32.49
C ALA A 572 -51.61 75.68 32.09
N GLU A 573 -51.94 75.72 30.80
CA GLU A 573 -53.11 76.36 30.22
C GLU A 573 -54.45 75.68 30.56
N ASP A 574 -54.43 74.37 30.86
CA ASP A 574 -55.61 73.61 31.30
C ASP A 574 -55.97 73.85 32.78
N ALA A 575 -55.13 74.57 33.53
CA ALA A 575 -55.42 74.96 34.91
C ALA A 575 -56.49 76.08 34.95
N PRO A 576 -57.51 75.96 35.82
CA PRO A 576 -58.76 76.75 35.72
C PRO A 576 -58.67 78.28 35.98
N ASP A 577 -57.49 78.83 36.28
CA ASP A 577 -57.31 80.23 36.74
C ASP A 577 -56.28 81.05 35.94
N VAL A 578 -55.90 80.60 34.75
CA VAL A 578 -54.78 81.13 33.96
C VAL A 578 -55.24 81.91 32.71
N ARG A 579 -54.41 82.83 32.18
CA ARG A 579 -54.72 83.63 30.97
C ARG A 579 -53.64 83.49 29.90
N SER A 580 -54.01 83.03 28.70
CA SER A 580 -53.08 82.85 27.57
C SER A 580 -52.55 84.17 26.98
N VAL A 581 -51.31 84.12 26.48
CA VAL A 581 -50.57 85.22 25.88
C VAL A 581 -49.92 84.75 24.58
N HIS A 582 -50.41 85.26 23.44
CA HIS A 582 -49.83 85.00 22.12
C HIS A 582 -48.56 85.83 21.88
N ARG A 583 -47.53 85.22 21.30
CA ARG A 583 -46.25 85.86 20.95
C ARG A 583 -45.91 85.58 19.48
N GLU A 584 -45.60 86.61 18.70
CA GLU A 584 -45.19 86.45 17.30
C GLU A 584 -43.83 85.76 17.18
N ARG A 585 -43.70 84.88 16.19
CA ARG A 585 -42.51 84.05 15.96
C ARG A 585 -41.47 84.83 15.13
N SER A 586 -40.36 85.21 15.76
CA SER A 586 -39.19 85.72 15.04
C SER A 586 -38.45 84.59 14.31
N GLN A 587 -38.04 84.83 13.07
CA GLN A 587 -37.20 83.88 12.33
C GLN A 587 -35.81 83.81 13.00
N GLY A 588 -35.47 82.63 13.56
CA GLY A 588 -34.16 82.36 14.15
C GLY A 588 -34.20 81.86 15.60
N HIS A 589 -35.29 82.06 16.35
CA HIS A 589 -35.43 81.49 17.69
C HIS A 589 -36.13 80.11 17.66
N MET A 590 -35.59 79.18 18.46
CA MET A 590 -36.19 77.87 18.68
C MET A 590 -37.45 78.03 19.54
N VAL A 591 -38.59 77.53 19.05
CA VAL A 591 -39.88 77.61 19.76
C VAL A 591 -39.94 76.46 20.76
N THR A 592 -40.15 76.76 22.04
CA THR A 592 -40.13 75.75 23.12
C THR A 592 -41.53 75.37 23.61
N TRP A 593 -42.59 76.09 23.22
CA TRP A 593 -43.97 75.83 23.65
C TRP A 593 -44.80 75.04 22.61
N THR A 594 -45.70 74.21 23.11
CA THR A 594 -46.89 73.73 22.40
C THR A 594 -48.01 74.76 22.53
N GLY A 595 -49.15 74.53 21.85
CA GLY A 595 -50.35 75.34 22.08
C GLY A 595 -50.27 76.82 21.67
N PRO A 596 -51.15 77.67 22.23
CA PRO A 596 -51.36 79.05 21.76
C PRO A 596 -50.26 80.05 22.15
N GLY A 597 -49.37 79.72 23.08
CA GLY A 597 -48.37 80.63 23.61
C GLY A 597 -48.06 80.37 25.07
N PHE A 598 -47.91 81.43 25.86
CA PHE A 598 -47.56 81.35 27.27
C PHE A 598 -48.78 81.62 28.17
N SER A 599 -48.72 81.12 29.40
CA SER A 599 -49.80 81.13 30.39
C SER A 599 -49.49 82.11 31.53
N ARG A 600 -50.16 83.27 31.58
CA ARG A 600 -49.98 84.29 32.63
C ARG A 600 -50.83 83.95 33.86
N VAL A 601 -50.15 83.65 34.97
CA VAL A 601 -50.74 83.39 36.28
C VAL A 601 -50.89 84.70 37.06
N LYS A 602 -52.00 84.84 37.81
CA LYS A 602 -52.29 86.02 38.64
C LYS A 602 -51.47 85.99 39.95
N ASP A 603 -51.16 87.17 40.45
CA ASP A 603 -50.47 87.37 41.74
C ASP A 603 -51.26 86.70 42.88
N GLY A 604 -50.61 85.79 43.62
CA GLY A 604 -51.24 85.01 44.71
C GLY A 604 -52.06 83.78 44.31
N ALA A 605 -52.16 83.42 43.03
CA ALA A 605 -52.82 82.18 42.59
C ALA A 605 -51.83 81.00 42.55
N GLY A 606 -52.25 79.82 43.03
CA GLY A 606 -51.53 78.56 42.88
C GLY A 606 -51.90 77.83 41.60
N LEU A 607 -51.02 76.93 41.14
CA LEU A 607 -51.32 76.02 40.02
C LEU A 607 -51.77 74.67 40.57
N VAL A 608 -52.97 74.23 40.17
CA VAL A 608 -53.59 72.99 40.61
C VAL A 608 -53.62 72.02 39.44
N PHE A 609 -52.96 70.87 39.59
CA PHE A 609 -52.92 69.81 38.59
C PHE A 609 -53.61 68.57 39.14
N THR A 610 -54.61 68.05 38.43
CA THR A 610 -55.26 66.79 38.77
C THR A 610 -54.52 65.66 38.07
N ILE A 611 -54.13 64.64 38.83
CA ILE A 611 -53.31 63.52 38.36
C ILE A 611 -54.05 62.22 38.68
N ASP A 612 -54.57 61.52 37.66
CA ASP A 612 -55.47 60.37 37.80
C ASP A 612 -55.07 59.15 36.95
N ASN A 613 -53.95 59.22 36.22
CA ASN A 613 -53.56 58.27 35.17
C ASN A 613 -52.19 57.57 35.39
N ILE A 614 -51.68 57.53 36.62
CA ILE A 614 -50.43 56.84 36.97
C ILE A 614 -50.66 55.31 37.10
N PRO A 615 -49.85 54.43 36.47
CA PRO A 615 -50.08 52.99 36.43
C PRO A 615 -49.59 52.20 37.65
N HIS A 616 -48.60 52.71 38.40
CA HIS A 616 -48.01 52.05 39.57
C HIS A 616 -47.80 53.04 40.71
N ALA A 617 -48.00 52.57 41.95
CA ALA A 617 -47.63 53.33 43.15
C ALA A 617 -46.14 53.12 43.44
N MET A 618 -45.33 54.16 43.26
CA MET A 618 -43.88 54.20 43.52
C MET A 618 -43.42 55.64 43.76
N GLU A 619 -42.13 55.88 44.05
CA GLU A 619 -41.58 57.24 44.07
C GLU A 619 -41.43 57.82 42.64
N TYR A 620 -41.80 59.08 42.48
CA TYR A 620 -41.70 59.86 41.24
C TYR A 620 -40.96 61.18 41.50
N ASP A 621 -39.98 61.49 40.65
CA ASP A 621 -39.35 62.80 40.61
C ASP A 621 -40.24 63.80 39.86
N ILE A 622 -40.51 64.96 40.47
CA ILE A 622 -41.41 65.99 39.94
C ILE A 622 -40.55 67.09 39.30
N MET A 623 -40.65 67.24 37.97
CA MET A 623 -39.95 68.26 37.20
C MET A 623 -40.94 69.32 36.68
N ILE A 624 -40.65 70.59 36.89
CA ILE A 624 -41.46 71.73 36.43
C ILE A 624 -40.63 72.61 35.51
N ARG A 625 -41.13 72.88 34.29
CA ARG A 625 -40.43 73.68 33.27
C ARG A 625 -41.05 75.07 33.13
N TYR A 626 -40.25 76.11 33.40
CA TYR A 626 -40.67 77.51 33.39
C TYR A 626 -39.58 78.43 32.81
N GLU A 627 -39.96 79.58 32.26
CA GLU A 627 -39.06 80.65 31.81
C GLU A 627 -39.14 81.83 32.81
N PRO A 628 -38.13 82.05 33.68
CA PRO A 628 -38.19 83.09 34.71
C PRO A 628 -37.84 84.48 34.20
N GLU A 629 -38.64 85.49 34.56
CA GLU A 629 -38.19 86.89 34.56
C GLU A 629 -37.34 87.23 35.80
N VAL A 630 -37.49 86.50 36.93
CA VAL A 630 -36.62 86.55 38.13
C VAL A 630 -36.75 85.28 39.01
N HIS A 631 -35.89 85.16 40.04
CA HIS A 631 -35.72 83.95 40.89
C HIS A 631 -36.93 83.60 41.77
N PHE A 632 -37.10 82.29 42.05
CA PHE A 632 -38.23 81.71 42.79
C PHE A 632 -37.82 80.44 43.58
N THR A 633 -38.59 80.03 44.59
CA THR A 633 -38.40 78.77 45.37
C THR A 633 -39.71 77.99 45.56
N LEU A 634 -39.72 76.73 45.10
CA LEU A 634 -40.82 75.77 45.23
C LEU A 634 -40.63 74.87 46.46
N ARG A 635 -41.72 74.44 47.11
CA ARG A 635 -41.72 73.33 48.08
C ARG A 635 -42.73 72.28 47.64
N VAL A 636 -42.33 71.01 47.70
CA VAL A 636 -43.16 69.86 47.33
C VAL A 636 -43.06 68.78 48.42
N PRO A 637 -44.15 68.10 48.83
CA PRO A 637 -44.09 67.01 49.82
C PRO A 637 -43.50 65.71 49.23
N PRO A 638 -42.99 64.78 50.07
CA PRO A 638 -42.17 63.67 49.60
C PRO A 638 -42.90 62.40 49.09
N CYS A 639 -44.24 62.29 49.10
CA CYS A 639 -44.94 61.08 48.62
C CYS A 639 -46.30 61.40 47.96
N LEU A 640 -46.64 60.67 46.88
CA LEU A 640 -47.92 60.77 46.14
C LEU A 640 -48.74 59.46 46.23
N PRO A 641 -49.86 59.43 46.98
CA PRO A 641 -50.86 58.35 46.91
C PRO A 641 -51.65 58.30 45.59
N HIS A 642 -52.26 57.15 45.31
CA HIS A 642 -53.14 56.92 44.16
C HIS A 642 -54.57 57.48 44.42
N ASN A 643 -55.17 58.15 43.43
CA ASN A 643 -56.58 58.64 43.43
C ASN A 643 -56.98 59.79 44.39
N GLU A 644 -56.07 60.69 44.79
CA GLU A 644 -56.46 61.98 45.40
C GLU A 644 -55.98 63.21 44.60
N PRO A 645 -56.71 64.35 44.62
CA PRO A 645 -56.29 65.58 43.95
C PRO A 645 -55.21 66.32 44.76
N TYR A 646 -54.09 66.65 44.12
CA TYR A 646 -52.96 67.35 44.76
C TYR A 646 -52.88 68.81 44.36
N THR A 647 -52.51 69.69 45.30
CA THR A 647 -52.42 71.14 45.08
C THR A 647 -51.00 71.62 45.35
N VAL A 648 -50.37 72.29 44.37
CA VAL A 648 -49.03 72.87 44.51
C VAL A 648 -49.16 74.36 44.83
N TYR A 649 -48.75 74.75 46.03
CA TYR A 649 -48.84 76.13 46.51
C TYR A 649 -47.52 76.90 46.34
N SER A 650 -47.65 78.20 46.06
CA SER A 650 -46.56 79.18 46.11
C SER A 650 -46.86 80.20 47.20
N GLU A 651 -45.93 80.44 48.13
CA GLU A 651 -46.08 81.49 49.15
C GLU A 651 -45.47 82.81 48.67
N SER A 652 -46.30 83.86 48.62
CA SER A 652 -45.93 85.29 48.57
C SER A 652 -45.02 85.77 47.43
N ILE A 653 -45.60 86.38 46.40
CA ILE A 653 -44.89 87.32 45.50
C ILE A 653 -45.78 88.54 45.22
N GLN A 654 -45.18 89.61 44.68
CA GLN A 654 -45.82 90.87 44.27
C GLN A 654 -45.47 91.20 42.80
N THR A 655 -45.89 90.40 41.82
CA THR A 655 -45.88 90.73 40.37
C THR A 655 -46.49 89.61 39.50
N PRO A 656 -47.06 89.90 38.31
CA PRO A 656 -47.61 88.89 37.41
C PRO A 656 -46.53 88.13 36.61
N PHE A 657 -46.72 86.81 36.44
CA PHE A 657 -45.76 85.90 35.80
C PHE A 657 -46.15 85.49 34.37
N ILE A 658 -45.25 84.77 33.70
CA ILE A 658 -45.48 84.10 32.42
C ILE A 658 -44.95 82.65 32.55
N PHE A 659 -45.84 81.67 32.70
CA PHE A 659 -45.51 80.24 32.62
C PHE A 659 -45.53 79.77 31.17
N SER A 660 -44.73 78.77 30.83
CA SER A 660 -44.49 78.42 29.43
C SER A 660 -44.85 76.98 29.03
N HIS A 661 -44.59 75.98 29.90
CA HIS A 661 -44.51 74.58 29.45
C HIS A 661 -45.31 73.60 30.35
N PHE A 662 -44.69 72.77 31.19
CA PHE A 662 -45.39 71.60 31.79
C PHE A 662 -44.95 71.25 33.22
N LEU A 663 -45.82 70.55 33.95
CA LEU A 663 -45.45 69.65 35.05
C LEU A 663 -45.22 68.24 34.49
N VAL A 664 -44.12 67.59 34.90
CA VAL A 664 -43.69 66.26 34.42
C VAL A 664 -43.39 65.35 35.61
N LEU A 665 -43.86 64.10 35.57
CA LEU A 665 -43.52 63.07 36.55
C LEU A 665 -42.57 62.03 35.93
N ILE A 666 -41.44 61.78 36.58
CA ILE A 666 -40.41 60.83 36.14
C ILE A 666 -40.36 59.65 37.13
N PRO A 667 -40.54 58.39 36.69
CA PRO A 667 -40.51 57.23 37.60
C PRO A 667 -39.09 56.93 38.07
N LYS A 668 -38.92 56.66 39.37
CA LYS A 668 -37.64 56.33 39.98
C LYS A 668 -37.20 54.89 39.64
N TYR A 669 -36.55 54.73 38.49
CA TYR A 669 -36.24 53.42 37.89
C TYR A 669 -35.46 52.43 38.79
N THR A 670 -34.70 52.90 39.79
CA THR A 670 -34.00 52.05 40.76
C THR A 670 -34.93 51.21 41.65
N GLU A 671 -36.22 51.56 41.72
CA GLU A 671 -37.24 50.80 42.44
C GLU A 671 -37.94 49.75 41.57
N LEU A 672 -37.53 49.56 40.31
CA LEU A 672 -38.14 48.58 39.42
C LEU A 672 -37.44 47.21 39.47
N PRO A 673 -38.17 46.08 39.35
CA PRO A 673 -37.58 44.76 39.19
C PRO A 673 -36.52 44.73 38.08
N GLY A 674 -35.37 44.12 38.35
CA GLY A 674 -34.21 44.14 37.45
C GLY A 674 -33.26 45.34 37.62
N PHE A 675 -33.67 46.40 38.32
CA PHE A 675 -32.81 47.50 38.79
C PHE A 675 -32.65 47.56 40.32
N GLN A 676 -33.33 46.67 41.06
CA GLN A 676 -33.19 46.52 42.51
C GLN A 676 -32.07 45.51 42.87
N GLY A 677 -31.42 45.70 44.03
CA GLY A 677 -30.47 44.75 44.63
C GLY A 677 -29.05 44.78 44.03
N ASN A 678 -28.16 43.94 44.58
CA ASN A 678 -26.73 43.89 44.25
C ASN A 678 -26.40 42.71 43.30
N ASP A 679 -27.33 42.36 42.43
CA ASP A 679 -27.08 41.41 41.35
C ASP A 679 -26.19 42.10 40.29
N PRO A 680 -25.10 41.50 39.79
CA PRO A 680 -24.21 42.16 38.83
C PRO A 680 -24.92 42.69 37.58
N ALA A 681 -25.96 42.00 37.10
CA ALA A 681 -26.74 42.48 35.96
C ALA A 681 -27.67 43.66 36.31
N ALA A 682 -28.09 43.80 37.58
CA ALA A 682 -28.80 44.98 38.06
C ALA A 682 -27.85 46.16 38.32
N GLU A 683 -26.61 45.90 38.75
CA GLU A 683 -25.54 46.91 38.83
C GLU A 683 -25.17 47.45 37.45
N GLU A 684 -24.91 46.56 36.47
CA GLU A 684 -24.57 46.94 35.09
C GLU A 684 -25.65 47.81 34.44
N ARG A 685 -26.94 47.45 34.55
CA ARG A 685 -28.05 48.28 34.01
C ARG A 685 -28.15 49.66 34.67
N ARG A 686 -27.84 49.79 35.98
CA ARG A 686 -27.81 51.10 36.66
C ARG A 686 -26.62 51.93 36.18
N ASP A 687 -25.45 51.30 36.05
CA ASP A 687 -24.26 51.95 35.49
C ASP A 687 -24.48 52.38 34.04
N GLU A 688 -25.20 51.62 33.21
CA GLU A 688 -25.58 52.01 31.85
C GLU A 688 -26.53 53.22 31.83
N MET A 689 -27.57 53.23 32.67
CA MET A 689 -28.49 54.37 32.81
C MET A 689 -27.76 55.67 33.14
N VAL A 690 -26.75 55.62 34.01
CA VAL A 690 -25.89 56.76 34.37
C VAL A 690 -24.88 57.08 33.26
N ARG A 691 -24.17 56.07 32.74
CA ARG A 691 -23.09 56.21 31.75
C ARG A 691 -23.56 56.82 30.43
N TYR A 692 -24.75 56.43 29.98
CA TYR A 692 -25.36 56.98 28.76
C TYR A 692 -26.27 58.19 29.05
N MET A 693 -26.32 58.68 30.30
CA MET A 693 -27.11 59.85 30.73
C MET A 693 -28.57 59.73 30.30
N CYS A 694 -29.14 58.53 30.46
CA CYS A 694 -30.46 58.19 29.92
C CYS A 694 -31.57 59.01 30.60
N LEU A 695 -31.40 59.31 31.89
CA LEU A 695 -32.31 60.14 32.66
C LEU A 695 -32.13 61.64 32.33
N ASP A 696 -30.89 62.11 32.30
CA ASP A 696 -30.56 63.52 32.02
C ASP A 696 -30.98 63.96 30.61
N SER A 697 -30.97 63.02 29.66
CA SER A 697 -31.52 63.22 28.31
C SER A 697 -32.97 63.71 28.34
N PHE A 698 -33.80 63.20 29.26
CA PHE A 698 -35.18 63.69 29.46
C PHE A 698 -35.26 64.98 30.26
N MET A 699 -34.21 65.40 30.97
CA MET A 699 -34.18 66.67 31.70
C MET A 699 -33.74 67.87 30.82
N ALA A 700 -33.07 67.62 29.69
CA ALA A 700 -32.55 68.65 28.80
C ALA A 700 -33.62 69.29 27.86
N MET A 701 -33.34 70.52 27.38
CA MET A 701 -34.03 71.16 26.25
C MET A 701 -33.03 71.87 25.31
N PRO A 702 -33.11 71.66 23.98
CA PRO A 702 -33.90 70.62 23.30
C PRO A 702 -33.44 69.22 23.72
N MET A 703 -34.35 68.25 23.66
CA MET A 703 -34.03 66.86 24.01
C MET A 703 -32.98 66.29 23.01
N PRO A 704 -31.86 65.70 23.47
CA PRO A 704 -30.90 65.04 22.60
C PRO A 704 -31.46 63.73 22.04
N MET A 705 -30.87 63.23 20.94
CA MET A 705 -31.21 61.89 20.45
C MET A 705 -30.74 60.83 21.46
N LEU A 706 -31.66 59.97 21.90
CA LEU A 706 -31.38 58.90 22.85
C LEU A 706 -30.38 57.89 22.27
N ALA A 707 -29.43 57.46 23.10
CA ALA A 707 -28.56 56.34 22.78
C ALA A 707 -29.38 55.03 22.66
N GLU A 708 -28.96 54.12 21.79
CA GLU A 708 -29.67 52.85 21.57
C GLU A 708 -29.83 52.02 22.86
N MET A 709 -28.83 52.08 23.76
CA MET A 709 -28.92 51.42 25.07
C MET A 709 -30.02 52.02 25.95
N CYS A 710 -30.12 53.36 25.99
CA CYS A 710 -31.23 54.02 26.67
C CYS A 710 -32.58 53.59 26.07
N THR A 711 -32.71 53.59 24.75
CA THR A 711 -33.94 53.15 24.06
C THR A 711 -34.39 51.75 24.50
N LYS A 712 -33.46 50.80 24.65
CA LYS A 712 -33.75 49.44 25.16
C LYS A 712 -34.18 49.47 26.63
N LEU A 713 -33.37 50.07 27.50
CA LEU A 713 -33.67 50.13 28.95
C LEU A 713 -34.98 50.86 29.26
N ILE A 714 -35.30 51.94 28.53
CA ILE A 714 -36.57 52.67 28.62
C ILE A 714 -37.74 51.79 28.16
N CYS A 715 -37.57 50.99 27.11
CA CYS A 715 -38.58 50.01 26.71
C CYS A 715 -38.81 48.93 27.78
N SER A 716 -37.75 48.37 28.38
CA SER A 716 -37.87 47.42 29.49
C SER A 716 -38.56 48.05 30.71
N ILE A 717 -38.22 49.30 31.06
CA ILE A 717 -38.87 50.08 32.13
C ILE A 717 -40.36 50.30 31.83
N SER A 718 -40.69 50.74 30.60
CA SER A 718 -42.08 50.91 30.15
C SER A 718 -42.85 49.59 30.20
N ALA A 719 -42.24 48.48 29.77
CA ALA A 719 -42.86 47.16 29.77
C ALA A 719 -43.18 46.66 31.18
N ILE A 720 -42.31 46.96 32.15
CA ILE A 720 -42.53 46.69 33.57
C ILE A 720 -43.68 47.56 34.12
N LEU A 721 -43.74 48.84 33.74
CA LEU A 721 -44.74 49.81 34.21
C LEU A 721 -46.12 49.69 33.54
N HIS A 722 -46.24 48.96 32.43
CA HIS A 722 -47.48 48.87 31.64
C HIS A 722 -47.90 47.43 31.27
N ASP A 723 -47.18 46.41 31.76
CA ASP A 723 -47.29 44.99 31.37
C ASP A 723 -47.24 44.75 29.84
N GLY A 724 -46.46 45.57 29.14
CA GLY A 724 -46.34 45.55 27.68
C GLY A 724 -46.10 46.93 27.07
N ALA A 725 -46.27 47.01 25.74
CA ALA A 725 -46.20 48.26 24.98
C ALA A 725 -47.58 48.93 24.78
N LEU A 726 -47.59 50.26 24.66
CA LEU A 726 -48.79 51.10 24.52
C LEU A 726 -49.13 51.35 23.04
N GLN A 727 -50.40 51.57 22.69
CA GLN A 727 -50.83 51.72 21.30
C GLN A 727 -50.67 53.15 20.76
N CYS A 728 -50.17 53.32 19.53
CA CYS A 728 -49.87 54.62 18.90
C CYS A 728 -51.06 55.59 18.76
N GLN A 729 -52.24 55.08 18.38
CA GLN A 729 -53.47 55.87 18.15
C GLN A 729 -53.31 57.05 17.14
N CYS A 730 -52.55 56.85 16.05
CA CYS A 730 -52.39 57.86 14.98
C CYS A 730 -53.69 58.15 14.22
N ASP A 731 -53.96 59.43 13.91
CA ASP A 731 -55.09 59.85 13.09
C ASP A 731 -54.91 59.45 11.61
N PRO A 732 -55.85 58.72 10.98
CA PRO A 732 -55.69 58.20 9.63
C PRO A 732 -55.75 59.27 8.52
N GLN A 733 -56.25 60.48 8.80
CA GLN A 733 -56.26 61.58 7.83
C GLN A 733 -54.99 62.41 7.91
N GLY A 734 -54.50 62.74 9.11
CA GLY A 734 -53.33 63.59 9.29
C GLY A 734 -51.99 62.85 9.42
N SER A 735 -51.97 61.55 9.74
CA SER A 735 -50.74 60.73 9.73
C SER A 735 -50.47 60.06 8.37
N LEU A 736 -49.21 59.69 8.14
CA LEU A 736 -48.75 58.89 7.00
C LEU A 736 -48.90 57.37 7.24
N SER A 737 -48.97 56.95 8.51
CA SER A 737 -49.01 55.55 8.95
C SER A 737 -49.72 55.41 10.30
N ALA A 738 -50.28 54.23 10.57
CA ALA A 738 -50.72 53.83 11.91
C ALA A 738 -49.54 53.48 12.84
N GLU A 739 -48.34 53.32 12.28
CA GLU A 739 -47.08 53.16 13.00
C GLU A 739 -46.54 54.52 13.48
N CYS A 740 -45.99 54.51 14.70
CA CYS A 740 -45.36 55.64 15.38
C CYS A 740 -43.96 55.28 15.88
N ASP A 741 -43.20 56.28 16.33
CA ASP A 741 -41.85 56.09 16.83
C ASP A 741 -41.80 55.20 18.08
N ARG A 742 -40.84 54.25 18.10
CA ARG A 742 -40.72 53.17 19.10
C ARG A 742 -40.71 53.64 20.56
N VAL A 743 -40.18 54.83 20.83
CA VAL A 743 -40.19 55.49 22.14
C VAL A 743 -40.84 56.86 21.95
N GLY A 744 -41.75 57.24 22.85
CA GLY A 744 -42.49 58.51 22.75
C GLY A 744 -43.74 58.47 21.87
N GLY A 745 -43.86 57.50 20.97
CA GLY A 745 -45.10 57.24 20.24
C GLY A 745 -45.50 58.32 19.24
N GLN A 746 -44.55 59.12 18.75
CA GLN A 746 -44.82 60.17 17.78
C GLN A 746 -45.22 59.56 16.42
N CYS A 747 -46.43 59.85 15.96
CA CYS A 747 -46.90 59.46 14.65
C CYS A 747 -46.24 60.30 13.56
N ARG A 748 -46.03 59.71 12.37
CA ARG A 748 -45.41 60.41 11.24
C ARG A 748 -46.44 61.30 10.55
N CYS A 749 -46.44 62.59 10.87
CA CYS A 749 -47.45 63.53 10.37
C CYS A 749 -47.25 63.89 8.89
N LYS A 750 -48.36 64.14 8.19
CA LYS A 750 -48.36 64.73 6.85
C LYS A 750 -47.85 66.18 6.88
N PRO A 751 -47.46 66.75 5.74
CA PRO A 751 -46.97 68.13 5.69
C PRO A 751 -47.90 69.11 6.39
N ASN A 752 -47.32 69.94 7.26
CA ASN A 752 -48.01 70.95 8.07
C ASN A 752 -49.07 70.40 9.05
N VAL A 753 -49.05 69.11 9.37
CA VAL A 753 -49.83 68.52 10.48
C VAL A 753 -48.90 68.32 11.68
N ILE A 754 -49.42 68.54 12.90
CA ILE A 754 -48.72 68.45 14.18
C ILE A 754 -49.53 67.67 15.23
N GLY A 755 -48.91 67.42 16.38
CA GLY A 755 -49.45 66.62 17.48
C GLY A 755 -48.87 65.20 17.51
N GLN A 756 -48.87 64.55 18.68
CA GLN A 756 -48.37 63.17 18.82
C GLN A 756 -49.10 62.20 17.88
N ARG A 757 -50.40 62.43 17.67
CA ARG A 757 -51.30 61.61 16.85
C ARG A 757 -51.51 62.16 15.43
N CYS A 758 -50.98 63.35 15.12
CA CYS A 758 -51.15 64.05 13.85
C CYS A 758 -52.61 64.47 13.54
N ASP A 759 -53.26 65.10 14.50
CA ASP A 759 -54.69 65.46 14.48
C ASP A 759 -54.96 66.96 14.24
N GLN A 760 -53.92 67.81 14.12
CA GLN A 760 -54.07 69.29 14.09
C GLN A 760 -53.16 69.97 13.05
N CYS A 761 -53.58 71.10 12.47
CA CYS A 761 -52.73 71.89 11.56
C CYS A 761 -51.67 72.71 12.30
N ALA A 762 -50.49 72.86 11.68
CA ALA A 762 -49.44 73.76 12.12
C ALA A 762 -49.88 75.23 12.02
N PRO A 763 -49.52 76.11 12.99
CA PRO A 763 -49.80 77.54 12.91
C PRO A 763 -49.25 78.18 11.63
N GLY A 764 -50.09 78.97 10.94
CA GLY A 764 -49.75 79.55 9.63
C GLY A 764 -50.07 78.65 8.43
N THR A 765 -50.87 77.61 8.65
CA THR A 765 -51.37 76.68 7.61
C THR A 765 -52.86 76.39 7.84
N TYR A 766 -53.57 75.92 6.82
CA TYR A 766 -55.02 75.80 6.81
C TYR A 766 -55.52 74.55 6.07
N GLY A 767 -56.77 74.16 6.36
CA GLY A 767 -57.48 73.10 5.62
C GLY A 767 -56.97 71.68 5.91
N PHE A 768 -57.16 71.21 7.15
CA PHE A 768 -56.87 69.83 7.54
C PHE A 768 -57.63 68.82 6.66
N GLY A 769 -56.92 67.84 6.10
CA GLY A 769 -57.53 66.80 5.27
C GLY A 769 -56.54 65.71 4.85
N PRO A 770 -56.90 64.85 3.89
CA PRO A 770 -56.13 63.65 3.55
C PRO A 770 -54.72 63.92 3.00
N TYR A 771 -54.41 65.16 2.61
CA TYR A 771 -53.10 65.60 2.11
C TYR A 771 -52.27 66.36 3.15
N GLY A 772 -52.75 66.50 4.39
CA GLY A 772 -52.15 67.36 5.42
C GLY A 772 -52.81 68.74 5.47
N CYS A 773 -52.03 69.78 5.78
CA CYS A 773 -52.50 71.18 5.76
C CYS A 773 -51.72 72.03 4.74
N THR A 774 -52.35 73.07 4.21
CA THR A 774 -51.79 73.93 3.15
C THR A 774 -51.22 75.22 3.75
N ALA A 775 -50.06 75.69 3.29
CA ALA A 775 -49.46 76.92 3.79
C ALA A 775 -50.29 78.17 3.42
N CYS A 776 -50.33 79.16 4.32
CA CYS A 776 -51.01 80.43 4.07
C CYS A 776 -50.38 81.22 2.92
N ASP A 777 -49.03 81.26 2.87
CA ASP A 777 -48.23 81.92 1.83
C ASP A 777 -48.55 83.40 1.57
N CYS A 778 -48.95 84.13 2.61
CA CYS A 778 -49.26 85.56 2.50
C CYS A 778 -48.01 86.38 2.12
N HIS A 779 -48.10 87.13 1.02
CA HIS A 779 -47.01 87.91 0.47
C HIS A 779 -46.65 89.10 1.37
N SER A 780 -45.45 89.10 1.96
CA SER A 780 -45.02 90.02 3.04
C SER A 780 -45.24 91.51 2.76
N GLN A 781 -45.08 91.94 1.51
CA GLN A 781 -45.26 93.35 1.11
C GLN A 781 -46.69 93.68 0.67
N GLY A 782 -47.50 92.65 0.38
CA GLY A 782 -48.87 92.76 -0.10
C GLY A 782 -49.93 92.42 0.95
N SER A 783 -49.56 91.76 2.06
CA SER A 783 -50.46 91.41 3.17
C SER A 783 -50.15 92.18 4.45
N LEU A 784 -51.07 92.14 5.41
CA LEU A 784 -50.91 92.72 6.76
C LEU A 784 -50.19 91.76 7.74
N GLY A 785 -50.06 90.48 7.40
CA GLY A 785 -49.39 89.46 8.22
C GLY A 785 -49.27 88.12 7.48
N HIS A 786 -48.66 87.12 8.14
CA HIS A 786 -48.40 85.79 7.58
C HIS A 786 -49.40 84.71 7.99
N GLN A 787 -50.28 84.99 8.96
CA GLN A 787 -51.30 84.06 9.42
C GLN A 787 -52.60 84.32 8.67
N CYS A 788 -53.15 83.26 8.07
CA CYS A 788 -54.44 83.25 7.39
C CYS A 788 -55.46 82.48 8.22
N ASP A 789 -56.72 82.54 7.79
CA ASP A 789 -57.81 81.76 8.38
C ASP A 789 -57.55 80.23 8.23
N PRO A 790 -57.63 79.44 9.33
CA PRO A 790 -57.19 78.04 9.36
C PRO A 790 -58.12 77.07 8.61
N VAL A 791 -59.25 77.54 8.06
CA VAL A 791 -60.17 76.73 7.24
C VAL A 791 -60.15 77.19 5.78
N THR A 792 -60.08 78.50 5.52
CA THR A 792 -60.29 79.10 4.18
C THR A 792 -59.02 79.61 3.51
N GLY A 793 -57.95 79.89 4.27
CA GLY A 793 -56.64 80.21 3.68
C GLY A 793 -56.45 81.61 3.09
N GLN A 794 -57.36 82.55 3.38
CA GLN A 794 -57.32 83.91 2.85
C GLN A 794 -56.38 84.82 3.67
N CYS A 795 -55.50 85.54 2.97
CA CYS A 795 -54.61 86.53 3.58
C CYS A 795 -55.22 87.94 3.57
N PRO A 796 -54.98 88.79 4.60
CA PRO A 796 -55.46 90.16 4.63
C PRO A 796 -54.58 91.09 3.76
N CYS A 797 -55.09 91.60 2.63
CA CYS A 797 -54.32 92.35 1.62
C CYS A 797 -54.23 93.88 1.83
N ARG A 798 -53.17 94.48 1.26
CA ARG A 798 -52.90 95.93 1.17
C ARG A 798 -53.39 96.51 -0.16
N GLN A 799 -53.64 97.82 -0.17
CA GLN A 799 -54.24 98.51 -1.32
C GLN A 799 -53.33 98.49 -2.57
N GLY A 800 -53.90 98.18 -3.74
CA GLY A 800 -53.17 98.04 -5.02
C GLY A 800 -52.67 96.64 -5.32
N ALA A 801 -52.47 95.79 -4.30
CA ALA A 801 -52.16 94.37 -4.43
C ALA A 801 -53.44 93.51 -4.44
N SER A 802 -53.41 92.34 -5.07
CA SER A 802 -54.57 91.44 -5.18
C SER A 802 -54.19 89.95 -5.17
N GLY A 803 -55.19 89.06 -5.07
CA GLY A 803 -55.03 87.60 -5.00
C GLY A 803 -55.15 87.00 -3.58
N ARG A 804 -55.29 85.66 -3.45
CA ARG A 804 -55.37 84.94 -2.16
C ARG A 804 -54.19 85.26 -1.24
N GLN A 805 -53.01 85.36 -1.86
CA GLN A 805 -51.71 85.62 -1.24
C GLN A 805 -51.32 87.12 -1.29
N CYS A 806 -52.11 87.97 -1.95
CA CYS A 806 -51.84 89.41 -2.12
C CYS A 806 -50.58 89.75 -2.94
N SER A 807 -50.29 89.02 -4.02
CA SER A 807 -49.03 89.11 -4.80
C SER A 807 -49.09 89.91 -6.10
N ASP A 808 -50.27 90.34 -6.56
CA ASP A 808 -50.44 90.71 -7.98
C ASP A 808 -50.83 92.20 -8.20
N CYS A 809 -50.20 92.84 -9.19
CA CYS A 809 -50.57 94.16 -9.73
C CYS A 809 -51.85 94.11 -10.59
N GLN A 810 -52.53 95.25 -10.75
CA GLN A 810 -53.66 95.36 -11.68
C GLN A 810 -53.20 95.53 -13.16
N PRO A 811 -54.04 95.15 -14.16
CA PRO A 811 -53.65 95.11 -15.56
C PRO A 811 -53.21 96.45 -16.17
N GLY A 812 -52.38 96.38 -17.22
CA GLY A 812 -51.81 97.55 -17.91
C GLY A 812 -50.65 98.22 -17.15
N GLN A 813 -50.19 97.60 -16.06
CA GLN A 813 -49.07 98.06 -15.25
C GLN A 813 -48.12 96.90 -14.92
N TRP A 814 -46.85 97.20 -14.69
CA TRP A 814 -45.80 96.23 -14.42
C TRP A 814 -44.89 96.63 -13.26
N GLY A 815 -44.22 95.65 -12.64
CA GLY A 815 -43.22 95.89 -11.60
C GLY A 815 -43.76 95.85 -10.16
N PHE A 816 -44.61 94.88 -9.82
CA PHE A 816 -44.94 94.55 -8.42
C PHE A 816 -43.65 94.43 -7.59
N PRO A 817 -43.53 95.07 -6.40
CA PRO A 817 -44.59 95.64 -5.54
C PRO A 817 -45.02 97.09 -5.88
N SER A 818 -44.47 97.73 -6.92
CA SER A 818 -44.69 99.15 -7.23
C SER A 818 -45.04 99.37 -8.72
N CYS A 819 -46.27 99.05 -9.11
CA CYS A 819 -46.77 98.96 -10.49
C CYS A 819 -46.62 100.27 -11.34
N ARG A 820 -46.21 100.18 -12.63
CA ARG A 820 -45.90 101.30 -13.58
C ARG A 820 -46.23 100.99 -15.08
N PRO A 821 -46.24 101.96 -16.02
CA PRO A 821 -46.58 101.74 -17.46
C PRO A 821 -45.41 101.35 -18.43
N CYS A 822 -45.74 100.88 -19.64
CA CYS A 822 -44.85 100.30 -20.70
C CYS A 822 -44.14 101.31 -21.66
N GLN A 823 -43.05 100.91 -22.37
CA GLN A 823 -42.29 101.77 -23.35
C GLN A 823 -41.56 100.95 -24.46
N CYS A 824 -41.81 101.19 -25.77
CA CYS A 824 -41.43 100.24 -26.85
C CYS A 824 -40.97 100.82 -28.23
N ASN A 825 -40.23 101.94 -28.28
CA ASN A 825 -39.61 102.54 -29.48
C ASN A 825 -40.50 102.76 -30.75
N GLY A 826 -41.83 102.65 -30.63
CA GLY A 826 -42.77 102.81 -31.75
C GLY A 826 -43.10 101.53 -32.53
N HIS A 827 -42.61 100.37 -32.10
CA HIS A 827 -42.85 99.10 -32.80
C HIS A 827 -43.96 98.22 -32.17
N THR A 828 -44.42 98.50 -30.94
CA THR A 828 -45.61 97.90 -30.26
C THR A 828 -46.07 98.74 -29.05
N GLU A 829 -47.21 98.41 -28.40
CA GLU A 829 -47.70 99.06 -27.16
C GLU A 829 -47.96 98.09 -25.98
N ASP A 830 -48.13 96.79 -26.24
CA ASP A 830 -48.34 95.78 -25.19
C ASP A 830 -47.01 95.33 -24.56
N CYS A 831 -46.95 95.27 -23.22
CA CYS A 831 -45.77 94.80 -22.50
C CYS A 831 -46.08 93.84 -21.33
N ASN A 832 -45.05 93.11 -20.91
CA ASN A 832 -45.14 92.12 -19.84
C ASN A 832 -45.40 92.76 -18.43
N PRO A 833 -46.43 92.34 -17.68
CA PRO A 833 -46.77 92.85 -16.33
C PRO A 833 -45.71 92.67 -15.22
N GLN A 834 -44.58 92.03 -15.49
CA GLN A 834 -43.46 91.92 -14.54
C GLN A 834 -42.17 92.57 -15.04
N THR A 835 -41.89 92.53 -16.36
CA THR A 835 -40.59 92.95 -16.92
C THR A 835 -40.61 94.24 -17.73
N GLY A 836 -41.79 94.74 -18.15
CA GLY A 836 -41.89 95.92 -19.01
C GLY A 836 -41.55 95.66 -20.49
N GLU A 837 -41.22 94.42 -20.84
CA GLU A 837 -40.71 94.00 -22.15
C GLU A 837 -41.80 93.95 -23.23
N CYS A 838 -41.43 94.42 -24.42
CA CYS A 838 -42.31 94.73 -25.54
C CYS A 838 -42.69 93.50 -26.38
N GLN A 839 -43.97 93.31 -26.66
CA GLN A 839 -44.44 92.12 -27.36
C GLN A 839 -44.69 92.37 -28.87
N THR A 840 -44.02 91.59 -29.72
CA THR A 840 -44.19 91.51 -31.18
C THR A 840 -43.60 92.66 -32.02
N CYS A 841 -42.27 92.72 -32.12
CA CYS A 841 -41.50 93.64 -32.99
C CYS A 841 -41.78 93.45 -34.50
N ARG A 842 -41.52 94.49 -35.30
CA ARG A 842 -41.79 94.55 -36.77
C ARG A 842 -40.52 94.86 -37.58
N ASP A 843 -40.60 94.83 -38.91
CA ASP A 843 -39.54 95.28 -39.85
C ASP A 843 -38.18 94.56 -39.77
N TYR A 844 -38.19 93.25 -39.47
CA TYR A 844 -36.98 92.43 -39.26
C TYR A 844 -36.05 92.96 -38.15
N THR A 845 -36.64 93.68 -37.19
CA THR A 845 -36.03 94.07 -35.93
C THR A 845 -36.37 93.09 -34.81
N ASP A 846 -35.48 93.01 -33.83
CA ASP A 846 -35.50 92.17 -32.64
C ASP A 846 -34.90 92.95 -31.46
N GLY A 847 -35.04 92.45 -30.23
CA GLY A 847 -34.60 93.11 -29.00
C GLY A 847 -35.77 93.51 -28.09
N GLN A 848 -35.48 93.79 -26.82
CA GLN A 848 -36.51 94.02 -25.80
C GLN A 848 -37.34 95.28 -26.04
N TYR A 849 -36.82 96.18 -26.88
CA TYR A 849 -37.45 97.39 -27.35
C TYR A 849 -37.37 97.50 -28.89
N CYS A 850 -37.22 96.37 -29.59
CA CYS A 850 -37.11 96.28 -31.06
C CYS A 850 -35.91 97.05 -31.67
N GLU A 851 -34.74 97.00 -31.04
CA GLU A 851 -33.60 97.89 -31.31
C GLU A 851 -32.47 97.34 -32.22
N ARG A 852 -32.49 96.07 -32.65
CA ARG A 852 -31.40 95.42 -33.43
C ARG A 852 -31.91 94.56 -34.59
N CYS A 853 -31.05 94.19 -35.55
CA CYS A 853 -31.41 93.31 -36.67
C CYS A 853 -31.56 91.83 -36.23
N VAL A 854 -32.46 91.09 -36.88
CA VAL A 854 -32.59 89.63 -36.73
C VAL A 854 -31.35 88.88 -37.25
N ASN A 855 -30.99 87.78 -36.58
CA ASN A 855 -29.84 86.92 -36.90
C ASN A 855 -29.80 86.48 -38.38
N GLY A 856 -28.60 86.45 -38.95
CA GLY A 856 -28.35 86.17 -40.38
C GLY A 856 -28.33 87.43 -41.27
N PHE A 857 -28.71 88.59 -40.73
CA PHE A 857 -28.65 89.89 -41.37
C PHE A 857 -27.76 90.88 -40.57
N PHE A 858 -27.15 91.85 -41.26
CA PHE A 858 -26.33 92.92 -40.70
C PHE A 858 -26.77 94.29 -41.25
N GLY A 859 -26.76 95.35 -40.43
CA GLY A 859 -27.28 96.69 -40.75
C GLY A 859 -27.55 97.51 -39.48
N ASN A 860 -28.20 98.69 -39.61
CA ASN A 860 -28.51 99.58 -38.48
C ASN A 860 -30.00 100.02 -38.48
N PRO A 861 -30.87 99.38 -37.67
CA PRO A 861 -32.33 99.47 -37.81
C PRO A 861 -32.98 100.72 -37.19
N VAL A 862 -32.23 101.68 -36.65
CA VAL A 862 -32.83 102.90 -36.07
C VAL A 862 -33.44 103.78 -37.17
N LEU A 863 -34.72 104.14 -37.01
CA LEU A 863 -35.50 104.97 -37.94
C LEU A 863 -34.80 106.32 -38.21
N GLY A 864 -34.25 106.47 -39.43
CA GLY A 864 -33.62 107.69 -39.93
C GLY A 864 -32.21 107.53 -40.53
N SER A 865 -31.57 106.35 -40.42
CA SER A 865 -30.16 106.16 -40.82
C SER A 865 -29.90 105.88 -42.31
N GLY A 866 -30.85 105.26 -43.02
CA GLY A 866 -30.73 104.85 -44.42
C GLY A 866 -30.21 103.42 -44.68
N ASP A 867 -29.61 102.75 -43.69
CA ASP A 867 -29.03 101.39 -43.85
C ASP A 867 -29.81 100.30 -43.08
N HIS A 868 -30.79 99.70 -43.76
CA HIS A 868 -31.57 98.55 -43.29
C HIS A 868 -30.76 97.24 -43.23
N CYS A 869 -31.28 96.24 -42.50
CA CYS A 869 -30.67 94.91 -42.32
C CYS A 869 -30.55 94.11 -43.64
N ARG A 870 -29.36 93.56 -43.97
CA ARG A 870 -29.05 92.80 -45.21
C ARG A 870 -28.32 91.47 -44.93
N PRO A 871 -28.44 90.41 -45.76
CA PRO A 871 -27.98 89.05 -45.43
C PRO A 871 -26.45 88.79 -45.57
N CYS A 872 -25.94 87.85 -44.76
CA CYS A 872 -24.51 87.47 -44.64
C CYS A 872 -23.97 86.46 -45.69
N PRO A 873 -22.78 86.67 -46.31
CA PRO A 873 -22.17 85.73 -47.26
C PRO A 873 -21.05 84.87 -46.64
N CYS A 874 -21.41 83.69 -46.10
CA CYS A 874 -20.47 82.70 -45.53
C CYS A 874 -20.67 81.34 -46.20
N PRO A 875 -19.63 80.81 -46.85
CA PRO A 875 -19.61 80.35 -48.25
C PRO A 875 -21.00 80.05 -48.84
N GLY A 876 -21.70 81.12 -49.22
CA GLY A 876 -23.09 81.09 -49.66
C GLY A 876 -23.94 82.08 -48.87
N ASN A 877 -25.16 82.32 -49.33
CA ASN A 877 -26.15 83.17 -48.65
C ASN A 877 -27.11 82.32 -47.81
N PRO A 878 -27.82 82.89 -46.82
CA PRO A 878 -28.87 82.19 -46.08
C PRO A 878 -29.93 81.68 -47.05
N GLY A 879 -30.18 80.36 -47.05
CA GLY A 879 -31.08 79.70 -48.00
C GLY A 879 -30.42 79.06 -49.24
N SER A 880 -29.12 79.27 -49.48
CA SER A 880 -28.41 78.68 -50.65
C SER A 880 -27.95 77.22 -50.48
N GLY A 881 -28.26 76.57 -49.36
CA GLY A 881 -27.89 75.17 -49.09
C GLY A 881 -26.40 74.90 -48.84
N HIS A 882 -25.56 75.94 -48.78
CA HIS A 882 -24.10 75.84 -48.61
C HIS A 882 -23.55 76.70 -47.44
N SER A 883 -24.43 77.41 -46.73
CA SER A 883 -24.05 78.33 -45.64
C SER A 883 -23.68 77.56 -44.35
N ASN A 884 -22.38 77.38 -44.15
CA ASN A 884 -21.79 76.59 -43.05
C ASN A 884 -21.41 77.44 -41.82
N GLY A 885 -21.82 78.71 -41.80
CA GLY A 885 -21.74 79.58 -40.62
C GLY A 885 -23.09 80.09 -40.15
N ASP A 886 -23.18 80.50 -38.88
CA ASP A 886 -24.42 80.96 -38.24
C ASP A 886 -24.57 82.50 -38.22
N SER A 887 -23.44 83.22 -38.19
CA SER A 887 -23.41 84.68 -38.27
C SER A 887 -22.12 85.18 -38.91
N CYS A 888 -22.14 86.42 -39.41
CA CYS A 888 -20.98 87.09 -39.99
C CYS A 888 -20.83 88.51 -39.41
N HIS A 889 -19.60 89.00 -39.38
CA HIS A 889 -19.28 90.38 -39.09
C HIS A 889 -18.10 90.84 -39.95
N THR A 890 -18.01 92.15 -40.20
CA THR A 890 -16.91 92.77 -40.95
C THR A 890 -15.80 93.16 -40.00
N ASP A 891 -14.58 92.66 -40.22
CA ASP A 891 -13.40 93.21 -39.57
C ASP A 891 -13.11 94.62 -40.13
N ILE A 892 -13.13 95.62 -39.24
CA ILE A 892 -13.00 97.05 -39.53
C ILE A 892 -11.60 97.38 -40.10
N SER A 893 -10.60 96.54 -39.86
CA SER A 893 -9.21 96.78 -40.27
C SER A 893 -8.84 96.20 -41.64
N SER A 894 -9.40 95.05 -42.00
CA SER A 894 -9.13 94.34 -43.27
C SER A 894 -10.27 94.41 -44.28
N ASN A 895 -11.45 94.88 -43.86
CA ASN A 895 -12.72 94.83 -44.59
C ASN A 895 -13.13 93.40 -45.01
N GLN A 896 -12.56 92.38 -44.36
CA GLN A 896 -12.84 90.96 -44.61
C GLN A 896 -14.00 90.48 -43.73
N ILE A 897 -14.92 89.73 -44.33
CA ILE A 897 -16.06 89.12 -43.62
C ILE A 897 -15.57 87.85 -42.92
N LEU A 898 -15.69 87.82 -41.59
CA LEU A 898 -15.32 86.70 -40.73
C LEU A 898 -16.58 85.93 -40.31
N CYS A 899 -16.53 84.60 -40.41
CA CYS A 899 -17.68 83.71 -40.25
C CYS A 899 -17.56 82.84 -38.99
N ASN A 900 -18.60 82.78 -38.17
CA ASN A 900 -18.68 81.83 -37.06
C ASN A 900 -19.23 80.49 -37.55
N CYS A 901 -18.46 79.41 -37.38
CA CYS A 901 -18.70 78.11 -38.02
C CYS A 901 -19.57 77.15 -37.20
N LYS A 902 -20.38 76.36 -37.90
CA LYS A 902 -21.18 75.27 -37.33
C LYS A 902 -20.30 74.11 -36.85
N GLN A 903 -20.81 73.32 -35.92
CA GLN A 903 -20.12 72.15 -35.38
C GLN A 903 -19.75 71.15 -36.49
N GLY A 904 -18.49 70.68 -36.50
CA GLY A 904 -17.93 69.81 -37.54
C GLY A 904 -17.17 70.54 -38.66
N TYR A 905 -17.26 71.87 -38.74
CA TYR A 905 -16.60 72.71 -39.76
C TYR A 905 -15.52 73.61 -39.14
N THR A 906 -14.50 73.96 -39.93
CA THR A 906 -13.36 74.80 -39.50
C THR A 906 -12.78 75.60 -40.67
N GLY A 907 -12.01 76.65 -40.36
CA GLY A 907 -11.44 77.59 -41.31
C GLY A 907 -12.07 79.00 -41.25
N PRO A 908 -11.38 80.05 -41.75
CA PRO A 908 -11.85 81.45 -41.68
C PRO A 908 -13.17 81.72 -42.40
N ARG A 909 -13.62 80.80 -43.27
CA ARG A 909 -14.93 80.79 -43.91
C ARG A 909 -15.62 79.42 -43.76
N CYS A 910 -15.29 78.64 -42.74
CA CYS A 910 -15.94 77.35 -42.46
C CYS A 910 -15.82 76.35 -43.64
N GLU A 911 -14.69 76.40 -44.35
CA GLU A 911 -14.48 75.75 -45.64
C GLU A 911 -13.82 74.36 -45.57
N ARG A 912 -13.54 73.82 -44.38
CA ARG A 912 -12.96 72.48 -44.15
C ARG A 912 -13.64 71.73 -43.00
N CYS A 913 -13.50 70.40 -42.94
CA CYS A 913 -14.00 69.60 -41.82
C CYS A 913 -13.01 69.61 -40.64
N ALA A 914 -13.55 69.51 -39.42
CA ALA A 914 -12.75 69.37 -38.20
C ALA A 914 -12.17 67.95 -38.03
N PRO A 915 -11.08 67.75 -37.23
CA PRO A 915 -10.57 66.42 -36.91
C PRO A 915 -11.66 65.47 -36.39
N GLY A 916 -11.61 64.21 -36.79
CA GLY A 916 -12.67 63.22 -36.51
C GLY A 916 -13.93 63.34 -37.39
N TYR A 917 -14.01 64.32 -38.30
CA TYR A 917 -15.10 64.50 -39.26
C TYR A 917 -14.57 64.49 -40.70
N TYR A 918 -15.40 63.99 -41.63
CA TYR A 918 -15.09 63.93 -43.05
C TYR A 918 -16.25 64.40 -43.93
N GLY A 919 -15.92 64.90 -45.12
CA GLY A 919 -16.92 65.24 -46.13
C GLY A 919 -16.36 66.10 -47.27
N ASN A 920 -17.02 66.08 -48.41
CA ASN A 920 -16.70 66.97 -49.53
C ASN A 920 -17.62 68.21 -49.49
N ILE A 921 -17.06 69.33 -49.02
CA ILE A 921 -17.76 70.61 -48.79
C ILE A 921 -17.56 71.61 -49.95
N GLU A 922 -17.02 71.16 -51.08
CA GLU A 922 -16.84 71.99 -52.29
C GLU A 922 -18.08 71.92 -53.22
N HIS A 923 -19.11 71.15 -52.84
CA HIS A 923 -20.31 70.91 -53.63
C HIS A 923 -21.59 71.37 -52.88
N PRO A 924 -22.59 71.95 -53.59
CA PRO A 924 -23.90 72.30 -53.01
C PRO A 924 -24.53 71.16 -52.22
N GLY A 925 -24.76 71.36 -50.91
CA GLY A 925 -25.35 70.36 -50.01
C GLY A 925 -24.37 69.38 -49.35
N GLY A 926 -23.06 69.49 -49.59
CA GLY A 926 -22.03 68.71 -48.89
C GLY A 926 -21.94 69.05 -47.39
N GLN A 927 -21.85 68.04 -46.53
CA GLN A 927 -21.79 68.21 -45.07
C GLN A 927 -20.67 67.37 -44.44
N CYS A 928 -19.99 67.92 -43.43
CA CYS A 928 -19.04 67.19 -42.60
C CYS A 928 -19.78 66.24 -41.65
N ARG A 929 -19.42 64.96 -41.67
CA ARG A 929 -19.99 63.88 -40.85
C ARG A 929 -18.91 63.24 -39.98
N PRO A 930 -19.22 62.76 -38.76
CA PRO A 930 -18.24 62.07 -37.94
C PRO A 930 -17.75 60.78 -38.63
N CYS A 931 -16.46 60.49 -38.51
CA CYS A 931 -15.84 59.29 -39.08
C CYS A 931 -16.41 58.00 -38.46
N GLN A 932 -16.86 57.06 -39.31
CA GLN A 932 -17.52 55.82 -38.88
C GLN A 932 -16.51 54.69 -38.64
N CYS A 933 -15.68 54.88 -37.62
CA CYS A 933 -14.56 54.00 -37.27
C CYS A 933 -14.84 53.10 -36.06
N SER A 934 -16.10 52.69 -35.88
CA SER A 934 -16.56 51.77 -34.82
C SER A 934 -16.15 52.13 -33.37
N GLY A 935 -15.82 53.40 -33.09
CA GLY A 935 -15.32 53.86 -31.79
C GLY A 935 -13.86 53.49 -31.49
N ASN A 936 -13.11 52.99 -32.47
CA ASN A 936 -11.76 52.42 -32.31
C ASN A 936 -10.63 53.34 -32.83
N ILE A 937 -10.83 54.66 -32.82
CA ILE A 937 -9.85 55.70 -33.20
C ILE A 937 -9.86 56.86 -32.18
N ASP A 938 -8.83 57.69 -32.19
CA ASP A 938 -8.82 58.96 -31.44
C ASP A 938 -9.50 60.07 -32.25
N THR A 939 -10.57 60.67 -31.71
CA THR A 939 -11.34 61.70 -32.40
C THR A 939 -10.67 63.09 -32.43
N GLN A 940 -9.57 63.29 -31.69
CA GLN A 940 -8.81 64.56 -31.70
C GLN A 940 -7.57 64.51 -32.59
N ASP A 941 -7.09 63.32 -32.98
CA ASP A 941 -5.95 63.16 -33.89
C ASP A 941 -6.36 63.39 -35.36
N PRO A 942 -5.80 64.41 -36.06
CA PRO A 942 -6.08 64.64 -37.48
C PRO A 942 -5.67 63.49 -38.41
N GLU A 943 -4.81 62.56 -37.97
CA GLU A 943 -4.42 61.38 -38.75
C GLU A 943 -5.28 60.13 -38.46
N SER A 944 -6.27 60.19 -37.56
CA SER A 944 -7.08 59.01 -37.23
C SER A 944 -8.04 58.58 -38.35
N CYS A 945 -8.57 59.53 -39.12
CA CYS A 945 -9.37 59.28 -40.32
C CYS A 945 -9.13 60.38 -41.37
N ASP A 946 -9.25 60.01 -42.65
CA ASP A 946 -9.11 60.94 -43.78
C ASP A 946 -10.25 61.99 -43.79
N PRO A 947 -9.96 63.30 -43.70
CA PRO A 947 -10.97 64.36 -43.63
C PRO A 947 -11.82 64.56 -44.90
N ARG A 948 -11.49 63.92 -46.03
CA ARG A 948 -12.28 63.93 -47.26
C ARG A 948 -13.00 62.61 -47.51
N THR A 949 -12.36 61.48 -47.27
CA THR A 949 -12.93 60.14 -47.59
C THR A 949 -13.58 59.44 -46.41
N GLY A 950 -13.23 59.80 -45.17
CA GLY A 950 -13.75 59.17 -43.94
C GLY A 950 -13.13 57.83 -43.61
N GLN A 951 -12.17 57.37 -44.42
CA GLN A 951 -11.46 56.12 -44.18
C GLN A 951 -10.62 56.21 -42.90
N CYS A 952 -10.73 55.21 -42.05
CA CYS A 952 -10.01 55.13 -40.79
C CYS A 952 -8.56 54.69 -41.06
N LEU A 953 -7.59 55.47 -40.61
CA LEU A 953 -6.17 55.27 -40.95
C LEU A 953 -5.37 54.65 -39.78
N ARG A 954 -5.81 54.83 -38.53
CA ARG A 954 -5.06 54.41 -37.32
C ARG A 954 -5.96 53.68 -36.30
N CYS A 955 -6.23 52.40 -36.53
CA CYS A 955 -7.09 51.57 -35.68
C CYS A 955 -6.43 51.09 -34.36
N LEU A 956 -7.11 51.31 -33.24
CA LEU A 956 -6.72 50.92 -31.88
C LEU A 956 -7.23 49.50 -31.51
N TYR A 957 -6.99 49.05 -30.27
CA TYR A 957 -7.55 47.80 -29.69
C TYR A 957 -7.35 46.50 -30.48
N ASN A 958 -6.24 46.39 -31.22
CA ASN A 958 -5.97 45.27 -32.15
C ASN A 958 -7.04 45.07 -33.23
N THR A 959 -7.73 46.14 -33.62
CA THR A 959 -8.71 46.18 -34.72
C THR A 959 -8.10 46.66 -36.04
N ASP A 960 -8.77 46.36 -37.14
CA ASP A 960 -8.30 46.46 -38.53
C ASP A 960 -9.50 46.70 -39.47
N GLY A 961 -9.21 46.90 -40.75
CA GLY A 961 -10.22 47.19 -41.77
C GLY A 961 -10.61 48.66 -41.87
N ALA A 962 -11.29 49.04 -42.97
CA ALA A 962 -11.53 50.44 -43.35
C ALA A 962 -12.36 51.26 -42.34
N SER A 963 -13.10 50.58 -41.46
CA SER A 963 -13.90 51.13 -40.36
C SER A 963 -13.42 50.68 -38.97
N CYS A 964 -12.22 50.10 -38.85
CA CYS A 964 -11.73 49.48 -37.60
C CYS A 964 -12.72 48.47 -36.98
N SER A 965 -13.45 47.76 -37.83
CA SER A 965 -14.58 46.88 -37.50
C SER A 965 -14.22 45.39 -37.44
N ASP A 966 -13.01 45.03 -37.84
CA ASP A 966 -12.51 43.65 -37.84
C ASP A 966 -11.35 43.51 -36.84
N CYS A 967 -11.02 42.29 -36.40
CA CYS A 967 -9.76 42.06 -35.68
C CYS A 967 -8.57 41.99 -36.64
N LYS A 968 -7.39 42.45 -36.18
CA LYS A 968 -6.11 42.34 -36.91
C LYS A 968 -5.81 40.89 -37.28
N ARG A 969 -5.09 40.70 -38.39
CA ARG A 969 -4.64 39.36 -38.82
C ARG A 969 -3.86 38.67 -37.69
N SER A 970 -4.20 37.40 -37.40
CA SER A 970 -3.79 36.64 -36.20
C SER A 970 -4.50 36.98 -34.87
N TYR A 971 -5.61 37.73 -34.93
CA TYR A 971 -6.53 37.95 -33.81
C TYR A 971 -7.99 37.63 -34.23
N TYR A 972 -8.81 37.21 -33.28
CA TYR A 972 -10.22 36.87 -33.45
C TYR A 972 -11.07 37.43 -32.31
N GLY A 973 -12.38 37.56 -32.54
CA GLY A 973 -13.34 38.04 -31.54
C GLY A 973 -14.15 39.23 -32.06
N ASN A 974 -14.67 40.05 -31.15
CA ASN A 974 -15.57 41.16 -31.49
C ASN A 974 -14.87 42.52 -31.39
N ALA A 975 -14.45 43.05 -32.54
CA ALA A 975 -13.84 44.38 -32.66
C ALA A 975 -14.76 45.53 -32.24
N LEU A 976 -16.09 45.38 -32.33
CA LEU A 976 -17.06 46.38 -31.87
C LEU A 976 -17.17 46.42 -30.33
N ALA A 977 -16.74 45.35 -29.65
CA ALA A 977 -16.67 45.25 -28.19
C ALA A 977 -15.23 45.34 -27.65
N GLN A 978 -14.26 45.69 -28.51
CA GLN A 978 -12.82 45.78 -28.20
C GLN A 978 -12.18 44.45 -27.70
N ASP A 979 -12.82 43.31 -27.99
CA ASP A 979 -12.40 41.97 -27.52
C ASP A 979 -11.70 41.16 -28.63
N CYS A 980 -10.66 41.74 -29.23
CA CYS A 980 -9.82 41.06 -30.22
C CYS A 980 -8.66 40.31 -29.53
N ARG A 981 -8.77 38.98 -29.46
CA ARG A 981 -7.82 38.06 -28.79
C ARG A 981 -6.92 37.36 -29.80
N ARG A 982 -5.69 36.99 -29.42
CA ARG A 982 -4.72 36.35 -30.32
C ARG A 982 -5.13 34.91 -30.67
N CYS A 983 -4.97 34.51 -31.94
CA CYS A 983 -5.11 33.12 -32.40
C CYS A 983 -4.11 32.18 -31.71
N THR A 984 -4.57 31.01 -31.26
CA THR A 984 -3.77 30.00 -30.52
C THR A 984 -3.68 28.66 -31.26
N CYS A 985 -3.38 28.67 -32.56
CA CYS A 985 -3.29 27.45 -33.38
C CYS A 985 -2.01 26.65 -33.10
N VAL A 986 -2.12 25.32 -33.02
CA VAL A 986 -0.95 24.44 -32.86
C VAL A 986 -0.29 24.23 -34.23
N THR A 987 0.98 24.66 -34.37
CA THR A 987 1.73 24.65 -35.64
C THR A 987 1.84 23.27 -36.29
N ALA A 988 1.91 22.21 -35.48
CA ALA A 988 2.02 20.83 -35.96
C ALA A 988 0.72 20.30 -36.59
N GLY A 989 -0.45 20.65 -36.01
CA GLY A 989 -1.76 20.23 -36.51
C GLY A 989 -2.42 21.22 -37.49
N THR A 990 -1.92 22.45 -37.59
CA THR A 990 -2.43 23.50 -38.48
C THR A 990 -1.76 23.42 -39.86
N GLN A 991 -2.50 23.73 -40.93
CA GLN A 991 -1.96 23.73 -42.30
C GLN A 991 -0.80 24.72 -42.45
N GLN A 992 0.30 24.27 -43.06
CA GLN A 992 1.55 25.04 -43.19
C GLN A 992 1.37 26.39 -43.92
N SER A 993 0.42 26.48 -44.84
CA SER A 993 0.06 27.70 -45.57
C SER A 993 -0.54 28.82 -44.68
N TYR A 994 -1.01 28.48 -43.49
CA TYR A 994 -1.63 29.41 -42.53
C TYR A 994 -0.74 29.75 -41.32
N CYS A 995 0.46 29.17 -41.25
CA CYS A 995 1.46 29.45 -40.21
C CYS A 995 2.79 29.92 -40.84
N THR A 996 3.10 31.21 -40.68
CA THR A 996 4.45 31.73 -40.90
C THR A 996 5.27 31.64 -39.61
N VAL A 997 6.59 31.77 -39.70
CA VAL A 997 7.53 31.51 -38.58
C VAL A 997 7.10 32.23 -37.29
N GLY A 998 6.60 31.47 -36.32
CA GLY A 998 6.13 31.95 -35.01
C GLY A 998 4.70 32.47 -34.93
N HIS A 999 3.96 32.58 -36.04
CA HIS A 999 2.61 33.15 -36.07
C HIS A 999 1.65 32.40 -37.02
N CYS A 1000 0.58 31.83 -36.43
CA CYS A 1000 -0.51 31.19 -37.16
C CYS A 1000 -1.75 32.09 -37.25
N HIS A 1001 -2.47 31.97 -38.35
CA HIS A 1001 -3.74 32.65 -38.59
C HIS A 1001 -4.93 31.71 -38.31
N CYS A 1002 -5.99 32.26 -37.70
CA CYS A 1002 -7.26 31.60 -37.45
C CYS A 1002 -8.41 32.42 -38.07
N ASP A 1003 -9.62 31.84 -38.08
CA ASP A 1003 -10.84 32.55 -38.46
C ASP A 1003 -11.09 33.75 -37.53
N ARG A 1004 -11.46 34.91 -38.11
CA ARG A 1004 -11.50 36.18 -37.37
C ARG A 1004 -12.71 36.32 -36.44
N GLN A 1005 -13.79 35.55 -36.64
CA GLN A 1005 -15.00 35.65 -35.83
C GLN A 1005 -15.07 34.55 -34.78
N THR A 1006 -14.80 33.31 -35.19
CA THR A 1006 -14.87 32.12 -34.33
C THR A 1006 -13.56 31.85 -33.59
N GLY A 1007 -12.41 32.16 -34.22
CA GLY A 1007 -11.08 31.78 -33.73
C GLY A 1007 -10.60 30.41 -34.19
N ALA A 1008 -11.39 29.70 -35.00
CA ALA A 1008 -11.08 28.34 -35.43
C ALA A 1008 -9.87 28.28 -36.37
N CYS A 1009 -8.99 27.31 -36.16
CA CYS A 1009 -7.77 27.12 -36.93
C CYS A 1009 -7.98 26.13 -38.12
N PRO A 1010 -7.33 26.35 -39.27
CA PRO A 1010 -7.43 25.44 -40.42
C PRO A 1010 -6.53 24.22 -40.25
N CYS A 1011 -7.13 23.09 -39.85
CA CYS A 1011 -6.41 21.88 -39.49
C CYS A 1011 -5.94 21.06 -40.70
N ARG A 1012 -4.88 20.25 -40.49
CA ARG A 1012 -4.39 19.26 -41.46
C ARG A 1012 -5.39 18.10 -41.59
N GLU A 1013 -5.17 17.25 -42.59
CA GLU A 1013 -6.09 16.14 -42.88
C GLU A 1013 -6.21 15.18 -41.67
N ASN A 1014 -7.45 14.83 -41.32
CA ASN A 1014 -7.79 14.04 -40.13
C ASN A 1014 -7.28 14.64 -38.79
N VAL A 1015 -7.03 15.96 -38.70
CA VAL A 1015 -6.80 16.70 -37.46
C VAL A 1015 -8.04 17.53 -37.14
N VAL A 1016 -8.47 17.53 -35.87
CA VAL A 1016 -9.67 18.21 -35.36
C VAL A 1016 -9.34 19.02 -34.10
N GLY A 1017 -10.36 19.69 -33.54
CA GLY A 1017 -10.21 20.60 -32.42
C GLY A 1017 -10.08 22.05 -32.90
N HIS A 1018 -10.61 22.98 -32.11
CA HIS A 1018 -10.67 24.41 -32.47
C HIS A 1018 -9.29 25.02 -32.78
N ASN A 1019 -8.25 24.50 -32.12
CA ASN A 1019 -6.87 24.94 -32.25
C ASN A 1019 -5.99 23.93 -33.02
N CYS A 1020 -6.61 22.92 -33.64
CA CYS A 1020 -5.97 21.80 -34.35
C CYS A 1020 -5.03 20.98 -33.47
N ASP A 1021 -5.50 20.63 -32.27
CA ASP A 1021 -4.75 20.00 -31.19
C ASP A 1021 -4.90 18.46 -31.10
N GLN A 1022 -5.83 17.86 -31.86
CA GLN A 1022 -6.21 16.44 -31.71
C GLN A 1022 -6.36 15.74 -33.08
N CYS A 1023 -6.17 14.42 -33.13
CA CYS A 1023 -6.58 13.65 -34.31
C CYS A 1023 -8.11 13.48 -34.36
N ALA A 1024 -8.66 13.34 -35.56
CA ALA A 1024 -10.03 12.90 -35.77
C ALA A 1024 -10.27 11.53 -35.10
N PRO A 1025 -11.50 11.22 -34.65
CA PRO A 1025 -11.83 9.88 -34.16
C PRO A 1025 -11.42 8.82 -35.18
N ASP A 1026 -10.78 7.74 -34.71
CA ASP A 1026 -10.20 6.65 -35.51
C ASP A 1026 -8.88 6.97 -36.25
N TYR A 1027 -8.19 8.06 -35.89
CA TYR A 1027 -6.90 8.46 -36.44
C TYR A 1027 -5.83 8.75 -35.36
N TRP A 1028 -4.56 8.60 -35.71
CA TRP A 1028 -3.37 8.74 -34.85
C TRP A 1028 -2.17 9.30 -35.62
N ASN A 1029 -0.96 9.26 -35.04
CA ASN A 1029 0.28 9.79 -35.62
C ASN A 1029 0.27 11.33 -35.71
N TYR A 1030 -0.23 11.98 -34.66
CA TYR A 1030 -0.30 13.43 -34.56
C TYR A 1030 1.08 14.10 -34.67
N GLY A 1031 1.21 15.05 -35.60
CA GLY A 1031 2.43 15.86 -35.80
C GLY A 1031 3.21 15.58 -37.07
N THR A 1032 2.74 14.69 -37.96
CA THR A 1032 3.36 14.48 -39.28
C THR A 1032 2.88 15.49 -40.32
N ASP A 1033 3.61 15.61 -41.43
CA ASP A 1033 3.25 16.56 -42.48
C ASP A 1033 1.93 16.27 -43.19
N ARG A 1034 1.39 15.05 -43.06
CA ARG A 1034 0.12 14.62 -43.65
C ARG A 1034 -1.07 14.70 -42.69
N GLY A 1035 -0.87 15.19 -41.45
CA GLY A 1035 -1.90 15.17 -40.42
C GLY A 1035 -1.92 13.82 -39.69
N CYS A 1036 -3.10 13.23 -39.50
CA CYS A 1036 -3.25 11.95 -38.81
C CYS A 1036 -3.61 10.79 -39.77
N GLU A 1037 -3.12 9.60 -39.45
CA GLU A 1037 -3.30 8.34 -40.19
C GLU A 1037 -4.35 7.45 -39.50
N ARG A 1038 -5.05 6.58 -40.23
CA ARG A 1038 -6.12 5.74 -39.65
C ARG A 1038 -5.54 4.69 -38.69
N CYS A 1039 -6.20 4.45 -37.57
CA CYS A 1039 -5.82 3.46 -36.55
C CYS A 1039 -5.71 2.03 -37.12
N GLY A 1040 -6.74 1.61 -37.87
CA GLY A 1040 -6.82 0.25 -38.43
C GLY A 1040 -7.07 -0.83 -37.36
N CYS A 1041 -7.82 -0.51 -36.29
CA CYS A 1041 -8.21 -1.45 -35.26
C CYS A 1041 -9.03 -2.62 -35.83
N HIS A 1042 -8.77 -3.84 -35.36
CA HIS A 1042 -9.47 -5.03 -35.83
C HIS A 1042 -10.96 -4.95 -35.44
N PRO A 1043 -11.90 -5.04 -36.41
CA PRO A 1043 -13.31 -4.68 -36.19
C PRO A 1043 -14.08 -5.61 -35.24
N LEU A 1044 -13.52 -6.78 -34.90
CA LEU A 1044 -14.10 -7.73 -33.95
C LEU A 1044 -13.34 -7.82 -32.63
N HIS A 1045 -12.04 -7.48 -32.62
CA HIS A 1045 -11.15 -7.71 -31.46
C HIS A 1045 -10.71 -6.41 -30.78
N ALA A 1046 -11.13 -5.26 -31.31
CA ALA A 1046 -11.11 -3.98 -30.61
C ALA A 1046 -12.49 -3.68 -30.01
N MET A 1047 -12.54 -2.91 -28.92
CA MET A 1047 -13.79 -2.38 -28.37
C MET A 1047 -14.38 -1.24 -29.23
N GLY A 1048 -13.62 -0.74 -30.20
CA GLY A 1048 -14.05 0.24 -31.19
C GLY A 1048 -12.94 0.53 -32.21
N SER A 1049 -13.22 1.40 -33.16
CA SER A 1049 -12.25 1.88 -34.17
C SER A 1049 -11.26 2.92 -33.62
N HIS A 1050 -11.48 3.40 -32.39
CA HIS A 1050 -10.68 4.42 -31.72
C HIS A 1050 -9.32 3.87 -31.21
N CYS A 1051 -8.27 4.68 -31.34
CA CYS A 1051 -6.94 4.38 -30.81
C CYS A 1051 -6.27 5.62 -30.21
N ASN A 1052 -5.15 5.42 -29.51
CA ASN A 1052 -4.35 6.52 -28.95
C ASN A 1052 -3.76 7.41 -30.06
N MET A 1053 -4.00 8.73 -29.99
CA MET A 1053 -3.63 9.67 -31.06
C MET A 1053 -2.11 9.82 -31.32
N PHE A 1054 -1.25 9.38 -30.41
CA PHE A 1054 0.21 9.40 -30.57
C PHE A 1054 0.80 8.03 -30.90
N SER A 1055 0.42 6.97 -30.16
CA SER A 1055 1.00 5.63 -30.33
C SER A 1055 0.25 4.73 -31.32
N GLY A 1056 -0.97 5.10 -31.72
CA GLY A 1056 -1.84 4.30 -32.58
C GLY A 1056 -2.42 3.06 -31.89
N GLN A 1057 -2.19 2.86 -30.59
CA GLN A 1057 -2.66 1.69 -29.86
C GLN A 1057 -4.19 1.68 -29.75
N CYS A 1058 -4.82 0.70 -30.40
CA CYS A 1058 -6.24 0.43 -30.29
C CYS A 1058 -6.61 -0.15 -28.92
N HIS A 1059 -7.85 0.10 -28.47
CA HIS A 1059 -8.36 -0.51 -27.25
C HIS A 1059 -8.91 -1.91 -27.56
N CYS A 1060 -8.18 -2.94 -27.16
CA CYS A 1060 -8.48 -4.33 -27.48
C CYS A 1060 -9.52 -4.94 -26.53
N GLN A 1061 -10.27 -5.92 -27.03
CA GLN A 1061 -11.07 -6.80 -26.18
C GLN A 1061 -10.14 -7.75 -25.42
N GLN A 1062 -10.58 -8.15 -24.23
CA GLN A 1062 -9.81 -8.98 -23.29
C GLN A 1062 -9.24 -10.22 -23.99
N GLY A 1063 -7.92 -10.39 -23.90
CA GLY A 1063 -7.17 -11.49 -24.53
C GLY A 1063 -6.57 -11.18 -25.90
N PHE A 1064 -6.92 -10.07 -26.54
CA PHE A 1064 -6.31 -9.61 -27.80
C PHE A 1064 -5.40 -8.40 -27.59
N GLY A 1065 -4.35 -8.28 -28.41
CA GLY A 1065 -3.28 -7.31 -28.23
C GLY A 1065 -2.57 -6.88 -29.51
N GLY A 1066 -1.45 -6.17 -29.34
CA GLY A 1066 -0.74 -5.47 -30.41
C GLY A 1066 -1.46 -4.17 -30.82
N ARG A 1067 -0.79 -3.34 -31.64
CA ARG A 1067 -1.29 -1.99 -31.98
C ARG A 1067 -2.71 -1.99 -32.56
N GLN A 1068 -3.05 -3.01 -33.33
CA GLN A 1068 -4.33 -3.13 -34.05
C GLN A 1068 -5.28 -4.21 -33.49
N CYS A 1069 -4.96 -4.82 -32.34
CA CYS A 1069 -5.74 -5.94 -31.77
C CYS A 1069 -5.79 -7.18 -32.69
N THR A 1070 -4.68 -7.44 -33.40
CA THR A 1070 -4.49 -8.55 -34.34
C THR A 1070 -3.57 -9.64 -33.80
N GLU A 1071 -3.08 -9.49 -32.58
CA GLU A 1071 -2.26 -10.46 -31.84
C GLU A 1071 -3.03 -10.91 -30.59
N CYS A 1072 -2.52 -11.91 -29.86
CA CYS A 1072 -2.98 -12.15 -28.50
C CYS A 1072 -2.35 -11.14 -27.53
N GLU A 1073 -3.06 -10.84 -26.43
CA GLU A 1073 -2.60 -9.94 -25.38
C GLU A 1073 -1.35 -10.51 -24.67
N GLN A 1074 -0.64 -9.68 -23.88
CA GLN A 1074 0.38 -10.22 -22.98
C GLN A 1074 -0.26 -11.20 -22.01
N PHE A 1075 0.48 -12.27 -21.69
CA PHE A 1075 -0.01 -13.40 -20.91
C PHE A 1075 -1.19 -14.13 -21.59
N HIS A 1076 -1.29 -14.08 -22.93
CA HIS A 1076 -2.24 -14.88 -23.71
C HIS A 1076 -1.54 -15.60 -24.88
N TRP A 1077 -2.21 -16.62 -25.43
CA TRP A 1077 -1.73 -17.50 -26.50
C TRP A 1077 -2.87 -17.98 -27.40
N GLY A 1078 -2.56 -18.50 -28.59
CA GLY A 1078 -3.53 -19.07 -29.53
C GLY A 1078 -3.41 -18.48 -30.94
N ASP A 1079 -4.40 -18.77 -31.80
CA ASP A 1079 -4.51 -18.10 -33.10
C ASP A 1079 -5.37 -16.83 -32.95
N PRO A 1080 -4.81 -15.62 -33.16
CA PRO A 1080 -5.55 -14.37 -33.02
C PRO A 1080 -6.73 -14.19 -33.99
N ARG A 1081 -6.93 -15.12 -34.94
CA ARG A 1081 -8.07 -15.16 -35.87
C ARG A 1081 -9.20 -16.07 -35.39
N VAL A 1082 -8.98 -16.86 -34.34
CA VAL A 1082 -9.92 -17.85 -33.81
C VAL A 1082 -10.29 -17.50 -32.37
N GLN A 1083 -9.32 -17.58 -31.45
CA GLN A 1083 -9.47 -17.27 -30.04
C GLN A 1083 -8.08 -17.16 -29.39
N CYS A 1084 -7.93 -16.20 -28.49
CA CYS A 1084 -6.78 -16.09 -27.60
C CYS A 1084 -7.19 -16.54 -26.19
N GLU A 1085 -6.40 -17.43 -25.58
CA GLU A 1085 -6.61 -17.96 -24.24
C GLU A 1085 -5.55 -17.42 -23.27
N GLU A 1086 -5.91 -17.27 -22.00
CA GLU A 1086 -4.99 -16.77 -20.97
C GLU A 1086 -3.91 -17.81 -20.61
N CYS A 1087 -2.65 -17.37 -20.58
CA CYS A 1087 -1.51 -18.12 -20.07
C CYS A 1087 -1.64 -18.29 -18.55
N ASN A 1088 -2.29 -19.38 -18.15
CA ASN A 1088 -2.52 -19.73 -16.76
C ASN A 1088 -1.23 -20.29 -16.07
N CYS A 1089 -0.07 -19.67 -16.28
CA CYS A 1089 1.19 -20.12 -15.72
C CYS A 1089 1.25 -19.88 -14.20
N HIS A 1090 1.54 -20.92 -13.42
CA HIS A 1090 1.57 -20.84 -11.96
C HIS A 1090 2.85 -20.12 -11.49
N PRO A 1091 2.76 -18.95 -10.83
CA PRO A 1091 3.90 -18.05 -10.61
C PRO A 1091 5.05 -18.58 -9.75
N LEU A 1092 4.88 -19.71 -9.05
CA LEU A 1092 5.92 -20.37 -8.26
C LEU A 1092 6.63 -21.48 -9.03
N GLY A 1093 6.06 -21.95 -10.14
CA GLY A 1093 6.52 -23.09 -10.91
C GLY A 1093 6.94 -22.73 -12.34
N SER A 1094 6.44 -21.64 -12.91
CA SER A 1094 6.89 -21.13 -14.21
C SER A 1094 8.04 -20.12 -14.07
N GLU A 1095 9.00 -20.11 -15.00
CA GLU A 1095 10.07 -19.10 -15.01
C GLU A 1095 9.50 -17.70 -15.22
N MET A 1096 8.57 -17.58 -16.19
CA MET A 1096 7.84 -16.36 -16.54
C MET A 1096 6.33 -16.62 -16.69
N ALA A 1097 5.52 -15.56 -16.59
CA ALA A 1097 4.06 -15.67 -16.70
C ALA A 1097 3.53 -15.76 -18.15
N GLN A 1098 4.37 -15.48 -19.15
CA GLN A 1098 4.02 -15.65 -20.56
C GLN A 1098 4.31 -17.09 -20.99
N CYS A 1099 3.27 -17.80 -21.40
CA CYS A 1099 3.38 -19.09 -22.08
C CYS A 1099 3.74 -18.93 -23.57
N ASP A 1100 4.18 -20.02 -24.21
CA ASP A 1100 4.42 -20.04 -25.65
C ASP A 1100 3.18 -19.58 -26.44
N ARG A 1101 3.36 -18.58 -27.31
CA ARG A 1101 2.26 -17.84 -27.93
C ARG A 1101 1.39 -18.68 -28.89
N VAL A 1102 1.87 -19.85 -29.33
CA VAL A 1102 1.15 -20.71 -30.28
C VAL A 1102 0.59 -21.97 -29.60
N THR A 1103 1.33 -22.54 -28.65
CA THR A 1103 1.03 -23.84 -28.03
C THR A 1103 0.48 -23.76 -26.60
N GLY A 1104 0.61 -22.60 -25.94
CA GLY A 1104 0.07 -22.37 -24.60
C GLY A 1104 0.84 -23.01 -23.46
N VAL A 1105 2.01 -23.57 -23.74
CA VAL A 1105 2.84 -24.25 -22.75
C VAL A 1105 3.67 -23.23 -21.98
N CYS A 1106 3.59 -23.25 -20.66
CA CYS A 1106 4.42 -22.45 -19.78
C CYS A 1106 5.83 -23.06 -19.64
N GLU A 1107 6.86 -22.22 -19.56
CA GLU A 1107 8.23 -22.64 -19.29
C GLU A 1107 8.42 -22.88 -17.79
N CYS A 1108 8.69 -24.13 -17.38
CA CYS A 1108 8.69 -24.54 -15.98
C CYS A 1108 10.09 -24.56 -15.35
N ARG A 1109 10.17 -24.10 -14.10
CA ARG A 1109 11.34 -24.17 -13.22
C ARG A 1109 11.65 -25.63 -12.86
N GLU A 1110 12.91 -25.92 -12.55
CA GLU A 1110 13.32 -27.26 -12.12
C GLU A 1110 12.48 -27.76 -10.94
N GLY A 1111 11.90 -28.96 -11.07
CA GLY A 1111 11.01 -29.55 -10.07
C GLY A 1111 9.52 -29.29 -10.29
N ALA A 1112 9.13 -28.39 -11.20
CA ALA A 1112 7.74 -28.16 -11.62
C ALA A 1112 7.47 -28.67 -13.04
N VAL A 1113 6.23 -29.10 -13.31
CA VAL A 1113 5.77 -29.63 -14.61
C VAL A 1113 4.28 -29.34 -14.81
N GLY A 1114 3.73 -29.77 -15.94
CA GLY A 1114 2.34 -29.51 -16.34
C GLY A 1114 2.27 -28.31 -17.30
N ARG A 1115 1.21 -28.19 -18.10
CA ARG A 1115 1.07 -27.08 -19.07
C ARG A 1115 1.14 -25.70 -18.41
N ARG A 1116 0.74 -25.64 -17.14
CA ARG A 1116 0.68 -24.44 -16.30
C ARG A 1116 1.81 -24.39 -15.26
N CYS A 1117 2.72 -25.37 -15.24
CA CYS A 1117 3.76 -25.50 -14.21
C CYS A 1117 3.21 -25.57 -12.77
N ASP A 1118 2.05 -26.19 -12.59
CA ASP A 1118 1.28 -26.34 -11.35
C ASP A 1118 1.34 -27.75 -10.75
N GLU A 1119 2.12 -28.65 -11.34
CA GLU A 1119 2.36 -30.01 -10.87
C GLU A 1119 3.84 -30.20 -10.51
N CYS A 1120 4.16 -31.19 -9.67
CA CYS A 1120 5.55 -31.54 -9.39
C CYS A 1120 6.13 -32.44 -10.49
N ALA A 1121 7.32 -32.10 -10.97
CA ALA A 1121 8.02 -32.84 -12.01
C ALA A 1121 8.26 -34.30 -11.60
N ARG A 1122 8.29 -35.21 -12.58
CA ARG A 1122 8.68 -36.61 -12.34
C ARG A 1122 10.10 -36.62 -11.74
N GLY A 1123 10.29 -37.36 -10.65
CA GLY A 1123 11.50 -37.24 -9.82
C GLY A 1123 11.38 -36.24 -8.66
N PHE A 1124 10.21 -35.60 -8.49
CA PHE A 1124 9.86 -34.76 -7.35
C PHE A 1124 8.49 -35.18 -6.80
N THR A 1125 8.27 -35.01 -5.49
CA THR A 1125 7.08 -35.42 -4.75
C THR A 1125 6.61 -34.30 -3.82
N GLY A 1126 5.36 -34.41 -3.37
CA GLY A 1126 4.67 -33.38 -2.59
C GLY A 1126 3.49 -32.77 -3.35
N VAL A 1127 2.91 -31.72 -2.77
CA VAL A 1127 1.86 -30.91 -3.39
C VAL A 1127 2.48 -29.59 -3.80
N PHE A 1128 2.31 -29.22 -5.06
CA PHE A 1128 2.75 -27.94 -5.60
C PHE A 1128 2.23 -26.78 -4.71
N PRO A 1129 3.05 -25.76 -4.37
CA PRO A 1129 4.37 -25.42 -4.91
C PRO A 1129 5.57 -26.13 -4.24
N LYS A 1130 5.34 -27.00 -3.25
CA LYS A 1130 6.43 -27.66 -2.50
C LYS A 1130 6.81 -29.00 -3.12
N CYS A 1131 7.49 -28.92 -4.26
CA CYS A 1131 8.02 -30.08 -4.97
C CYS A 1131 9.42 -30.43 -4.45
N VAL A 1132 9.52 -31.51 -3.69
CA VAL A 1132 10.77 -32.00 -3.08
C VAL A 1132 11.32 -33.12 -3.95
N ARG A 1133 12.60 -33.09 -4.33
CA ARG A 1133 13.20 -34.17 -5.15
C ARG A 1133 13.03 -35.51 -4.44
N CYS A 1134 12.55 -36.52 -5.16
CA CYS A 1134 12.37 -37.88 -4.67
C CYS A 1134 13.71 -38.47 -4.20
N HIS A 1135 13.65 -39.42 -3.26
CA HIS A 1135 14.82 -40.18 -2.82
C HIS A 1135 15.53 -40.85 -4.01
N PRO A 1136 16.87 -41.00 -4.04
CA PRO A 1136 17.60 -41.59 -5.18
C PRO A 1136 17.13 -42.99 -5.63
N CYS A 1137 16.48 -43.76 -4.75
CA CYS A 1137 15.81 -45.01 -5.15
C CYS A 1137 14.72 -44.81 -6.21
N PHE A 1138 14.16 -43.60 -6.32
CA PHE A 1138 13.23 -43.25 -7.40
C PHE A 1138 13.93 -43.24 -8.76
N GLU A 1139 15.19 -42.81 -8.89
CA GLU A 1139 15.90 -42.89 -10.17
C GLU A 1139 16.07 -44.35 -10.61
N LEU A 1140 16.50 -45.23 -9.70
CA LEU A 1140 16.61 -46.67 -9.97
C LEU A 1140 15.26 -47.33 -10.33
N TRP A 1141 14.18 -46.89 -9.70
CA TRP A 1141 12.82 -47.37 -10.00
C TRP A 1141 12.28 -46.76 -11.31
N ASP A 1142 12.58 -45.50 -11.59
CA ASP A 1142 12.10 -44.80 -12.78
C ASP A 1142 12.84 -45.27 -14.03
N ASP A 1143 14.14 -45.56 -13.93
CA ASP A 1143 14.90 -46.26 -14.97
C ASP A 1143 14.30 -47.64 -15.27
N ALA A 1144 13.93 -48.41 -14.24
CA ALA A 1144 13.28 -49.71 -14.41
C ALA A 1144 11.88 -49.59 -15.04
N VAL A 1145 11.07 -48.61 -14.61
CA VAL A 1145 9.75 -48.33 -15.20
C VAL A 1145 9.87 -47.76 -16.62
N CYS A 1146 10.91 -46.99 -16.92
CA CYS A 1146 11.20 -46.45 -18.24
C CYS A 1146 11.66 -47.56 -19.19
N MET A 1147 12.47 -48.53 -18.73
CA MET A 1147 12.75 -49.77 -19.47
C MET A 1147 11.47 -50.56 -19.72
N ILE A 1148 10.66 -50.85 -18.70
CA ILE A 1148 9.39 -51.59 -18.85
C ILE A 1148 8.43 -50.87 -19.81
N ARG A 1149 8.37 -49.53 -19.79
CA ARG A 1149 7.60 -48.75 -20.76
C ARG A 1149 8.18 -48.85 -22.17
N ARG A 1150 9.50 -48.75 -22.34
CA ARG A 1150 10.17 -48.95 -23.64
C ARG A 1150 9.92 -50.35 -24.19
N ASP A 1151 9.96 -51.36 -23.34
CA ASP A 1151 9.68 -52.75 -23.70
C ASP A 1151 8.21 -52.92 -24.07
N LEU A 1152 7.27 -52.30 -23.33
CA LEU A 1152 5.85 -52.27 -23.68
C LEU A 1152 5.57 -51.53 -25.00
N ASP A 1153 6.19 -50.37 -25.22
CA ASP A 1153 6.07 -49.61 -26.47
C ASP A 1153 6.70 -50.37 -27.64
N HIS A 1154 7.82 -51.07 -27.42
CA HIS A 1154 8.45 -51.95 -28.40
C HIS A 1154 7.58 -53.18 -28.70
N ILE A 1155 6.97 -53.80 -27.68
CA ILE A 1155 6.00 -54.89 -27.85
C ILE A 1155 4.77 -54.39 -28.60
N HIS A 1156 4.25 -53.19 -28.28
CA HIS A 1156 3.11 -52.60 -28.96
C HIS A 1156 3.43 -52.25 -30.42
N HIS A 1157 4.61 -51.71 -30.69
CA HIS A 1157 5.09 -51.38 -32.03
C HIS A 1157 5.36 -52.64 -32.88
N GLU A 1158 5.90 -53.71 -32.28
CA GLU A 1158 6.03 -55.00 -32.98
C GLU A 1158 4.68 -55.70 -33.16
N ILE A 1159 3.73 -55.59 -32.22
CA ILE A 1159 2.34 -56.04 -32.43
C ILE A 1159 1.70 -55.26 -33.58
N GLN A 1160 1.90 -53.94 -33.68
CA GLN A 1160 1.44 -53.16 -34.83
C GLN A 1160 2.11 -53.60 -36.14
N LYS A 1161 3.42 -53.83 -36.19
CA LYS A 1161 4.09 -54.40 -37.37
C LYS A 1161 3.57 -55.80 -37.74
N ILE A 1162 3.24 -56.63 -36.76
CA ILE A 1162 2.63 -57.95 -37.00
C ILE A 1162 1.21 -57.80 -37.58
N LEU A 1163 0.46 -56.79 -37.16
CA LEU A 1163 -0.85 -56.44 -37.74
C LEU A 1163 -0.74 -55.83 -39.15
N GLU A 1164 0.27 -55.00 -39.41
CA GLU A 1164 0.51 -54.34 -40.70
C GLU A 1164 1.14 -55.27 -41.76
N SER A 1165 1.90 -56.28 -41.35
CA SER A 1165 2.61 -57.20 -42.26
C SER A 1165 1.74 -58.29 -42.90
N GLY A 1166 0.44 -58.32 -42.61
CA GLY A 1166 -0.56 -59.03 -43.42
C GLY A 1166 -0.51 -60.57 -43.39
N ALA A 1167 0.28 -61.18 -42.50
CA ALA A 1167 0.43 -62.62 -42.40
C ALA A 1167 -0.44 -63.20 -41.26
N THR A 1168 -1.74 -63.33 -41.48
CA THR A 1168 -2.60 -64.15 -40.60
C THR A 1168 -2.53 -65.63 -40.99
N PRO A 1169 -2.40 -66.51 -39.99
CA PRO A 1169 -3.51 -67.43 -39.73
C PRO A 1169 -3.78 -67.65 -38.24
N GLY A 1170 -5.05 -67.64 -37.82
CA GLY A 1170 -5.44 -68.07 -36.46
C GLY A 1170 -6.21 -67.06 -35.60
N VAL A 1171 -7.08 -66.23 -36.19
CA VAL A 1171 -8.06 -65.43 -35.42
C VAL A 1171 -8.97 -66.38 -34.63
N GLY A 1172 -8.82 -66.45 -33.30
CA GLY A 1172 -9.66 -67.32 -32.48
C GLY A 1172 -9.36 -67.44 -30.98
N ASP A 1173 -8.24 -66.93 -30.46
CA ASP A 1173 -7.91 -67.12 -29.04
C ASP A 1173 -8.59 -66.08 -28.13
N LYS A 1174 -9.38 -66.56 -27.16
CA LYS A 1174 -10.05 -65.73 -26.13
C LYS A 1174 -9.06 -64.84 -25.38
N ARG A 1175 -7.81 -65.31 -25.22
CA ARG A 1175 -6.74 -64.66 -24.47
C ARG A 1175 -6.39 -63.25 -24.95
N ILE A 1176 -6.43 -62.97 -26.25
CA ILE A 1176 -6.13 -61.60 -26.75
C ILE A 1176 -7.21 -60.63 -26.25
N ARG A 1177 -8.49 -61.03 -26.29
CA ARG A 1177 -9.60 -60.23 -25.75
C ARG A 1177 -9.60 -60.14 -24.22
N GLU A 1178 -9.13 -61.16 -23.51
CA GLU A 1178 -8.92 -61.09 -22.05
C GLU A 1178 -7.76 -60.17 -21.69
N LEU A 1179 -6.67 -60.17 -22.46
CA LEU A 1179 -5.55 -59.23 -22.31
C LEU A 1179 -5.97 -57.79 -22.63
N GLU A 1180 -6.72 -57.56 -23.72
CA GLU A 1180 -7.31 -56.25 -24.03
C GLU A 1180 -8.25 -55.76 -22.91
N ASN A 1181 -9.12 -56.63 -22.38
CA ASN A 1181 -10.01 -56.27 -21.27
C ASN A 1181 -9.25 -56.01 -19.95
N LYS A 1182 -8.24 -56.81 -19.61
CA LYS A 1182 -7.39 -56.58 -18.43
C LYS A 1182 -6.56 -55.29 -18.60
N LEU A 1183 -6.05 -55.01 -19.80
CA LEU A 1183 -5.34 -53.77 -20.12
C LEU A 1183 -6.25 -52.55 -19.99
N ALA A 1184 -7.49 -52.62 -20.48
CA ALA A 1184 -8.49 -51.57 -20.32
C ALA A 1184 -8.88 -51.35 -18.84
N GLN A 1185 -9.04 -52.42 -18.05
CA GLN A 1185 -9.29 -52.30 -16.60
C GLN A 1185 -8.12 -51.64 -15.85
N VAL A 1186 -6.88 -51.95 -16.22
CA VAL A 1186 -5.68 -51.30 -15.68
C VAL A 1186 -5.64 -49.83 -16.08
N GLN A 1187 -6.00 -49.48 -17.33
CA GLN A 1187 -6.08 -48.08 -17.78
C GLN A 1187 -7.16 -47.27 -17.06
N ASP A 1188 -8.33 -47.86 -16.79
CA ASP A 1188 -9.39 -47.21 -16.00
C ASP A 1188 -8.99 -47.03 -14.53
N LEU A 1189 -8.38 -48.05 -13.89
CA LEU A 1189 -7.94 -47.95 -12.49
C LEU A 1189 -6.78 -46.96 -12.28
N ILE A 1190 -5.89 -46.81 -13.28
CA ILE A 1190 -4.85 -45.77 -13.29
C ILE A 1190 -5.46 -44.37 -13.43
N ARG A 1191 -6.63 -44.23 -14.08
CA ARG A 1191 -7.33 -42.94 -14.23
C ARG A 1191 -8.15 -42.56 -12.98
N ASP A 1192 -8.73 -43.53 -12.29
CA ASP A 1192 -9.60 -43.28 -11.12
C ASP A 1192 -8.83 -43.21 -9.77
N GLY A 1193 -7.56 -43.60 -9.71
CA GLY A 1193 -6.66 -43.36 -8.58
C GLY A 1193 -6.79 -44.31 -7.37
N ASP A 1194 -7.51 -45.43 -7.52
CA ASP A 1194 -7.74 -46.43 -6.46
C ASP A 1194 -6.58 -47.46 -6.39
N TRP A 1195 -5.50 -47.07 -5.71
CA TRP A 1195 -4.24 -47.82 -5.67
C TRP A 1195 -4.32 -49.18 -4.93
N ASP A 1196 -5.20 -49.33 -3.94
CA ASP A 1196 -5.38 -50.60 -3.23
C ASP A 1196 -5.99 -51.66 -4.15
N ARG A 1197 -6.98 -51.25 -4.96
CA ARG A 1197 -7.64 -52.12 -5.93
C ARG A 1197 -6.71 -52.48 -7.10
N LEU A 1198 -5.86 -51.55 -7.52
CA LEU A 1198 -4.80 -51.80 -8.50
C LEU A 1198 -3.78 -52.84 -7.98
N HIS A 1199 -3.31 -52.73 -6.73
CA HIS A 1199 -2.41 -53.72 -6.14
C HIS A 1199 -3.06 -55.11 -6.04
N GLN A 1200 -4.35 -55.18 -5.71
CA GLN A 1200 -5.10 -56.44 -5.65
C GLN A 1200 -5.20 -57.11 -7.05
N LEU A 1201 -5.40 -56.30 -8.11
CA LEU A 1201 -5.54 -56.77 -9.49
C LEU A 1201 -4.18 -57.13 -10.13
N ILE A 1202 -3.11 -56.43 -9.76
CA ILE A 1202 -1.72 -56.79 -10.09
C ILE A 1202 -1.33 -58.09 -9.38
N GLY A 1203 -1.65 -58.24 -8.09
CA GLY A 1203 -1.40 -59.48 -7.34
C GLY A 1203 -2.08 -60.69 -7.97
N GLN A 1204 -3.39 -60.58 -8.26
CA GLN A 1204 -4.12 -61.62 -8.98
C GLN A 1204 -3.54 -61.89 -10.38
N SER A 1205 -3.13 -60.85 -11.11
CA SER A 1205 -2.55 -61.03 -12.45
C SER A 1205 -1.15 -61.65 -12.42
N ILE A 1206 -0.35 -61.43 -11.37
CA ILE A 1206 0.95 -62.08 -11.17
C ILE A 1206 0.76 -63.56 -10.83
N ASP A 1207 -0.23 -63.92 -10.01
CA ASP A 1207 -0.50 -65.31 -9.68
C ASP A 1207 -1.18 -66.07 -10.84
N ASP A 1208 -2.07 -65.41 -11.61
CA ASP A 1208 -2.56 -65.89 -12.92
C ASP A 1208 -1.40 -66.12 -13.90
N LEU A 1209 -0.48 -65.15 -14.02
CA LEU A 1209 0.70 -65.26 -14.89
C LEU A 1209 1.67 -66.35 -14.41
N ARG A 1210 1.84 -66.57 -13.10
CA ARG A 1210 2.63 -67.71 -12.58
C ARG A 1210 1.98 -69.05 -12.93
N ALA A 1211 0.66 -69.15 -12.83
CA ALA A 1211 -0.09 -70.34 -13.23
C ALA A 1211 0.00 -70.58 -14.75
N GLU A 1212 -0.15 -69.54 -15.58
CA GLU A 1212 0.03 -69.60 -17.03
C GLU A 1212 1.49 -69.90 -17.42
N ILE A 1213 2.49 -69.32 -16.76
CA ILE A 1213 3.91 -69.59 -17.02
C ILE A 1213 4.23 -71.05 -16.68
N ALA A 1214 3.74 -71.60 -15.57
CA ALA A 1214 3.93 -73.02 -15.26
C ALA A 1214 3.27 -73.95 -16.31
N LEU A 1215 2.10 -73.56 -16.83
CA LEU A 1215 1.36 -74.31 -17.85
C LEU A 1215 1.96 -74.15 -19.27
N THR A 1216 2.60 -73.01 -19.52
CA THR A 1216 3.27 -72.66 -20.79
C THR A 1216 4.70 -73.18 -20.84
N ASP A 1217 5.42 -73.23 -19.72
CA ASP A 1217 6.71 -73.92 -19.56
C ASP A 1217 6.52 -75.44 -19.73
N GLY A 1218 5.46 -76.02 -19.16
CA GLY A 1218 5.07 -77.41 -19.43
C GLY A 1218 4.78 -77.69 -20.91
N ARG A 1219 4.21 -76.72 -21.66
CA ARG A 1219 4.05 -76.81 -23.13
C ARG A 1219 5.36 -76.58 -23.88
N LEU A 1220 6.21 -75.64 -23.45
CA LEU A 1220 7.53 -75.35 -24.02
C LEU A 1220 8.49 -76.53 -23.84
N MET A 1221 8.44 -77.26 -22.72
CA MET A 1221 9.21 -78.51 -22.56
C MET A 1221 8.72 -79.64 -23.48
N GLY A 1222 7.42 -79.64 -23.84
CA GLY A 1222 6.88 -80.52 -24.89
C GLY A 1222 7.39 -80.14 -26.28
N VAL A 1223 7.22 -78.87 -26.65
CA VAL A 1223 7.64 -78.32 -27.95
C VAL A 1223 9.16 -78.35 -28.13
N ALA A 1224 9.95 -78.16 -27.07
CA ALA A 1224 11.41 -78.31 -27.09
C ALA A 1224 11.85 -79.78 -27.24
N ARG A 1225 11.04 -80.74 -26.80
CA ARG A 1225 11.26 -82.18 -27.07
C ARG A 1225 11.00 -82.51 -28.54
N GLU A 1226 9.95 -81.95 -29.13
CA GLU A 1226 9.66 -82.11 -30.56
C GLU A 1226 10.69 -81.38 -31.44
N LEU A 1227 11.07 -80.16 -31.09
CA LEU A 1227 12.11 -79.39 -31.78
C LEU A 1227 13.48 -80.07 -31.76
N ASN A 1228 13.92 -80.61 -30.62
CA ASN A 1228 15.16 -81.41 -30.56
C ASN A 1228 15.06 -82.70 -31.39
N GLY A 1229 13.87 -83.30 -31.51
CA GLY A 1229 13.63 -84.41 -32.44
C GLY A 1229 13.87 -83.98 -33.90
N THR A 1230 13.21 -82.90 -34.33
CA THR A 1230 13.35 -82.39 -35.71
C THR A 1230 14.74 -81.83 -36.01
N ALA A 1231 15.47 -81.30 -35.02
CA ALA A 1231 16.84 -80.81 -35.21
C ALA A 1231 17.84 -81.97 -35.42
N VAL A 1232 17.65 -83.09 -34.72
CA VAL A 1232 18.43 -84.31 -34.95
C VAL A 1232 18.10 -84.92 -36.32
N GLU A 1233 16.83 -84.91 -36.73
CA GLU A 1233 16.44 -85.36 -38.07
C GLU A 1233 16.98 -84.45 -39.20
N ASP A 1234 16.97 -83.11 -39.03
CA ASP A 1234 17.57 -82.18 -39.99
C ASP A 1234 19.09 -82.34 -40.09
N GLU A 1235 19.79 -82.57 -38.98
CA GLU A 1235 21.24 -82.82 -39.02
C GLU A 1235 21.57 -84.17 -39.71
N VAL A 1236 20.77 -85.20 -39.48
CA VAL A 1236 20.88 -86.49 -40.20
C VAL A 1236 20.55 -86.33 -41.68
N LEU A 1237 19.49 -85.59 -42.03
CA LEU A 1237 19.14 -85.28 -43.42
C LEU A 1237 20.22 -84.46 -44.12
N ARG A 1238 20.81 -83.45 -43.47
CA ARG A 1238 21.95 -82.67 -43.99
C ARG A 1238 23.23 -83.51 -44.14
N ARG A 1239 23.52 -84.43 -43.22
CA ARG A 1239 24.63 -85.39 -43.37
C ARG A 1239 24.37 -86.36 -44.53
N ASN A 1240 23.16 -86.86 -44.68
CA ASN A 1240 22.78 -87.70 -45.81
C ASN A 1240 22.80 -86.94 -47.16
N LEU A 1241 22.38 -85.67 -47.19
CA LEU A 1241 22.45 -84.81 -48.37
C LEU A 1241 23.90 -84.52 -48.77
N THR A 1242 24.75 -84.15 -47.81
CA THR A 1242 26.18 -83.89 -48.09
C THR A 1242 26.96 -85.16 -48.40
N GLN A 1243 26.53 -86.33 -47.91
CA GLN A 1243 27.05 -87.62 -48.35
C GLN A 1243 26.58 -87.97 -49.77
N MET A 1244 25.28 -87.83 -50.08
CA MET A 1244 24.77 -88.03 -51.44
C MET A 1244 25.38 -87.05 -52.45
N GLU A 1245 25.68 -85.80 -52.06
CA GLU A 1245 26.43 -84.86 -52.90
C GLU A 1245 27.88 -85.31 -53.16
N ARG A 1246 28.55 -85.91 -52.17
CA ARG A 1246 29.89 -86.49 -52.37
C ARG A 1246 29.82 -87.73 -53.26
N GLU A 1247 28.85 -88.61 -53.03
CA GLU A 1247 28.63 -89.80 -53.86
C GLU A 1247 28.26 -89.41 -55.30
N LEU A 1248 27.47 -88.35 -55.52
CA LEU A 1248 27.20 -87.79 -56.86
C LEU A 1248 28.45 -87.17 -57.50
N ARG A 1249 29.31 -86.49 -56.73
CA ARG A 1249 30.59 -85.96 -57.23
C ARG A 1249 31.55 -87.10 -57.59
N ASP A 1250 31.65 -88.14 -56.77
CA ASP A 1250 32.47 -89.33 -57.04
C ASP A 1250 31.90 -90.17 -58.19
N LEU A 1251 30.58 -90.27 -58.34
CA LEU A 1251 29.98 -90.92 -59.52
C LEU A 1251 30.26 -90.10 -60.78
N ASN A 1252 30.23 -88.77 -60.70
CA ASN A 1252 30.53 -87.87 -61.81
C ASN A 1252 32.03 -87.90 -62.19
N THR A 1253 32.95 -87.88 -61.22
CA THR A 1253 34.38 -88.07 -61.50
C THR A 1253 34.66 -89.47 -62.04
N THR A 1254 34.01 -90.52 -61.51
CA THR A 1254 34.11 -91.89 -62.06
C THR A 1254 33.52 -91.97 -63.48
N LEU A 1255 32.43 -91.25 -63.78
CA LEU A 1255 31.87 -91.16 -65.14
C LEU A 1255 32.80 -90.41 -66.10
N ILE A 1256 33.43 -89.32 -65.66
CA ILE A 1256 34.44 -88.58 -66.43
C ILE A 1256 35.67 -89.45 -66.66
N GLN A 1257 36.13 -90.18 -65.64
CA GLN A 1257 37.29 -91.07 -65.70
C GLN A 1257 37.01 -92.29 -66.58
N ARG A 1258 35.82 -92.90 -66.49
CA ARG A 1258 35.37 -93.96 -67.42
C ARG A 1258 35.20 -93.44 -68.85
N ARG A 1259 34.73 -92.21 -69.04
CA ARG A 1259 34.67 -91.57 -70.37
C ARG A 1259 36.06 -91.36 -70.95
N GLN A 1260 37.01 -90.88 -70.14
CA GLN A 1260 38.42 -90.75 -70.55
C GLN A 1260 39.10 -92.11 -70.77
N GLU A 1261 38.81 -93.14 -69.97
CA GLU A 1261 39.27 -94.51 -70.23
C GLU A 1261 38.70 -95.06 -71.55
N GLN A 1262 37.43 -94.77 -71.86
CA GLN A 1262 36.78 -95.18 -73.11
C GLN A 1262 37.33 -94.41 -74.32
N GLU A 1263 37.60 -93.10 -74.19
CA GLU A 1263 38.30 -92.28 -75.20
C GLU A 1263 39.77 -92.73 -75.39
N ASN A 1264 40.44 -93.13 -74.31
CA ASN A 1264 41.79 -93.71 -74.37
C ASN A 1264 41.80 -95.12 -75.00
N TYR A 1265 40.77 -95.95 -74.78
CA TYR A 1265 40.59 -97.23 -75.48
C TYR A 1265 40.25 -97.06 -76.97
N LEU A 1266 39.60 -95.94 -77.33
CA LEU A 1266 39.31 -95.59 -78.73
C LEU A 1266 40.50 -94.94 -79.46
N SER A 1267 41.52 -94.45 -78.74
CA SER A 1267 42.68 -93.75 -79.33
C SER A 1267 44.01 -94.51 -79.25
N SER A 1268 44.15 -95.52 -78.39
CA SER A 1268 45.39 -96.31 -78.26
C SER A 1268 45.41 -97.57 -79.14
N GLY A 1269 45.41 -97.34 -80.46
CA GLY A 1269 45.27 -98.40 -81.45
C GLY A 1269 45.96 -98.20 -82.80
N PHE A 1270 47.14 -97.59 -82.88
CA PHE A 1270 48.29 -98.07 -83.69
C PHE A 1270 49.56 -97.21 -83.50
N GLN A 1271 50.71 -97.88 -83.62
CA GLN A 1271 52.07 -97.50 -83.21
C GLN A 1271 52.71 -96.25 -83.87
N GLY A 1272 53.65 -95.62 -83.14
CA GLY A 1272 54.99 -95.31 -83.72
C GLY A 1272 55.61 -93.93 -83.46
N ASN A 1273 56.94 -93.94 -83.17
CA ASN A 1273 57.95 -92.90 -83.50
C ASN A 1273 57.93 -91.53 -82.78
N THR A 1274 59.04 -90.87 -82.43
CA THR A 1274 60.46 -91.28 -82.18
C THR A 1274 61.17 -90.20 -81.32
N PHE A 1275 62.35 -90.52 -80.78
CA PHE A 1275 63.32 -89.63 -80.11
C PHE A 1275 63.59 -88.27 -80.78
N LEU A 1276 63.71 -87.20 -79.97
CA LEU A 1276 65.00 -86.54 -79.65
C LEU A 1276 64.89 -85.75 -78.33
#